data_AF-A0A1Q9C4U3-F1
#
_entry.id   AF-A0A1Q9C4U3-F1
#
_cell.length_a   1.000
_cell.length_b   1.000
_cell.length_c   1.000
_cell.angle_alpha   90.00
_cell.angle_beta   90.00
_cell.angle_gamma   90.00
#
_symmetry.space_group_name_H-M   'P 1'
#
loop_
_entity.id
_entity.type
_entity.pdbx_description
1 polymer ?
#
loop_
_entity_poly.entity_id
_entity_poly.type
_entity_poly.pdbx_seq_one_letter_code
_entity_poly.pdbx_strand_id
1 'polypeptide(L)'
;MGRTTSQKKLPKTATNVSIADKKQNDLNFLEEVDGSIDPSSIPRVFQLLGAGLMQGDRACLRAACSAVERICEANEGFFSLLQAFVLKSTELSHGSQEESSSSFRRGVHGAQSSLLTASVLPEEYDLTLESDLEQFTFDGIVKITCDVHVATDSVSVHAMDLVLSQAAFKPHGSSTVIKADEISTKAKMMTATLGFDEVLPVGKGVLEIKFRGILNDQMAGFYRSQYTDSCGKKRFMATTQFEAIDARRCFPCWDEPARKATFVVTLIYPANLTAISNMPPSRSEVQADGKRRETFMPTPRMSTYLLAFCIGEFEFISASTKGGVLARIFACPGNASRCSFALDCCIRALEFYNDFFGIPYPLPKMDMIAIPDFAAGAMENWGLVTYREVALLCDESTVSATQKQRICTVIAHELAHQWFGNLVTMEWWEDLWLNEGFANWMQTFASDKLFPDWHIWESYVGTEQQRALQLDALRSSHPIQVPIGHAEEVEEVFDAISYCKGGSVVRMIYSVLGEAHFQEGLRLYFDRHKYGNTVTTDLWNAWKEVSGKPIDKMMSSWTQKMGFPLLEVLNDPLADSTGHVEIRQKWFLADGSSEPSDDDKTWFCPVIVGTDKGSSPAGFLEEKSGKIACASCLPGASMIKVNFGQHVPVRVLYPESVFKRLIQKLSSVPPEDKIGLLSDTFAMSKAGVLDASFLVNLLAGFKSELNDKVWSEISAVLGGLEKVVCQGLADDTAQAFKEFCSKLVVPAFNHVGWETASADSDNRKKLRSTVLAAVSKYCSQDPTISAEAVRRCKDFAASPNDATVLSADIRSAVFDVALQSDHAALAFDELVRAHEVVTDGAVKIHIYGALGKAGGAALQQKALDFCLSGAVRSQDLIYIPMAMATSGKTGADTVFSWMQSEYSRIYDMIGATSMMLFQNMVRVSGAGFVTESKAEEVAAFWKSRDLYKNIEKALAQTVEGIKSNSKFVDRLKGSKAALASTWKSAMANSNLCAKQQMLETNAKGVETMLSFLRHLPQAHVAPNTSEAVNAAAAAMFQRAACWLNDVDEVDFDQLQHVLYLAFWLGAEDEDVALSALDAIERFTLYRSENGATLLQSDVLQVLHRIIGHNRAPELVSEAFTLLYRLCDAPAPAVVPLMTEESGLVRTVVESMLQAPLNMRLQLAGVRLLALWAQFDVAEDPEAEVAMSDQKDLKQFVREANAAEVAKEVAANLTRAGLTHAASWMSAISSRLPKKVQGSKGSKEPREPKASKGSKDEHGPRSASKASGSSRAKSK
;
A
#
# COMPACT_ATOMS: atom_id res chain seq x y z
N MET A 1 15.36 16.36 -76.13
CA MET A 1 14.06 17.10 -76.13
C MET A 1 13.58 17.14 -74.68
N GLY A 2 13.04 18.20 -74.10
CA GLY A 2 12.92 19.59 -74.54
C GLY A 2 12.48 20.53 -73.39
N ARG A 3 13.17 21.68 -73.26
CA ARG A 3 12.63 23.05 -73.10
C ARG A 3 11.30 23.31 -72.35
N THR A 4 11.38 24.14 -71.28
CA THR A 4 10.67 25.45 -71.03
C THR A 4 9.15 25.57 -71.32
N THR A 5 8.25 26.23 -70.55
CA THR A 5 8.28 27.40 -69.61
C THR A 5 6.86 27.55 -68.95
N SER A 6 6.47 28.44 -68.02
CA SER A 6 7.08 29.57 -67.27
C SER A 6 6.28 29.93 -65.97
N GLN A 7 6.89 30.77 -65.11
CA GLN A 7 6.34 31.76 -64.15
C GLN A 7 4.90 31.70 -63.56
N LYS A 8 4.83 31.86 -62.23
CA LYS A 8 4.03 32.91 -61.56
C LYS A 8 4.84 33.57 -60.44
N LYS A 9 4.59 34.87 -60.16
CA LYS A 9 5.21 35.67 -59.08
C LYS A 9 4.34 35.64 -57.82
N LEU A 10 4.93 35.87 -56.64
CA LEU A 10 4.40 36.58 -55.45
C LEU A 10 5.63 37.00 -54.57
N PRO A 11 5.51 37.81 -53.49
CA PRO A 11 6.43 38.95 -53.32
C PRO A 11 7.42 38.85 -52.15
N LYS A 12 8.34 39.82 -52.10
CA LYS A 12 9.11 40.15 -50.89
C LYS A 12 8.24 40.92 -49.90
N THR A 13 8.20 40.46 -48.65
CA THR A 13 7.97 41.30 -47.47
C THR A 13 8.98 40.89 -46.40
N ALA A 14 10.12 41.59 -46.37
CA ALA A 14 11.02 41.51 -45.23
C ALA A 14 10.48 42.45 -44.15
N THR A 15 10.02 41.91 -43.03
CA THR A 15 9.79 42.69 -41.82
C THR A 15 11.15 43.10 -41.25
N ASN A 16 11.56 44.33 -41.58
CA ASN A 16 12.65 45.00 -40.88
C ASN A 16 12.19 45.29 -39.43
N VAL A 17 12.36 44.30 -38.55
CA VAL A 17 12.40 44.51 -37.10
C VAL A 17 13.46 45.59 -36.86
N SER A 18 13.10 46.73 -36.28
CA SER A 18 14.07 47.79 -36.06
C SER A 18 15.08 47.37 -34.99
N ILE A 19 16.22 48.07 -34.93
CA ILE A 19 17.24 47.82 -33.89
C ILE A 19 16.63 48.05 -32.49
N ALA A 20 15.64 48.94 -32.36
CA ALA A 20 14.89 49.14 -31.12
C ALA A 20 13.95 47.97 -30.80
N ASP A 21 13.16 47.49 -31.77
CA ASP A 21 12.22 46.36 -31.55
C ASP A 21 12.97 45.08 -31.17
N LYS A 22 14.09 44.80 -31.84
CA LYS A 22 14.94 43.65 -31.50
C LYS A 22 15.50 43.78 -30.09
N LYS A 23 16.00 44.96 -29.72
CA LYS A 23 16.51 45.25 -28.38
C LYS A 23 15.42 45.09 -27.30
N GLN A 24 14.19 45.50 -27.58
CA GLN A 24 13.09 45.33 -26.64
C GLN A 24 12.73 43.84 -26.48
N ASN A 25 12.67 43.06 -27.56
CA ASN A 25 12.44 41.62 -27.47
C ASN A 25 13.57 40.88 -26.72
N ASP A 26 14.83 41.27 -26.96
CA ASP A 26 15.99 40.72 -26.26
C ASP A 26 16.02 41.14 -24.77
N LEU A 27 15.42 42.29 -24.39
CA LEU A 27 15.20 42.70 -23.00
C LEU A 27 14.05 41.93 -22.34
N ASN A 28 12.87 41.86 -22.99
CA ASN A 28 11.70 41.14 -22.48
C ASN A 28 12.05 39.67 -22.18
N PHE A 29 12.78 38.99 -23.07
CA PHE A 29 13.28 37.63 -22.84
C PHE A 29 14.13 37.52 -21.56
N LEU A 30 14.98 38.50 -21.27
CA LEU A 30 15.83 38.51 -20.07
C LEU A 30 15.07 38.91 -18.79
N GLU A 31 13.94 39.60 -18.92
CA GLU A 31 13.01 39.88 -17.81
C GLU A 31 12.10 38.67 -17.53
N GLU A 32 11.71 37.90 -18.56
CA GLU A 32 10.92 36.67 -18.47
C GLU A 32 11.70 35.46 -17.88
N VAL A 33 13.03 35.47 -17.91
CA VAL A 33 13.85 34.40 -17.28
C VAL A 33 13.79 34.51 -15.75
N ASP A 34 12.89 33.76 -15.13
CA ASP A 34 13.01 33.31 -13.74
C ASP A 34 13.74 31.95 -13.65
N GLY A 35 14.03 31.49 -12.43
CA GLY A 35 14.80 30.27 -12.18
C GLY A 35 14.10 28.94 -12.56
N SER A 36 12.86 28.97 -13.05
CA SER A 36 12.11 27.79 -13.50
C SER A 36 12.19 27.50 -15.00
N ILE A 37 12.80 28.41 -15.79
CA ILE A 37 12.86 28.30 -17.25
C ILE A 37 13.70 27.11 -17.74
N ASP A 38 13.23 26.48 -18.84
CA ASP A 38 13.90 25.41 -19.58
C ASP A 38 15.42 25.66 -19.78
N PRO A 39 16.30 24.72 -19.38
CA PRO A 39 17.74 24.75 -19.64
C PRO A 39 18.17 25.10 -21.06
N SER A 40 17.32 24.89 -22.08
CA SER A 40 17.59 25.34 -23.46
C SER A 40 17.77 26.86 -23.60
N SER A 41 17.31 27.64 -22.64
CA SER A 41 17.38 29.12 -22.62
C SER A 41 18.71 29.67 -22.11
N ILE A 42 19.45 28.91 -21.30
CA ILE A 42 20.71 29.35 -20.67
C ILE A 42 21.74 29.87 -21.71
N PRO A 43 21.98 29.18 -22.86
CA PRO A 43 22.86 29.70 -23.90
C PRO A 43 22.41 31.02 -24.52
N ARG A 44 21.10 31.32 -24.54
CA ARG A 44 20.59 32.60 -25.06
C ARG A 44 20.89 33.75 -24.10
N VAL A 45 20.78 33.51 -22.78
CA VAL A 45 21.15 34.50 -21.75
C VAL A 45 22.63 34.87 -21.86
N PHE A 46 23.54 33.89 -21.90
CA PHE A 46 24.97 34.16 -22.06
C PHE A 46 25.33 34.79 -23.42
N GLN A 47 24.63 34.42 -24.50
CA GLN A 47 24.82 35.06 -25.81
C GLN A 47 24.38 36.53 -25.81
N LEU A 48 23.34 36.90 -25.05
CA LEU A 48 22.90 38.29 -24.88
C LEU A 48 23.81 39.09 -23.93
N LEU A 49 24.32 38.46 -22.87
CA LEU A 49 25.37 39.03 -22.01
C LEU A 49 26.61 39.41 -22.85
N GLY A 50 27.07 38.50 -23.71
CA GLY A 50 28.15 38.73 -24.66
C GLY A 50 27.85 39.84 -25.68
N ALA A 51 26.63 39.89 -26.22
CA ALA A 51 26.21 40.95 -27.13
C ALA A 51 26.18 42.33 -26.44
N GLY A 52 25.72 42.40 -25.19
CA GLY A 52 25.71 43.60 -24.37
C GLY A 52 27.12 44.11 -24.06
N LEU A 53 28.05 43.20 -23.72
CA LEU A 53 29.47 43.51 -23.51
C LEU A 53 30.12 44.10 -24.77
N MET A 54 29.90 43.49 -25.94
CA MET A 54 30.46 43.93 -27.21
C MET A 54 29.85 45.22 -27.76
N GLN A 55 28.64 45.62 -27.31
CA GLN A 55 27.91 46.80 -27.78
C GLN A 55 27.84 47.94 -26.76
N GLY A 56 28.32 47.72 -25.52
CA GLY A 56 28.27 48.71 -24.42
C GLY A 56 26.87 48.95 -23.85
N ASP A 57 25.92 48.03 -24.07
CA ASP A 57 24.50 48.26 -23.81
C ASP A 57 24.11 48.04 -22.33
N ARG A 58 24.24 49.09 -21.53
CA ARG A 58 23.92 49.12 -20.08
C ARG A 58 22.47 48.79 -19.70
N ALA A 59 21.55 48.59 -20.65
CA ALA A 59 20.22 48.05 -20.38
C ALA A 59 20.26 46.52 -20.49
N CYS A 60 20.63 46.01 -21.67
CA CYS A 60 20.74 44.58 -21.94
C CYS A 60 21.70 43.88 -20.96
N LEU A 61 22.82 44.54 -20.62
CA LEU A 61 23.78 44.03 -19.64
C LEU A 61 23.16 43.79 -18.26
N ARG A 62 22.29 44.70 -17.78
CA ARG A 62 21.65 44.58 -16.45
C ARG A 62 20.54 43.55 -16.44
N ALA A 63 19.72 43.48 -17.50
CA ALA A 63 18.74 42.41 -17.64
C ALA A 63 19.42 41.04 -17.71
N ALA A 64 20.56 40.92 -18.43
CA ALA A 64 21.32 39.68 -18.52
C ALA A 64 22.00 39.28 -17.21
N CYS A 65 22.57 40.22 -16.45
CA CYS A 65 23.03 39.95 -15.08
C CYS A 65 21.88 39.47 -14.19
N SER A 66 20.73 40.15 -14.22
CA SER A 66 19.59 39.78 -13.37
C SER A 66 18.92 38.45 -13.75
N ALA A 67 18.97 38.06 -15.04
CA ALA A 67 18.60 36.72 -15.46
C ALA A 67 19.58 35.65 -14.93
N VAL A 68 20.89 35.92 -14.94
CA VAL A 68 21.91 35.03 -14.36
C VAL A 68 21.78 34.95 -12.84
N GLU A 69 21.47 36.06 -12.16
CA GLU A 69 21.17 36.10 -10.72
C GLU A 69 20.05 35.11 -10.36
N ARG A 70 18.87 35.22 -11.03
CA ARG A 70 17.73 34.33 -10.78
C ARG A 70 17.98 32.87 -11.15
N ILE A 71 18.83 32.59 -12.15
CA ILE A 71 19.29 31.23 -12.46
C ILE A 71 20.19 30.69 -11.34
N CYS A 72 21.11 31.50 -10.79
CA CYS A 72 22.01 31.08 -9.71
C CYS A 72 21.28 30.91 -8.37
N GLU A 73 20.34 31.78 -8.03
CA GLU A 73 19.54 31.70 -6.79
C GLU A 73 18.67 30.43 -6.73
N ALA A 74 18.20 29.93 -7.88
CA ALA A 74 17.40 28.71 -7.96
C ALA A 74 18.22 27.39 -7.90
N ASN A 75 19.56 27.47 -7.88
CA ASN A 75 20.46 26.31 -8.01
C ASN A 75 21.58 26.33 -6.96
N GLU A 76 21.20 26.39 -5.68
CA GLU A 76 22.16 26.39 -4.56
C GLU A 76 23.08 25.16 -4.56
N GLY A 77 24.36 25.40 -4.25
CA GLY A 77 25.41 24.38 -4.13
C GLY A 77 26.52 24.49 -5.18
N PHE A 78 26.22 24.89 -6.43
CA PHE A 78 27.21 24.88 -7.52
C PHE A 78 27.80 26.25 -7.87
N PHE A 79 27.09 27.36 -7.62
CA PHE A 79 27.49 28.71 -8.10
C PHE A 79 27.88 29.73 -7.00
N SER A 80 28.39 29.27 -5.85
CA SER A 80 28.98 30.14 -4.80
C SER A 80 30.18 30.99 -5.28
N LEU A 81 30.72 30.69 -6.46
CA LEU A 81 31.69 31.47 -7.21
C LEU A 81 31.15 32.79 -7.80
N LEU A 82 29.89 32.83 -8.23
CA LEU A 82 29.30 33.98 -8.95
C LEU A 82 28.70 35.03 -7.99
N GLN A 83 28.21 34.60 -6.84
CA GLN A 83 27.52 35.44 -5.83
C GLN A 83 28.37 36.61 -5.31
N ALA A 84 29.71 36.50 -5.38
CA ALA A 84 30.65 37.55 -4.98
C ALA A 84 30.76 38.74 -5.96
N PHE A 85 30.21 38.63 -7.18
CA PHE A 85 30.34 39.66 -8.23
C PHE A 85 29.25 40.76 -8.17
N VAL A 86 28.11 40.48 -7.53
CA VAL A 86 26.83 41.21 -7.79
C VAL A 86 26.37 42.13 -6.67
N LEU A 87 26.76 41.90 -5.40
CA LEU A 87 26.13 42.52 -4.22
C LEU A 87 26.36 44.05 -4.06
N LYS A 88 25.71 44.89 -4.88
CA LYS A 88 25.53 46.34 -4.58
C LYS A 88 24.44 47.17 -5.31
N SER A 89 23.17 46.75 -5.38
CA SER A 89 22.04 47.71 -5.46
C SER A 89 20.61 47.17 -5.19
N THR A 90 20.21 47.15 -3.92
CA THR A 90 18.88 47.56 -3.37
C THR A 90 17.54 47.26 -4.10
N GLU A 91 16.76 46.32 -3.55
CA GLU A 91 15.52 46.54 -2.75
C GLU A 91 14.38 47.50 -3.21
N LEU A 92 13.11 47.01 -3.31
CA LEU A 92 11.95 47.25 -2.37
C LEU A 92 10.50 47.25 -2.97
N SER A 93 9.57 46.47 -2.37
CA SER A 93 8.07 46.68 -2.24
C SER A 93 7.17 46.80 -3.50
N HIS A 94 5.82 46.59 -3.55
CA HIS A 94 4.69 45.92 -2.82
C HIS A 94 3.42 46.02 -3.75
N GLY A 95 2.19 45.48 -3.55
CA GLY A 95 1.49 44.65 -2.55
C GLY A 95 -0.07 44.84 -2.63
N SER A 96 -0.90 44.04 -1.90
CA SER A 96 -2.36 44.22 -1.60
C SER A 96 -3.41 44.16 -2.78
N GLN A 97 -4.72 43.83 -2.65
CA GLN A 97 -5.62 43.30 -1.58
C GLN A 97 -7.01 42.81 -2.14
N GLU A 98 -7.68 41.84 -1.45
CA GLU A 98 -9.15 41.71 -1.10
C GLU A 98 -10.31 41.77 -2.17
N GLU A 99 -11.60 41.37 -2.00
CA GLU A 99 -12.40 40.72 -0.90
C GLU A 99 -13.75 40.07 -1.37
N SER A 100 -14.28 39.07 -0.63
CA SER A 100 -15.73 38.71 -0.38
C SER A 100 -16.71 38.39 -1.58
N SER A 101 -17.96 37.87 -1.47
CA SER A 101 -18.70 36.86 -0.63
C SER A 101 -20.12 36.65 -1.29
N SER A 102 -21.19 35.95 -0.84
CA SER A 102 -21.53 35.02 0.28
C SER A 102 -22.92 34.35 0.09
N SER A 103 -23.04 33.03 0.36
CA SER A 103 -24.23 32.28 0.89
C SER A 103 -25.60 32.15 0.15
N PHE A 104 -26.20 30.94 0.21
CA PHE A 104 -27.61 30.71 0.64
C PHE A 104 -27.89 29.24 1.04
N ARG A 105 -28.91 28.95 1.88
CA ARG A 105 -29.29 27.58 2.32
C ARG A 105 -30.79 27.35 2.54
N ARG A 106 -31.27 26.11 2.28
CA ARG A 106 -32.38 25.29 2.85
C ARG A 106 -32.77 24.19 1.82
N GLY A 107 -33.32 23.02 2.15
CA GLY A 107 -33.69 22.36 3.42
C GLY A 107 -34.51 21.09 3.09
N VAL A 108 -34.58 20.08 3.98
CA VAL A 108 -35.19 18.76 3.70
C VAL A 108 -36.21 18.35 4.78
N HIS A 109 -37.24 17.58 4.41
CA HIS A 109 -38.28 17.02 5.30
C HIS A 109 -38.01 15.55 5.66
N GLY A 110 -38.44 15.11 6.86
CA GLY A 110 -38.26 13.74 7.36
C GLY A 110 -39.48 12.80 7.19
N ALA A 111 -39.28 11.52 7.53
CA ALA A 111 -40.26 10.44 7.45
C ALA A 111 -40.82 10.03 8.83
N GLN A 112 -41.78 9.08 8.86
CA GLN A 112 -42.37 8.54 10.09
C GLN A 112 -41.69 7.22 10.51
N SER A 113 -41.54 7.00 11.82
CA SER A 113 -40.88 5.84 12.42
C SER A 113 -41.84 4.67 12.69
N SER A 114 -41.33 3.43 12.70
CA SER A 114 -42.10 2.19 12.97
C SER A 114 -41.96 1.58 14.38
N LEU A 115 -41.57 2.37 15.38
CA LEU A 115 -41.46 1.91 16.79
C LEU A 115 -42.80 1.44 17.39
N LEU A 116 -42.74 0.49 18.33
CA LEU A 116 -43.87 0.03 19.12
C LEU A 116 -44.36 1.10 20.11
N THR A 117 -45.65 1.04 20.45
CA THR A 117 -46.28 1.97 21.38
C THR A 117 -45.78 1.76 22.81
N ALA A 118 -45.42 2.85 23.49
CA ALA A 118 -44.98 2.84 24.88
C ALA A 118 -46.13 2.68 25.91
N SER A 119 -47.30 2.16 25.49
CA SER A 119 -48.47 1.96 26.36
C SER A 119 -48.25 0.87 27.41
N VAL A 120 -47.42 -0.12 27.09
CA VAL A 120 -46.99 -1.22 27.95
C VAL A 120 -45.50 -1.41 27.75
N LEU A 121 -44.70 -1.42 28.82
CA LEU A 121 -43.25 -1.62 28.77
C LEU A 121 -42.81 -2.88 29.54
N PRO A 122 -41.86 -3.67 29.03
CA PRO A 122 -41.30 -4.81 29.74
C PRO A 122 -40.34 -4.38 30.85
N GLU A 123 -40.32 -5.15 31.95
CA GLU A 123 -39.33 -5.05 33.02
C GLU A 123 -38.49 -6.34 33.13
N GLU A 124 -39.13 -7.50 33.00
CA GLU A 124 -38.51 -8.82 33.13
C GLU A 124 -39.15 -9.85 32.19
N TYR A 125 -38.34 -10.74 31.63
CA TYR A 125 -38.76 -11.90 30.82
C TYR A 125 -38.38 -13.22 31.53
N ASP A 126 -39.35 -13.98 32.03
CA ASP A 126 -39.20 -15.41 32.39
C ASP A 126 -39.47 -16.26 31.14
N LEU A 127 -38.41 -16.77 30.52
CA LEU A 127 -38.42 -17.46 29.23
C LEU A 127 -38.08 -18.94 29.42
N THR A 128 -39.06 -19.81 29.19
CA THR A 128 -38.85 -21.27 29.12
C THR A 128 -38.92 -21.76 27.68
N LEU A 129 -37.89 -22.49 27.22
CA LEU A 129 -37.82 -23.10 25.90
C LEU A 129 -37.53 -24.61 26.00
N GLU A 130 -38.22 -25.40 25.20
CA GLU A 130 -38.00 -26.85 25.05
C GLU A 130 -37.61 -27.18 23.61
N SER A 131 -36.36 -27.60 23.40
CA SER A 131 -35.78 -27.78 22.06
C SER A 131 -35.83 -29.23 21.59
N ASP A 132 -36.31 -29.45 20.37
CA ASP A 132 -36.22 -30.72 19.65
C ASP A 132 -35.15 -30.62 18.54
N LEU A 133 -34.02 -31.30 18.77
CA LEU A 133 -32.86 -31.34 17.86
C LEU A 133 -32.97 -32.44 16.79
N GLU A 134 -34.05 -33.22 16.75
CA GLU A 134 -34.34 -34.20 15.70
C GLU A 134 -35.38 -33.66 14.70
N GLN A 135 -36.41 -32.97 15.20
CA GLN A 135 -37.44 -32.30 14.39
C GLN A 135 -37.07 -30.84 14.03
N PHE A 136 -36.01 -30.30 14.62
CA PHE A 136 -35.58 -28.89 14.47
C PHE A 136 -36.69 -27.88 14.80
N THR A 137 -37.36 -28.06 15.94
CA THR A 137 -38.40 -27.15 16.45
C THR A 137 -38.17 -26.84 17.92
N PHE A 138 -38.85 -25.83 18.44
CA PHE A 138 -38.93 -25.59 19.89
C PHE A 138 -40.32 -25.11 20.30
N ASP A 139 -40.79 -25.60 21.45
CA ASP A 139 -41.96 -25.06 22.14
C ASP A 139 -41.49 -24.07 23.22
N GLY A 140 -42.23 -22.98 23.40
CA GLY A 140 -41.84 -21.88 24.27
C GLY A 140 -42.99 -21.27 25.05
N ILE A 141 -42.65 -20.82 26.26
CA ILE A 141 -43.51 -20.00 27.12
C ILE A 141 -42.67 -18.83 27.61
N VAL A 142 -43.14 -17.61 27.36
CA VAL A 142 -42.56 -16.40 27.93
C VAL A 142 -43.57 -15.73 28.85
N LYS A 143 -43.13 -15.30 30.03
CA LYS A 143 -43.89 -14.47 30.96
C LYS A 143 -43.17 -13.14 31.09
N ILE A 144 -43.83 -12.08 30.64
CA ILE A 144 -43.27 -10.73 30.62
C ILE A 144 -43.89 -9.95 31.77
N THR A 145 -43.11 -9.69 32.82
CA THR A 145 -43.48 -8.69 33.82
C THR A 145 -43.40 -7.33 33.14
N CYS A 146 -44.49 -6.59 33.15
CA CYS A 146 -44.63 -5.34 32.40
C CYS A 146 -45.47 -4.31 33.17
N ASP A 147 -45.23 -3.03 32.89
CA ASP A 147 -45.99 -1.91 33.44
C ASP A 147 -46.87 -1.29 32.34
N VAL A 148 -48.17 -1.20 32.63
CA VAL A 148 -49.18 -0.62 31.72
C VAL A 148 -49.30 0.86 32.05
N HIS A 149 -48.66 1.73 31.25
CA HIS A 149 -48.73 3.18 31.44
C HIS A 149 -50.02 3.80 30.90
N VAL A 150 -50.64 3.16 29.90
CA VAL A 150 -51.92 3.58 29.30
C VAL A 150 -52.85 2.38 29.24
N ALA A 151 -54.02 2.49 29.86
CA ALA A 151 -55.04 1.44 29.83
C ALA A 151 -55.39 1.09 28.38
N THR A 152 -55.32 -0.19 28.03
CA THR A 152 -55.40 -0.67 26.64
C THR A 152 -56.11 -2.02 26.57
N ASP A 153 -56.91 -2.24 25.53
CA ASP A 153 -57.50 -3.54 25.18
C ASP A 153 -56.55 -4.39 24.31
N SER A 154 -55.40 -3.84 23.92
CA SER A 154 -54.51 -4.44 22.94
C SER A 154 -53.04 -4.17 23.23
N VAL A 155 -52.19 -5.18 22.95
CA VAL A 155 -50.73 -5.12 23.12
C VAL A 155 -50.07 -5.59 21.83
N SER A 156 -49.09 -4.85 21.32
CA SER A 156 -48.29 -5.27 20.16
C SER A 156 -46.86 -5.57 20.56
N VAL A 157 -46.31 -6.65 20.01
CA VAL A 157 -44.97 -7.17 20.25
C VAL A 157 -44.32 -7.55 18.92
N HIS A 158 -42.99 -7.54 18.84
CA HIS A 158 -42.26 -8.11 17.71
C HIS A 158 -42.36 -9.65 17.75
N ALA A 159 -42.64 -10.26 16.61
CA ALA A 159 -42.70 -11.70 16.39
C ALA A 159 -42.56 -12.03 14.89
N MET A 160 -41.66 -12.97 14.55
CA MET A 160 -41.45 -13.46 13.18
C MET A 160 -41.18 -14.97 13.23
N ASP A 161 -41.65 -15.73 12.24
CA ASP A 161 -41.50 -17.20 12.15
C ASP A 161 -42.01 -18.01 13.38
N LEU A 162 -42.78 -17.37 14.28
CA LEU A 162 -43.38 -17.96 15.47
C LEU A 162 -44.89 -18.19 15.32
N VAL A 163 -45.36 -19.37 15.75
CA VAL A 163 -46.78 -19.69 15.89
C VAL A 163 -47.20 -19.42 17.34
N LEU A 164 -47.84 -18.28 17.58
CA LEU A 164 -48.42 -17.94 18.88
C LEU A 164 -49.73 -18.72 19.08
N SER A 165 -49.89 -19.41 20.22
CA SER A 165 -51.01 -20.33 20.47
C SER A 165 -51.91 -19.91 21.64
N GLN A 166 -51.39 -19.11 22.57
CA GLN A 166 -52.16 -18.51 23.67
C GLN A 166 -51.46 -17.24 24.16
N ALA A 167 -52.23 -16.21 24.52
CA ALA A 167 -51.74 -15.11 25.36
C ALA A 167 -52.75 -14.79 26.48
N ALA A 168 -52.26 -14.30 27.62
CA ALA A 168 -53.08 -13.88 28.76
C ALA A 168 -52.34 -12.88 29.65
N PHE A 169 -53.05 -11.89 30.18
CA PHE A 169 -52.52 -10.89 31.11
C PHE A 169 -53.09 -11.09 32.52
N LYS A 170 -52.23 -10.97 33.53
CA LYS A 170 -52.60 -11.00 34.94
C LYS A 170 -52.16 -9.69 35.63
N PRO A 171 -53.10 -8.81 36.02
CA PRO A 171 -52.76 -7.61 36.78
C PRO A 171 -52.14 -7.95 38.15
N HIS A 172 -51.17 -7.16 38.60
CA HIS A 172 -50.52 -7.36 39.90
C HIS A 172 -51.54 -7.23 41.05
N GLY A 173 -51.44 -8.11 42.05
CA GLY A 173 -52.39 -8.20 43.15
C GLY A 173 -53.77 -8.79 42.80
N SER A 174 -54.08 -9.01 41.52
CA SER A 174 -55.35 -9.61 41.07
C SER A 174 -55.29 -11.14 41.04
N SER A 175 -56.45 -11.77 41.25
CA SER A 175 -56.69 -13.19 40.93
C SER A 175 -57.24 -13.40 39.52
N THR A 176 -57.81 -12.36 38.89
CA THR A 176 -58.33 -12.40 37.52
C THR A 176 -57.20 -12.55 36.51
N VAL A 177 -57.44 -13.35 35.46
CA VAL A 177 -56.56 -13.49 34.31
C VAL A 177 -57.38 -13.14 33.06
N ILE A 178 -57.06 -12.00 32.47
CA ILE A 178 -57.64 -11.51 31.21
C ILE A 178 -57.01 -12.30 30.08
N LYS A 179 -57.78 -12.73 29.07
CA LYS A 179 -57.27 -13.57 28.00
C LYS A 179 -57.19 -12.79 26.69
N ALA A 180 -56.22 -13.14 25.85
CA ALA A 180 -56.31 -12.74 24.46
C ALA A 180 -57.35 -13.61 23.76
N ASP A 181 -58.32 -13.00 23.09
CA ASP A 181 -59.32 -13.68 22.26
C ASP A 181 -58.97 -13.58 20.76
N GLU A 182 -58.33 -12.49 20.33
CA GLU A 182 -57.65 -12.36 19.02
C GLU A 182 -56.12 -12.33 19.17
N ILE A 183 -55.43 -13.13 18.34
CA ILE A 183 -53.98 -13.02 18.11
C ILE A 183 -53.76 -12.85 16.60
N SER A 184 -53.22 -11.69 16.21
CA SER A 184 -53.18 -11.22 14.82
C SER A 184 -51.74 -10.93 14.40
N THR A 185 -51.15 -11.75 13.52
CA THR A 185 -49.76 -11.61 13.06
C THR A 185 -49.64 -10.77 11.78
N LYS A 186 -48.73 -9.81 11.80
CA LYS A 186 -48.48 -8.84 10.72
C LYS A 186 -47.08 -9.09 10.15
N ALA A 187 -46.93 -10.14 9.35
CA ALA A 187 -45.62 -10.60 8.84
C ALA A 187 -44.78 -9.49 8.19
N LYS A 188 -45.40 -8.56 7.43
CA LYS A 188 -44.73 -7.40 6.81
C LYS A 188 -44.22 -6.33 7.78
N MET A 189 -44.59 -6.41 9.06
CA MET A 189 -44.15 -5.52 10.14
C MET A 189 -43.46 -6.32 11.25
N MET A 190 -43.15 -7.60 11.03
CA MET A 190 -42.53 -8.52 11.99
C MET A 190 -43.13 -8.44 13.42
N THR A 191 -44.45 -8.28 13.50
CA THR A 191 -45.19 -8.03 14.76
C THR A 191 -46.40 -8.93 14.91
N ALA A 192 -46.80 -9.14 16.16
CA ALA A 192 -48.11 -9.68 16.54
C ALA A 192 -48.86 -8.65 17.39
N THR A 193 -50.17 -8.54 17.18
CA THR A 193 -51.09 -7.82 18.06
C THR A 193 -51.94 -8.84 18.82
N LEU A 194 -51.99 -8.68 20.15
CA LEU A 194 -52.80 -9.44 21.09
C LEU A 194 -53.99 -8.55 21.47
N GLY A 195 -55.20 -8.94 21.10
CA GLY A 195 -56.45 -8.29 21.54
C GLY A 195 -57.02 -9.03 22.74
N PHE A 196 -57.54 -8.29 23.73
CA PHE A 196 -58.04 -8.81 25.00
C PHE A 196 -59.53 -8.51 25.20
N ASP A 197 -60.22 -9.41 25.90
CA ASP A 197 -61.65 -9.30 26.20
C ASP A 197 -62.00 -8.25 27.27
N GLU A 198 -61.03 -7.89 28.13
CA GLU A 198 -61.12 -6.78 29.08
C GLU A 198 -59.94 -5.79 28.90
N VAL A 199 -60.20 -4.50 29.15
CA VAL A 199 -59.17 -3.45 29.11
C VAL A 199 -58.14 -3.70 30.23
N LEU A 200 -56.87 -3.83 29.86
CA LEU A 200 -55.76 -4.00 30.78
C LEU A 200 -55.62 -2.72 31.65
N PRO A 201 -55.68 -2.83 33.00
CA PRO A 201 -55.61 -1.68 33.89
C PRO A 201 -54.20 -1.11 33.97
N VAL A 202 -54.10 0.20 34.23
CA VAL A 202 -52.81 0.89 34.46
C VAL A 202 -52.08 0.30 35.67
N GLY A 203 -50.76 0.13 35.54
CA GLY A 203 -49.89 -0.47 36.53
C GLY A 203 -49.34 -1.84 36.11
N LYS A 204 -48.64 -2.49 37.04
CA LYS A 204 -47.89 -3.72 36.74
C LYS A 204 -48.77 -4.94 36.54
N GLY A 205 -48.32 -5.87 35.71
CA GLY A 205 -48.86 -7.21 35.56
C GLY A 205 -47.89 -8.17 34.89
N VAL A 206 -48.36 -9.37 34.58
CA VAL A 206 -47.60 -10.40 33.87
C VAL A 206 -48.37 -10.84 32.62
N LEU A 207 -47.72 -10.72 31.46
CA LEU A 207 -48.20 -11.20 30.18
C LEU A 207 -47.58 -12.57 29.87
N GLU A 208 -48.36 -13.65 29.97
CA GLU A 208 -47.95 -15.00 29.54
C GLU A 208 -48.29 -15.20 28.06
N ILE A 209 -47.31 -15.59 27.24
CA ILE A 209 -47.49 -15.95 25.83
C ILE A 209 -46.89 -17.35 25.59
N LYS A 210 -47.64 -18.21 24.89
CA LYS A 210 -47.21 -19.55 24.47
C LYS A 210 -47.04 -19.59 22.97
N PHE A 211 -45.95 -20.19 22.52
CA PHE A 211 -45.54 -20.17 21.12
C PHE A 211 -44.76 -21.42 20.72
N ARG A 212 -44.66 -21.64 19.42
CA ARG A 212 -43.76 -22.62 18.80
C ARG A 212 -42.93 -21.93 17.73
N GLY A 213 -41.65 -22.26 17.65
CA GLY A 213 -40.73 -21.81 16.61
C GLY A 213 -39.94 -22.97 15.97
N ILE A 214 -39.07 -22.60 15.03
CA ILE A 214 -38.23 -23.54 14.26
C ILE A 214 -36.75 -23.26 14.49
N LEU A 215 -35.96 -24.33 14.66
CA LEU A 215 -34.50 -24.25 14.61
C LEU A 215 -34.08 -24.18 13.14
N ASN A 216 -34.20 -22.99 12.55
CA ASN A 216 -33.87 -22.69 11.16
C ASN A 216 -32.37 -22.87 10.87
N ASP A 217 -31.96 -22.78 9.61
CA ASP A 217 -30.56 -22.79 9.13
C ASP A 217 -30.13 -21.46 8.47
N GLN A 218 -30.81 -20.36 8.82
CA GLN A 218 -30.54 -18.99 8.32
C GLN A 218 -29.41 -18.28 9.10
N MET A 219 -28.83 -18.92 10.12
CA MET A 219 -27.85 -18.31 11.04
C MET A 219 -28.38 -17.06 11.77
N ALA A 220 -29.70 -17.01 11.99
CA ALA A 220 -30.42 -15.90 12.61
C ALA A 220 -31.57 -16.44 13.49
N GLY A 221 -31.92 -15.71 14.56
CA GLY A 221 -32.86 -16.17 15.56
C GLY A 221 -32.27 -17.30 16.41
N PHE A 222 -33.11 -18.25 16.86
CA PHE A 222 -32.68 -19.49 17.50
C PHE A 222 -32.61 -20.58 16.42
N TYR A 223 -31.40 -20.99 16.06
CA TYR A 223 -31.10 -21.72 14.82
C TYR A 223 -30.23 -22.95 15.05
N ARG A 224 -30.12 -23.84 14.05
CA ARG A 224 -29.26 -25.05 14.08
C ARG A 224 -27.93 -24.81 13.35
N SER A 225 -26.83 -25.25 13.94
CA SER A 225 -25.52 -25.38 13.26
C SER A 225 -25.09 -26.85 13.23
N GLN A 226 -24.35 -27.25 12.19
CA GLN A 226 -23.98 -28.63 11.90
C GLN A 226 -22.46 -28.81 11.83
N TYR A 227 -21.92 -29.69 12.67
CA TYR A 227 -20.52 -30.13 12.63
C TYR A 227 -20.39 -31.62 12.28
N THR A 228 -19.14 -32.06 12.09
CA THR A 228 -18.79 -33.47 11.90
C THR A 228 -17.94 -33.90 13.09
N ASP A 229 -18.30 -35.01 13.74
CA ASP A 229 -17.51 -35.54 14.86
C ASP A 229 -16.25 -36.30 14.39
N SER A 230 -15.39 -36.67 15.34
CA SER A 230 -14.14 -37.40 15.08
C SER A 230 -14.34 -38.81 14.46
N CYS A 231 -15.58 -39.29 14.36
CA CYS A 231 -15.94 -40.53 13.67
C CYS A 231 -16.52 -40.28 12.27
N GLY A 232 -16.52 -39.03 11.78
CA GLY A 232 -17.07 -38.65 10.48
C GLY A 232 -18.59 -38.51 10.45
N LYS A 233 -19.28 -38.56 11.60
CA LYS A 233 -20.74 -38.46 11.66
C LYS A 233 -21.19 -37.00 11.82
N LYS A 234 -22.22 -36.61 11.05
CA LYS A 234 -22.91 -35.32 11.22
C LYS A 234 -23.54 -35.22 12.61
N ARG A 235 -23.36 -34.06 13.24
CA ARG A 235 -23.96 -33.64 14.53
C ARG A 235 -24.57 -32.26 14.40
N PHE A 236 -25.44 -31.92 15.35
CA PHE A 236 -26.13 -30.63 15.40
C PHE A 236 -26.00 -30.00 16.79
N MET A 237 -25.97 -28.68 16.82
CA MET A 237 -26.17 -27.85 18.00
C MET A 237 -27.24 -26.80 17.70
N ALA A 238 -27.93 -26.31 18.73
CA ALA A 238 -28.77 -25.12 18.63
C ALA A 238 -28.04 -23.92 19.23
N THR A 239 -28.21 -22.73 18.65
CA THR A 239 -27.53 -21.49 19.05
C THR A 239 -28.32 -20.26 18.59
N THR A 240 -27.92 -19.07 19.06
CA THR A 240 -28.66 -17.82 18.91
C THR A 240 -27.83 -16.73 18.23
N GLN A 241 -28.40 -16.07 17.23
CA GLN A 241 -27.94 -14.77 16.72
C GLN A 241 -29.14 -13.83 16.67
N PHE A 242 -29.15 -12.77 17.48
CA PHE A 242 -30.31 -11.89 17.64
C PHE A 242 -30.08 -10.44 17.18
N GLU A 243 -28.84 -9.98 17.00
CA GLU A 243 -28.60 -8.67 16.40
C GLU A 243 -28.81 -8.74 14.87
N ALA A 244 -29.52 -7.79 14.26
CA ALA A 244 -30.13 -6.60 14.89
C ALA A 244 -31.54 -6.80 15.44
N ILE A 245 -32.33 -7.66 14.79
CA ILE A 245 -33.79 -7.71 14.96
C ILE A 245 -34.33 -9.15 14.96
N ASP A 246 -33.53 -10.11 15.44
CA ASP A 246 -33.85 -11.54 15.31
C ASP A 246 -34.23 -12.22 16.64
N ALA A 247 -34.18 -11.52 17.79
CA ALA A 247 -34.75 -12.06 19.04
C ALA A 247 -36.25 -12.40 18.87
N ARG A 248 -36.95 -11.61 18.06
CA ARG A 248 -38.36 -11.83 17.64
C ARG A 248 -38.62 -13.15 16.90
N ARG A 249 -37.58 -13.85 16.42
CA ARG A 249 -37.68 -15.22 15.87
C ARG A 249 -37.52 -16.32 16.90
N CYS A 250 -37.05 -15.99 18.09
CA CYS A 250 -36.96 -16.92 19.21
C CYS A 250 -38.17 -16.78 20.14
N PHE A 251 -38.56 -15.56 20.52
CA PHE A 251 -39.70 -15.33 21.42
C PHE A 251 -40.38 -13.98 21.15
N PRO A 252 -41.70 -13.85 21.39
CA PRO A 252 -42.41 -12.59 21.20
C PRO A 252 -41.98 -11.57 22.26
N CYS A 253 -41.52 -10.39 21.84
CA CYS A 253 -40.89 -9.40 22.73
C CYS A 253 -40.93 -7.96 22.19
N TRP A 254 -40.57 -6.98 23.03
CA TRP A 254 -40.29 -5.62 22.59
C TRP A 254 -38.86 -5.53 22.06
N ASP A 255 -38.66 -6.04 20.85
CA ASP A 255 -37.34 -6.15 20.22
C ASP A 255 -36.82 -4.80 19.68
N GLU A 256 -36.42 -3.91 20.59
CA GLU A 256 -35.88 -2.57 20.36
C GLU A 256 -34.78 -2.28 21.41
N PRO A 257 -33.61 -1.71 21.07
CA PRO A 257 -32.47 -1.59 21.99
C PRO A 257 -32.75 -0.73 23.25
N ALA A 258 -33.68 0.23 23.19
CA ALA A 258 -34.12 1.02 24.35
C ALA A 258 -34.95 0.23 25.39
N ARG A 259 -35.53 -0.92 25.03
CA ARG A 259 -36.52 -1.64 25.84
C ARG A 259 -35.87 -2.63 26.81
N LYS A 260 -34.78 -2.19 27.46
CA LYS A 260 -33.97 -3.04 28.33
C LYS A 260 -34.77 -3.61 29.50
N ALA A 261 -34.59 -4.91 29.74
CA ALA A 261 -35.26 -5.71 30.76
C ALA A 261 -34.27 -6.70 31.42
N THR A 262 -34.66 -7.34 32.51
CA THR A 262 -33.98 -8.55 33.02
C THR A 262 -34.49 -9.80 32.29
N PHE A 263 -33.65 -10.82 32.18
CA PHE A 263 -34.00 -12.10 31.56
C PHE A 263 -33.68 -13.27 32.50
N VAL A 264 -34.65 -14.17 32.66
CA VAL A 264 -34.50 -15.45 33.36
C VAL A 264 -34.77 -16.55 32.34
N VAL A 265 -33.72 -17.27 31.94
CA VAL A 265 -33.82 -18.31 30.90
C VAL A 265 -33.89 -19.69 31.55
N THR A 266 -34.82 -20.52 31.09
CA THR A 266 -34.89 -21.96 31.37
C THR A 266 -34.89 -22.76 30.08
N LEU A 267 -33.91 -23.63 29.89
CA LEU A 267 -33.78 -24.49 28.71
C LEU A 267 -34.07 -25.94 29.06
N ILE A 268 -34.79 -26.64 28.18
CA ILE A 268 -35.15 -28.05 28.32
C ILE A 268 -34.68 -28.81 27.07
N TYR A 269 -33.77 -29.77 27.26
CA TYR A 269 -33.00 -30.42 26.18
C TYR A 269 -32.54 -31.84 26.57
N PRO A 270 -32.05 -32.67 25.64
CA PRO A 270 -31.54 -34.03 25.95
C PRO A 270 -30.43 -34.02 27.01
N ALA A 271 -30.55 -34.82 28.08
CA ALA A 271 -29.71 -34.68 29.28
C ALA A 271 -28.21 -35.01 29.09
N ASN A 272 -27.85 -35.61 27.94
CA ASN A 272 -26.47 -35.90 27.52
C ASN A 272 -25.75 -34.71 26.86
N LEU A 273 -26.45 -33.61 26.60
CA LEU A 273 -25.87 -32.37 26.06
C LEU A 273 -25.58 -31.37 27.19
N THR A 274 -24.86 -30.31 26.84
CA THR A 274 -24.61 -29.14 27.69
C THR A 274 -25.41 -27.96 27.14
N ALA A 275 -25.94 -27.10 28.02
CA ALA A 275 -26.42 -25.79 27.63
C ALA A 275 -25.64 -24.68 28.36
N ILE A 276 -25.49 -23.55 27.69
CA ILE A 276 -24.87 -22.32 28.21
C ILE A 276 -25.72 -21.12 27.79
N SER A 277 -25.77 -20.08 28.61
CA SER A 277 -26.47 -18.82 28.36
C SER A 277 -25.68 -17.64 28.95
N ASN A 278 -26.14 -16.39 28.84
CA ASN A 278 -25.50 -15.17 29.37
C ASN A 278 -24.99 -15.30 30.81
N MET A 279 -25.78 -15.96 31.67
CA MET A 279 -25.53 -16.13 33.11
C MET A 279 -25.16 -17.58 33.46
N PRO A 280 -24.57 -17.86 34.64
CA PRO A 280 -24.38 -19.22 35.12
C PRO A 280 -25.70 -19.91 35.52
N PRO A 281 -25.78 -21.25 35.51
CA PRO A 281 -26.96 -21.99 35.95
C PRO A 281 -27.20 -21.80 37.46
N SER A 282 -28.46 -21.53 37.83
CA SER A 282 -28.93 -21.45 39.22
C SER A 282 -29.57 -22.76 39.70
N ARG A 283 -30.12 -23.56 38.78
CA ARG A 283 -30.77 -24.85 39.05
C ARG A 283 -30.62 -25.79 37.85
N SER A 284 -30.28 -27.06 38.11
CA SER A 284 -30.11 -28.12 37.11
C SER A 284 -30.89 -29.36 37.55
N GLU A 285 -31.80 -29.86 36.72
CA GLU A 285 -32.65 -31.01 37.05
C GLU A 285 -32.75 -31.98 35.86
N VAL A 286 -32.47 -33.26 36.08
CA VAL A 286 -32.75 -34.32 35.10
C VAL A 286 -34.20 -34.79 35.30
N GLN A 287 -34.98 -34.73 34.23
CA GLN A 287 -36.38 -35.12 34.18
C GLN A 287 -36.54 -36.62 33.89
N ALA A 288 -37.68 -37.19 34.27
CA ALA A 288 -37.95 -38.63 34.18
C ALA A 288 -38.09 -39.17 32.73
N ASP A 289 -38.17 -38.28 31.74
CA ASP A 289 -38.21 -38.55 30.31
C ASP A 289 -36.82 -38.56 29.64
N GLY A 290 -35.75 -38.29 30.41
CA GLY A 290 -34.37 -38.21 29.90
C GLY A 290 -33.96 -36.82 29.41
N LYS A 291 -34.80 -35.79 29.58
CA LYS A 291 -34.42 -34.40 29.36
C LYS A 291 -33.74 -33.80 30.60
N ARG A 292 -33.02 -32.69 30.43
CA ARG A 292 -32.52 -31.84 31.50
C ARG A 292 -33.20 -30.48 31.40
N ARG A 293 -33.61 -29.94 32.53
CA ARG A 293 -34.06 -28.57 32.73
C ARG A 293 -32.94 -27.79 33.41
N GLU A 294 -32.43 -26.76 32.73
CA GLU A 294 -31.37 -25.87 33.21
C GLU A 294 -31.95 -24.45 33.32
N THR A 295 -32.03 -23.90 34.53
CA THR A 295 -32.50 -22.52 34.77
C THR A 295 -31.30 -21.66 35.15
N PHE A 296 -31.08 -20.58 34.40
CA PHE A 296 -29.96 -19.65 34.60
C PHE A 296 -30.30 -18.58 35.64
N MET A 297 -29.28 -17.91 36.18
CA MET A 297 -29.49 -16.73 37.04
C MET A 297 -30.09 -15.57 36.22
N PRO A 298 -30.86 -14.64 36.83
CA PRO A 298 -31.32 -13.44 36.16
C PRO A 298 -30.15 -12.60 35.61
N THR A 299 -30.28 -12.09 34.39
CA THR A 299 -29.32 -11.12 33.82
C THR A 299 -29.44 -9.76 34.54
N PRO A 300 -28.44 -8.86 34.42
CA PRO A 300 -28.68 -7.44 34.56
C PRO A 300 -29.70 -6.94 33.53
N ARG A 301 -30.13 -5.68 33.70
CA ARG A 301 -31.00 -5.00 32.74
C ARG A 301 -30.26 -4.77 31.42
N MET A 302 -30.69 -5.44 30.35
CA MET A 302 -30.02 -5.46 29.04
C MET A 302 -31.01 -5.50 27.87
N SER A 303 -30.53 -5.33 26.64
CA SER A 303 -31.33 -5.31 25.40
C SER A 303 -31.66 -6.74 24.91
N THR A 304 -32.73 -6.90 24.14
CA THR A 304 -33.16 -8.21 23.59
C THR A 304 -32.10 -8.89 22.73
N TYR A 305 -31.42 -8.13 21.88
CA TYR A 305 -30.40 -8.63 20.95
C TYR A 305 -29.16 -9.25 21.64
N LEU A 306 -28.97 -8.97 22.93
CA LEU A 306 -27.85 -9.46 23.73
C LEU A 306 -28.15 -10.77 24.46
N LEU A 307 -29.39 -11.26 24.43
CA LEU A 307 -29.75 -12.57 24.98
C LEU A 307 -29.13 -13.67 24.10
N ALA A 308 -28.49 -14.66 24.71
CA ALA A 308 -27.91 -15.77 23.98
C ALA A 308 -27.94 -17.09 24.75
N PHE A 309 -28.01 -18.18 24.01
CA PHE A 309 -27.82 -19.53 24.52
C PHE A 309 -27.44 -20.55 23.44
N CYS A 310 -26.63 -21.53 23.84
CA CYS A 310 -26.19 -22.63 22.99
C CYS A 310 -26.49 -23.97 23.66
N ILE A 311 -26.91 -24.97 22.87
CA ILE A 311 -27.22 -26.34 23.33
C ILE A 311 -26.52 -27.34 22.40
N GLY A 312 -25.64 -28.19 22.93
CA GLY A 312 -24.86 -29.13 22.11
C GLY A 312 -23.87 -30.00 22.90
N GLU A 313 -23.06 -30.78 22.19
CA GLU A 313 -21.88 -31.43 22.75
C GLU A 313 -20.73 -30.41 22.72
N PHE A 314 -20.23 -30.00 23.88
CA PHE A 314 -19.15 -29.00 23.99
C PHE A 314 -18.06 -29.46 24.95
N GLU A 315 -16.83 -29.06 24.65
CA GLU A 315 -15.69 -29.06 25.58
C GLU A 315 -15.21 -27.62 25.80
N PHE A 316 -14.49 -27.36 26.90
CA PHE A 316 -13.94 -26.04 27.17
C PHE A 316 -12.63 -26.08 27.96
N ILE A 317 -11.87 -24.98 27.88
CA ILE A 317 -10.80 -24.64 28.82
C ILE A 317 -11.20 -23.40 29.62
N SER A 318 -10.60 -23.19 30.81
CA SER A 318 -10.97 -22.08 31.68
C SER A 318 -9.82 -21.51 32.52
N ALA A 319 -9.94 -20.23 32.85
CA ALA A 319 -9.11 -19.51 33.81
C ALA A 319 -9.95 -18.45 34.53
N SER A 320 -9.40 -17.79 35.56
CA SER A 320 -10.05 -16.64 36.22
C SER A 320 -9.17 -15.40 36.07
N THR A 321 -9.80 -14.23 35.87
CA THR A 321 -9.09 -12.95 35.96
C THR A 321 -8.69 -12.66 37.41
N LYS A 322 -7.78 -11.71 37.63
CA LYS A 322 -7.46 -11.14 38.96
C LYS A 322 -8.69 -10.65 39.72
N GLY A 323 -9.73 -10.22 38.99
CA GLY A 323 -11.03 -9.79 39.55
C GLY A 323 -11.97 -10.94 39.91
N GLY A 324 -11.58 -12.20 39.69
CA GLY A 324 -12.38 -13.39 40.01
C GLY A 324 -13.40 -13.81 38.95
N VAL A 325 -13.48 -13.11 37.81
CA VAL A 325 -14.37 -13.47 36.69
C VAL A 325 -13.88 -14.77 36.06
N LEU A 326 -14.73 -15.79 35.99
CA LEU A 326 -14.42 -17.07 35.35
C LEU A 326 -14.54 -16.95 33.82
N ALA A 327 -13.41 -17.00 33.11
CA ALA A 327 -13.37 -17.06 31.66
C ALA A 327 -13.39 -18.51 31.17
N ARG A 328 -14.20 -18.81 30.15
CA ARG A 328 -14.27 -20.15 29.51
C ARG A 328 -14.35 -20.04 28.00
N ILE A 329 -13.52 -20.81 27.29
CA ILE A 329 -13.56 -20.91 25.83
C ILE A 329 -14.14 -22.27 25.45
N PHE A 330 -15.32 -22.28 24.82
CA PHE A 330 -16.07 -23.46 24.40
C PHE A 330 -15.87 -23.76 22.90
N ALA A 331 -15.84 -25.05 22.56
CA ALA A 331 -15.81 -25.51 21.18
C ALA A 331 -16.48 -26.89 21.03
N CYS A 332 -16.77 -27.29 19.78
CA CYS A 332 -17.14 -28.66 19.45
C CYS A 332 -15.96 -29.63 19.75
N PRO A 333 -16.22 -30.89 20.16
CA PRO A 333 -15.20 -31.82 20.66
C PRO A 333 -13.99 -32.01 19.71
N GLY A 334 -12.78 -32.00 20.28
CA GLY A 334 -11.51 -32.10 19.55
C GLY A 334 -10.81 -30.77 19.24
N ASN A 335 -11.26 -29.64 19.81
CA ASN A 335 -10.72 -28.30 19.56
C ASN A 335 -10.21 -27.56 20.83
N ALA A 336 -10.34 -28.12 22.02
CA ALA A 336 -9.94 -27.48 23.29
C ALA A 336 -8.47 -27.04 23.33
N SER A 337 -7.55 -27.78 22.68
CA SER A 337 -6.14 -27.40 22.53
C SER A 337 -5.96 -26.06 21.79
N ARG A 338 -6.82 -25.80 20.79
CA ARG A 338 -6.84 -24.60 19.93
C ARG A 338 -7.44 -23.38 20.64
N CYS A 339 -7.96 -23.54 21.85
CA CYS A 339 -8.62 -22.47 22.60
C CYS A 339 -7.64 -21.64 23.46
N SER A 340 -6.40 -22.13 23.66
CA SER A 340 -5.43 -21.60 24.62
C SER A 340 -5.10 -20.12 24.42
N PHE A 341 -4.82 -19.71 23.18
CA PHE A 341 -4.52 -18.32 22.83
C PHE A 341 -5.73 -17.39 23.00
N ALA A 342 -6.94 -17.88 22.74
CA ALA A 342 -8.17 -17.10 22.95
C ALA A 342 -8.45 -16.87 24.44
N LEU A 343 -8.11 -17.82 25.31
CA LEU A 343 -8.21 -17.67 26.76
C LEU A 343 -7.22 -16.62 27.29
N ASP A 344 -5.97 -16.60 26.80
CA ASP A 344 -4.99 -15.54 27.14
C ASP A 344 -5.50 -14.15 26.72
N CYS A 345 -5.95 -14.02 25.46
CA CYS A 345 -6.51 -12.77 24.95
C CYS A 345 -7.72 -12.32 25.79
N CYS A 346 -8.62 -13.25 26.16
CA CYS A 346 -9.81 -12.94 26.96
C CYS A 346 -9.47 -12.41 28.35
N ILE A 347 -8.64 -13.13 29.11
CA ILE A 347 -8.22 -12.74 30.46
C ILE A 347 -7.55 -11.36 30.42
N ARG A 348 -6.63 -11.15 29.47
CA ARG A 348 -5.83 -9.93 29.41
C ARG A 348 -6.62 -8.72 28.88
N ALA A 349 -7.54 -8.91 27.93
CA ALA A 349 -8.43 -7.86 27.45
C ALA A 349 -9.45 -7.44 28.52
N LEU A 350 -10.07 -8.39 29.23
CA LEU A 350 -10.98 -8.08 30.34
C LEU A 350 -10.28 -7.31 31.46
N GLU A 351 -9.07 -7.72 31.86
CA GLU A 351 -8.29 -6.99 32.85
C GLU A 351 -7.91 -5.59 32.37
N PHE A 352 -7.46 -5.45 31.13
CA PHE A 352 -7.16 -4.15 30.52
C PHE A 352 -8.38 -3.22 30.48
N TYR A 353 -9.56 -3.71 30.09
CA TYR A 353 -10.78 -2.90 30.02
C TYR A 353 -11.32 -2.53 31.41
N ASN A 354 -11.23 -3.41 32.41
CA ASN A 354 -11.54 -3.07 33.81
C ASN A 354 -10.73 -1.84 34.28
N ASP A 355 -9.41 -1.85 34.04
CA ASP A 355 -8.50 -0.79 34.47
C ASP A 355 -8.68 0.50 33.63
N PHE A 356 -8.78 0.37 32.31
CA PHE A 356 -8.93 1.50 31.39
C PHE A 356 -10.24 2.26 31.64
N PHE A 357 -11.38 1.56 31.64
CA PHE A 357 -12.69 2.16 31.91
C PHE A 357 -12.95 2.45 33.40
N GLY A 358 -12.10 1.96 34.31
CA GLY A 358 -12.27 2.13 35.76
C GLY A 358 -13.52 1.45 36.34
N ILE A 359 -14.15 0.55 35.58
CA ILE A 359 -15.42 -0.10 35.89
C ILE A 359 -15.24 -1.61 35.66
N PRO A 360 -15.26 -2.44 36.72
CA PRO A 360 -15.18 -3.89 36.58
C PRO A 360 -16.34 -4.46 35.75
N TYR A 361 -16.01 -5.43 34.89
CA TYR A 361 -16.99 -6.26 34.19
C TYR A 361 -17.98 -6.90 35.19
N PRO A 362 -19.31 -6.73 35.01
CA PRO A 362 -20.27 -6.95 36.10
C PRO A 362 -20.79 -8.38 36.25
N LEU A 363 -20.51 -9.29 35.32
CA LEU A 363 -21.01 -10.68 35.40
C LEU A 363 -19.97 -11.60 36.07
N PRO A 364 -20.39 -12.67 36.77
CA PRO A 364 -19.46 -13.59 37.45
C PRO A 364 -18.59 -14.43 36.49
N LYS A 365 -18.90 -14.43 35.19
CA LYS A 365 -18.22 -15.23 34.17
C LYS A 365 -18.23 -14.55 32.80
N MET A 366 -17.31 -14.99 31.94
CA MET A 366 -17.29 -14.70 30.51
C MET A 366 -17.13 -16.03 29.75
N ASP A 367 -18.14 -16.42 29.00
CA ASP A 367 -18.04 -17.55 28.07
C ASP A 367 -17.83 -17.03 26.64
N MET A 368 -17.02 -17.73 25.86
CA MET A 368 -16.81 -17.49 24.43
C MET A 368 -16.95 -18.81 23.70
N ILE A 369 -17.69 -18.87 22.59
CA ILE A 369 -17.94 -20.14 21.87
C ILE A 369 -17.66 -20.06 20.37
N ALA A 370 -16.92 -21.05 19.85
CA ALA A 370 -16.73 -21.27 18.43
C ALA A 370 -17.93 -22.02 17.83
N ILE A 371 -18.60 -21.39 16.87
CA ILE A 371 -19.77 -21.92 16.14
C ILE A 371 -19.36 -22.26 14.69
N PRO A 372 -19.70 -23.47 14.17
CA PRO A 372 -19.39 -23.89 12.80
C PRO A 372 -20.02 -23.03 11.70
N ASP A 373 -21.31 -22.73 11.84
CA ASP A 373 -22.09 -21.95 10.87
C ASP A 373 -22.55 -20.65 11.53
N PHE A 374 -21.96 -19.52 11.13
CA PHE A 374 -22.21 -18.22 11.76
C PHE A 374 -22.05 -17.09 10.74
N ALA A 375 -23.06 -16.24 10.59
CA ALA A 375 -23.13 -15.27 9.49
C ALA A 375 -22.08 -14.15 9.62
N ALA A 376 -21.98 -13.52 10.80
CA ALA A 376 -21.04 -12.44 11.10
C ALA A 376 -19.62 -12.98 11.38
N GLY A 377 -18.75 -12.15 11.97
CA GLY A 377 -17.43 -12.60 12.47
C GLY A 377 -17.52 -13.20 13.87
N ALA A 378 -18.16 -12.44 14.76
CA ALA A 378 -18.51 -12.74 16.14
C ALA A 378 -19.75 -11.89 16.53
N MET A 379 -20.16 -11.93 17.80
CA MET A 379 -21.29 -11.17 18.36
C MET A 379 -21.16 -11.09 19.90
N GLU A 380 -21.37 -9.91 20.49
CA GLU A 380 -20.93 -9.58 21.85
C GLU A 380 -21.78 -10.13 23.01
N ASN A 381 -22.71 -11.05 22.76
CA ASN A 381 -23.86 -11.34 23.64
C ASN A 381 -23.43 -11.47 25.12
N TRP A 382 -24.06 -10.70 26.02
CA TRP A 382 -23.43 -10.35 27.30
C TRP A 382 -23.03 -11.57 28.14
N GLY A 383 -21.73 -11.84 28.24
CA GLY A 383 -21.17 -12.98 28.97
C GLY A 383 -21.25 -14.34 28.28
N LEU A 384 -21.78 -14.44 27.05
CA LEU A 384 -21.71 -15.61 26.17
C LEU A 384 -21.45 -15.13 24.73
N VAL A 385 -20.23 -14.68 24.48
CA VAL A 385 -19.84 -14.14 23.17
C VAL A 385 -19.72 -15.27 22.15
N THR A 386 -20.28 -15.09 20.96
CA THR A 386 -20.29 -16.11 19.90
C THR A 386 -19.33 -15.75 18.76
N TYR A 387 -18.72 -16.74 18.11
CA TYR A 387 -17.66 -16.55 17.09
C TYR A 387 -17.80 -17.56 15.94
N ARG A 388 -17.39 -17.21 14.72
CA ARG A 388 -16.97 -18.23 13.72
C ARG A 388 -15.77 -19.02 14.26
N GLU A 389 -15.68 -20.31 13.92
CA GLU A 389 -14.51 -21.16 14.24
C GLU A 389 -13.16 -20.47 13.99
N VAL A 390 -12.98 -19.83 12.82
CA VAL A 390 -11.74 -19.15 12.43
C VAL A 390 -11.43 -17.86 13.21
N ALA A 391 -12.42 -17.27 13.90
CA ALA A 391 -12.25 -16.04 14.68
C ALA A 391 -11.85 -16.31 16.15
N LEU A 392 -11.91 -17.58 16.60
CA LEU A 392 -11.62 -17.97 17.99
C LEU A 392 -10.58 -19.11 18.10
N LEU A 393 -10.62 -20.10 17.21
CA LEU A 393 -9.76 -21.29 17.31
C LEU A 393 -8.37 -21.02 16.71
N CYS A 394 -7.35 -21.07 17.56
CA CYS A 394 -5.96 -20.79 17.23
C CYS A 394 -5.05 -21.97 17.60
N ASP A 395 -4.56 -22.70 16.60
CA ASP A 395 -3.43 -23.60 16.77
C ASP A 395 -2.13 -22.80 16.58
N GLU A 396 -1.48 -22.46 17.70
CA GLU A 396 -0.27 -21.63 17.71
C GLU A 396 0.94 -22.26 17.00
N SER A 397 0.90 -23.55 16.65
CA SER A 397 1.95 -24.22 15.88
C SER A 397 1.75 -24.14 14.36
N THR A 398 0.55 -23.76 13.89
CA THR A 398 0.18 -23.84 12.46
C THR A 398 -0.50 -22.58 11.89
N VAL A 399 -0.99 -21.69 12.76
CA VAL A 399 -1.63 -20.41 12.40
C VAL A 399 -0.65 -19.42 11.75
N SER A 400 -1.11 -18.63 10.78
CA SER A 400 -0.34 -17.52 10.21
C SER A 400 -0.28 -16.33 11.17
N ALA A 401 0.77 -15.51 11.07
CA ALA A 401 0.91 -14.32 11.92
C ALA A 401 -0.31 -13.38 11.79
N THR A 402 -0.78 -13.15 10.55
CA THR A 402 -1.97 -12.35 10.25
C THR A 402 -3.26 -12.93 10.87
N GLN A 403 -3.44 -14.26 10.85
CA GLN A 403 -4.65 -14.86 11.43
C GLN A 403 -4.61 -14.83 12.97
N LYS A 404 -3.44 -14.99 13.59
CA LYS A 404 -3.28 -14.86 15.04
C LYS A 404 -3.60 -13.43 15.52
N GLN A 405 -3.14 -12.41 14.78
CA GLN A 405 -3.52 -11.02 15.04
C GLN A 405 -5.02 -10.80 14.89
N ARG A 406 -5.64 -11.35 13.83
CA ARG A 406 -7.10 -11.25 13.61
C ARG A 406 -7.91 -11.85 14.77
N ILE A 407 -7.52 -13.02 15.27
CA ILE A 407 -8.18 -13.65 16.43
C ILE A 407 -8.08 -12.75 17.65
N CYS A 408 -6.91 -12.18 17.94
CA CYS A 408 -6.74 -11.23 19.05
C CYS A 408 -7.60 -9.97 18.88
N THR A 409 -7.64 -9.35 17.69
CA THR A 409 -8.45 -8.14 17.48
C THR A 409 -9.94 -8.39 17.58
N VAL A 410 -10.47 -9.50 17.03
CA VAL A 410 -11.91 -9.80 17.17
C VAL A 410 -12.23 -10.07 18.64
N ILE A 411 -11.42 -10.85 19.36
CA ILE A 411 -11.60 -11.04 20.82
C ILE A 411 -11.58 -9.71 21.57
N ALA A 412 -10.70 -8.77 21.21
CA ALA A 412 -10.67 -7.45 21.82
C ALA A 412 -11.90 -6.59 21.46
N HIS A 413 -12.46 -6.74 20.25
CA HIS A 413 -13.69 -6.09 19.79
C HIS A 413 -14.89 -6.50 20.66
N GLU A 414 -15.19 -7.80 20.70
CA GLU A 414 -16.32 -8.35 21.47
C GLU A 414 -16.24 -8.02 22.97
N LEU A 415 -15.01 -7.97 23.50
CA LEU A 415 -14.78 -7.67 24.90
C LEU A 415 -14.86 -6.16 25.22
N ALA A 416 -14.70 -5.28 24.23
CA ALA A 416 -14.97 -3.85 24.39
C ALA A 416 -16.48 -3.56 24.46
N HIS A 417 -17.29 -4.29 23.67
CA HIS A 417 -18.74 -4.15 23.67
C HIS A 417 -19.41 -4.47 25.02
N GLN A 418 -18.74 -5.23 25.89
CA GLN A 418 -19.20 -5.49 27.26
C GLN A 418 -19.37 -4.19 28.07
N TRP A 419 -18.75 -3.09 27.63
CA TRP A 419 -19.03 -1.72 28.04
C TRP A 419 -19.81 -0.93 26.96
N PHE A 420 -19.34 -0.94 25.70
CA PHE A 420 -19.93 -0.22 24.55
C PHE A 420 -20.90 -1.09 23.72
N GLY A 421 -22.11 -1.25 24.20
CA GLY A 421 -23.16 -2.08 23.61
C GLY A 421 -23.98 -2.77 24.69
N ASN A 422 -23.30 -3.35 25.68
CA ASN A 422 -23.95 -4.11 26.75
C ASN A 422 -24.29 -3.23 27.96
N LEU A 423 -23.27 -2.71 28.63
CA LEU A 423 -23.45 -1.86 29.82
C LEU A 423 -24.15 -0.54 29.48
N VAL A 424 -23.73 0.11 28.40
CA VAL A 424 -24.39 1.29 27.81
C VAL A 424 -24.61 1.01 26.33
N THR A 425 -25.81 1.28 25.84
CA THR A 425 -26.26 0.95 24.47
C THR A 425 -26.82 2.22 23.83
N MET A 426 -26.73 2.36 22.50
CA MET A 426 -27.50 3.37 21.78
C MET A 426 -29.02 3.27 22.10
N GLU A 427 -29.72 4.40 22.11
CA GLU A 427 -31.18 4.42 22.27
C GLU A 427 -31.90 3.85 21.04
N TRP A 428 -31.39 4.16 19.85
CA TRP A 428 -31.84 3.60 18.58
C TRP A 428 -30.68 3.41 17.60
N TRP A 429 -30.90 2.62 16.56
CA TRP A 429 -29.91 2.23 15.56
C TRP A 429 -29.26 3.39 14.78
N GLU A 430 -29.85 4.60 14.82
CA GLU A 430 -29.23 5.83 14.29
C GLU A 430 -27.87 6.15 14.94
N ASP A 431 -27.68 5.74 16.19
CA ASP A 431 -26.44 5.93 16.96
C ASP A 431 -25.63 4.62 17.12
N LEU A 432 -25.84 3.60 16.28
CA LEU A 432 -25.13 2.30 16.29
C LEU A 432 -23.59 2.41 16.39
N TRP A 433 -23.01 3.46 15.80
CA TRP A 433 -21.56 3.72 15.86
C TRP A 433 -21.03 3.91 17.31
N LEU A 434 -21.88 4.21 18.29
CA LEU A 434 -21.50 4.26 19.72
C LEU A 434 -21.07 2.89 20.25
N ASN A 435 -21.58 1.80 19.67
CA ASN A 435 -21.05 0.46 19.87
C ASN A 435 -19.86 0.27 18.92
N GLU A 436 -20.12 0.31 17.61
CA GLU A 436 -19.26 -0.26 16.58
C GLU A 436 -17.99 0.55 16.29
N GLY A 437 -18.11 1.88 16.28
CA GLY A 437 -16.96 2.77 16.13
C GLY A 437 -16.05 2.71 17.35
N PHE A 438 -16.62 2.51 18.54
CA PHE A 438 -15.84 2.31 19.76
C PHE A 438 -15.16 0.96 19.80
N ALA A 439 -15.85 -0.15 19.51
CA ALA A 439 -15.22 -1.47 19.44
C ALA A 439 -14.13 -1.54 18.34
N ASN A 440 -14.37 -0.93 17.17
CA ASN A 440 -13.36 -0.82 16.10
C ASN A 440 -12.10 -0.04 16.52
N TRP A 441 -12.21 0.92 17.45
CA TRP A 441 -11.06 1.63 18.01
C TRP A 441 -10.42 0.87 19.19
N MET A 442 -11.23 0.40 20.13
CA MET A 442 -10.81 -0.32 21.33
C MET A 442 -10.09 -1.63 20.99
N GLN A 443 -10.49 -2.35 19.93
CA GLN A 443 -9.79 -3.56 19.48
C GLN A 443 -8.30 -3.27 19.20
N THR A 444 -8.01 -2.17 18.49
CA THR A 444 -6.67 -1.80 18.04
C THR A 444 -5.88 -1.22 19.20
N PHE A 445 -6.51 -0.38 20.02
CA PHE A 445 -5.88 0.15 21.23
C PHE A 445 -5.53 -0.96 22.23
N ALA A 446 -6.43 -1.93 22.47
CA ALA A 446 -6.15 -3.06 23.34
C ALA A 446 -5.08 -3.99 22.76
N SER A 447 -5.20 -4.41 21.49
CA SER A 447 -4.17 -5.26 20.87
C SER A 447 -2.79 -4.60 20.85
N ASP A 448 -2.70 -3.28 20.71
CA ASP A 448 -1.46 -2.51 20.84
C ASP A 448 -0.86 -2.56 22.26
N LYS A 449 -1.69 -2.40 23.31
CA LYS A 449 -1.23 -2.55 24.71
C LYS A 449 -0.89 -4.00 25.09
N LEU A 450 -1.55 -4.99 24.46
CA LEU A 450 -1.33 -6.42 24.74
C LEU A 450 -0.16 -7.02 23.93
N PHE A 451 0.08 -6.54 22.71
CA PHE A 451 1.09 -7.08 21.79
C PHE A 451 1.76 -5.94 20.99
N PRO A 452 2.53 -5.05 21.65
CA PRO A 452 3.08 -3.84 21.03
C PRO A 452 4.02 -4.14 19.84
N ASP A 453 4.70 -5.28 19.86
CA ASP A 453 5.62 -5.76 18.79
C ASP A 453 4.91 -6.02 17.43
N TRP A 454 3.57 -5.98 17.38
CA TRP A 454 2.80 -6.10 16.14
C TRP A 454 2.65 -4.77 15.39
N HIS A 455 2.85 -3.63 16.08
CA HIS A 455 2.66 -2.27 15.57
C HIS A 455 1.30 -2.09 14.86
N ILE A 456 0.23 -2.46 15.55
CA ILE A 456 -1.09 -2.66 14.92
C ILE A 456 -1.77 -1.34 14.48
N TRP A 457 -1.33 -0.19 15.00
CA TRP A 457 -1.73 1.12 14.48
C TRP A 457 -1.28 1.39 13.04
N GLU A 458 -0.15 0.82 12.60
CA GLU A 458 0.28 0.88 11.21
C GLU A 458 -0.70 0.11 10.29
N SER A 459 -1.17 -1.07 10.74
CA SER A 459 -2.25 -1.80 10.07
C SER A 459 -3.55 -0.98 10.00
N TYR A 460 -3.92 -0.29 11.09
CA TYR A 460 -5.16 0.48 11.16
C TYR A 460 -5.29 1.54 10.04
N VAL A 461 -4.18 2.22 9.70
CA VAL A 461 -4.16 3.23 8.63
C VAL A 461 -4.45 2.61 7.26
N GLY A 462 -3.88 1.43 6.98
CA GLY A 462 -4.02 0.72 5.70
C GLY A 462 -5.32 -0.10 5.57
N THR A 463 -5.87 -0.62 6.67
CA THR A 463 -7.11 -1.42 6.63
C THR A 463 -8.34 -0.60 6.95
N GLU A 464 -8.48 -0.10 8.18
CA GLU A 464 -9.73 0.50 8.65
C GLU A 464 -9.89 1.92 8.11
N GLN A 465 -8.87 2.76 8.28
CA GLN A 465 -8.92 4.14 7.85
C GLN A 465 -9.03 4.27 6.32
N GLN A 466 -8.35 3.42 5.54
CA GLN A 466 -8.59 3.40 4.09
C GLN A 466 -9.96 2.87 3.71
N ARG A 467 -10.52 1.85 4.38
CA ARG A 467 -11.90 1.38 4.09
C ARG A 467 -12.93 2.49 4.34
N ALA A 468 -12.77 3.24 5.43
CA ALA A 468 -13.57 4.45 5.70
C ALA A 468 -13.42 5.49 4.59
N LEU A 469 -12.19 5.89 4.27
CA LEU A 469 -11.89 6.92 3.26
C LEU A 469 -12.17 6.50 1.80
N GLN A 470 -12.36 5.21 1.52
CA GLN A 470 -12.77 4.70 0.21
C GLN A 470 -14.29 4.73 0.05
N LEU A 471 -15.05 4.34 1.09
CA LEU A 471 -16.52 4.34 1.07
C LEU A 471 -17.10 5.76 1.22
N ASP A 472 -16.56 6.57 2.13
CA ASP A 472 -17.04 7.94 2.42
C ASP A 472 -16.63 8.98 1.36
N ALA A 473 -15.87 8.55 0.35
CA ALA A 473 -15.55 9.31 -0.84
C ALA A 473 -16.53 9.04 -2.02
N LEU A 474 -17.60 8.28 -1.79
CA LEU A 474 -18.68 8.04 -2.75
C LEU A 474 -19.87 8.99 -2.49
N ARG A 475 -20.60 9.38 -3.54
CA ARG A 475 -21.89 10.09 -3.38
C ARG A 475 -22.99 9.16 -2.83
N SER A 476 -22.82 7.84 -2.94
CA SER A 476 -23.65 6.80 -2.31
C SER A 476 -23.25 6.42 -0.86
N SER A 477 -22.53 7.30 -0.17
CA SER A 477 -22.22 7.15 1.27
C SER A 477 -23.36 7.70 2.16
N HIS A 478 -23.10 7.88 3.47
CA HIS A 478 -24.00 8.50 4.45
C HIS A 478 -23.19 9.14 5.61
N PRO A 479 -23.81 9.93 6.50
CA PRO A 479 -23.17 10.37 7.74
C PRO A 479 -22.99 9.18 8.70
N ILE A 480 -22.22 9.36 9.78
CA ILE A 480 -22.10 8.30 10.81
C ILE A 480 -23.42 8.15 11.59
N GLN A 481 -24.12 9.27 11.82
CA GLN A 481 -25.50 9.25 12.29
C GLN A 481 -26.45 9.14 11.09
N VAL A 482 -27.25 8.08 11.05
CA VAL A 482 -28.20 7.80 9.97
C VAL A 482 -29.61 7.69 10.53
N PRO A 483 -30.57 8.54 10.15
CA PRO A 483 -31.95 8.37 10.57
C PRO A 483 -32.55 7.04 10.07
N ILE A 484 -32.66 6.06 10.96
CA ILE A 484 -33.25 4.74 10.71
C ILE A 484 -34.76 4.80 11.00
N GLY A 485 -35.59 4.76 9.95
CA GLY A 485 -37.05 4.86 10.06
C GLY A 485 -37.71 3.50 10.32
N HIS A 486 -37.21 2.46 9.66
CA HIS A 486 -37.63 1.06 9.79
C HIS A 486 -36.47 0.21 10.31
N ALA A 487 -36.76 -0.74 11.20
CA ALA A 487 -35.70 -1.50 11.88
C ALA A 487 -34.91 -2.40 10.91
N GLU A 488 -35.52 -2.81 9.81
CA GLU A 488 -34.91 -3.59 8.72
C GLU A 488 -33.85 -2.80 7.93
N GLU A 489 -33.87 -1.46 7.97
CA GLU A 489 -32.88 -0.59 7.30
C GLU A 489 -31.50 -0.67 7.97
N VAL A 490 -31.41 -1.22 9.19
CA VAL A 490 -30.16 -1.27 9.95
C VAL A 490 -29.10 -2.17 9.32
N GLU A 491 -29.49 -3.27 8.65
CA GLU A 491 -28.55 -4.16 7.94
C GLU A 491 -27.70 -3.38 6.91
N GLU A 492 -28.23 -2.31 6.33
CA GLU A 492 -27.48 -1.48 5.39
C GLU A 492 -26.44 -0.58 6.07
N VAL A 493 -26.55 -0.25 7.37
CA VAL A 493 -25.58 0.62 8.09
C VAL A 493 -24.58 -0.14 8.97
N PHE A 494 -24.62 -1.47 9.02
CA PHE A 494 -23.50 -2.31 9.47
C PHE A 494 -22.36 -2.33 8.42
N ASP A 495 -21.79 -1.16 8.11
CA ASP A 495 -20.75 -0.99 7.09
C ASP A 495 -19.54 -0.15 7.56
N ALA A 496 -18.59 0.09 6.66
CA ALA A 496 -17.33 0.76 6.99
C ALA A 496 -17.48 2.23 7.45
N ILE A 497 -18.67 2.83 7.38
CA ILE A 497 -18.95 4.12 8.03
C ILE A 497 -19.12 3.92 9.55
N SER A 498 -20.01 3.04 9.99
CA SER A 498 -20.30 2.82 11.41
C SER A 498 -19.10 2.26 12.16
N TYR A 499 -18.43 1.23 11.60
CA TYR A 499 -17.21 0.66 12.15
C TYR A 499 -15.99 1.58 11.91
N CYS A 500 -15.54 1.69 10.67
CA CYS A 500 -14.19 2.17 10.37
C CYS A 500 -14.09 3.71 10.41
N LYS A 501 -15.10 4.45 9.90
CA LYS A 501 -15.15 5.92 10.03
C LYS A 501 -15.42 6.30 11.49
N GLY A 502 -16.32 5.59 12.17
CA GLY A 502 -16.54 5.69 13.62
C GLY A 502 -15.24 5.58 14.40
N GLY A 503 -14.51 4.46 14.27
CA GLY A 503 -13.23 4.24 14.96
C GLY A 503 -12.14 5.24 14.57
N SER A 504 -12.10 5.71 13.31
CA SER A 504 -11.17 6.76 12.88
C SER A 504 -11.50 8.12 13.52
N VAL A 505 -12.79 8.40 13.75
CA VAL A 505 -13.26 9.59 14.47
C VAL A 505 -13.00 9.46 15.98
N VAL A 506 -13.03 8.26 16.55
CA VAL A 506 -12.54 7.98 17.93
C VAL A 506 -11.01 8.18 18.03
N ARG A 507 -10.22 7.71 17.05
CA ARG A 507 -8.76 7.93 16.96
C ARG A 507 -8.42 9.43 16.89
N MET A 508 -9.19 10.19 16.12
CA MET A 508 -9.07 11.64 16.03
C MET A 508 -9.33 12.32 17.38
N ILE A 509 -10.46 12.06 18.04
CA ILE A 509 -10.77 12.73 19.33
C ILE A 509 -9.81 12.32 20.46
N TYR A 510 -9.33 11.07 20.46
CA TYR A 510 -8.26 10.62 21.36
C TYR A 510 -7.00 11.51 21.23
N SER A 511 -6.56 11.77 19.99
CA SER A 511 -5.39 12.65 19.72
C SER A 511 -5.61 14.12 20.13
N VAL A 512 -6.86 14.60 20.11
CA VAL A 512 -7.22 15.98 20.52
C VAL A 512 -7.38 16.11 22.04
N LEU A 513 -7.88 15.08 22.73
CA LEU A 513 -8.09 15.10 24.19
C LEU A 513 -6.82 14.77 24.99
N GLY A 514 -6.02 13.82 24.49
CA GLY A 514 -5.00 13.13 25.26
C GLY A 514 -5.61 12.04 26.18
N GLU A 515 -4.83 10.99 26.45
CA GLU A 515 -5.29 9.75 27.11
C GLU A 515 -6.02 10.01 28.44
N ALA A 516 -5.55 10.95 29.27
CA ALA A 516 -6.15 11.27 30.56
C ALA A 516 -7.58 11.82 30.47
N HIS A 517 -7.81 12.86 29.66
CA HIS A 517 -9.17 13.42 29.48
C HIS A 517 -10.09 12.47 28.70
N PHE A 518 -9.50 11.64 27.81
CA PHE A 518 -10.25 10.61 27.10
C PHE A 518 -10.80 9.56 28.07
N GLN A 519 -9.93 8.93 28.89
CA GLN A 519 -10.34 7.96 29.90
C GLN A 519 -11.35 8.54 30.91
N GLU A 520 -11.10 9.76 31.40
CA GLU A 520 -11.92 10.35 32.45
C GLU A 520 -13.32 10.76 31.95
N GLY A 521 -13.45 11.24 30.71
CA GLY A 521 -14.76 11.46 30.11
C GLY A 521 -15.53 10.16 29.83
N LEU A 522 -14.84 9.06 29.51
CA LEU A 522 -15.49 7.75 29.40
C LEU A 522 -15.97 7.22 30.76
N ARG A 523 -15.19 7.40 31.84
CA ARG A 523 -15.62 7.09 33.21
C ARG A 523 -16.87 7.87 33.60
N LEU A 524 -16.88 9.18 33.32
CA LEU A 524 -18.02 10.06 33.59
C LEU A 524 -19.27 9.66 32.80
N TYR A 525 -19.11 9.27 31.53
CA TYR A 525 -20.17 8.74 30.68
C TYR A 525 -20.73 7.42 31.24
N PHE A 526 -19.89 6.42 31.51
CA PHE A 526 -20.36 5.15 32.04
C PHE A 526 -20.99 5.25 33.43
N ASP A 527 -20.49 6.11 34.32
CA ASP A 527 -21.09 6.31 35.65
C ASP A 527 -22.53 6.85 35.56
N ARG A 528 -22.78 7.75 34.61
CA ARG A 528 -24.10 8.36 34.33
C ARG A 528 -25.08 7.40 33.65
N HIS A 529 -24.60 6.55 32.74
CA HIS A 529 -25.48 5.84 31.78
C HIS A 529 -25.53 4.31 31.91
N LYS A 530 -24.71 3.68 32.76
CA LYS A 530 -24.69 2.22 33.01
C LYS A 530 -26.08 1.60 33.26
N TYR A 531 -26.36 0.49 32.57
CA TYR A 531 -27.65 -0.22 32.50
C TYR A 531 -28.82 0.57 31.88
N GLY A 532 -28.52 1.74 31.29
CA GLY A 532 -29.43 2.55 30.49
C GLY A 532 -29.05 2.55 29.00
N ASN A 533 -29.56 3.56 28.31
CA ASN A 533 -29.28 3.85 26.91
C ASN A 533 -28.84 5.32 26.75
N THR A 534 -28.26 5.65 25.60
CA THR A 534 -27.64 6.95 25.31
C THR A 534 -27.86 7.38 23.86
N VAL A 535 -27.83 8.69 23.65
CA VAL A 535 -27.61 9.31 22.33
C VAL A 535 -26.19 9.89 22.26
N THR A 536 -25.67 10.07 21.05
CA THR A 536 -24.29 10.51 20.78
C THR A 536 -23.88 11.80 21.51
N THR A 537 -24.82 12.71 21.78
CA THR A 537 -24.53 13.95 22.51
C THR A 537 -24.12 13.72 23.97
N ASP A 538 -24.52 12.61 24.60
CA ASP A 538 -24.20 12.32 26.00
C ASP A 538 -22.70 12.10 26.19
N LEU A 539 -22.09 11.36 25.26
CA LEU A 539 -20.65 11.16 25.15
C LEU A 539 -19.91 12.48 24.91
N TRP A 540 -20.39 13.32 23.97
CA TRP A 540 -19.76 14.63 23.71
C TRP A 540 -19.84 15.56 24.92
N ASN A 541 -20.95 15.53 25.66
CA ASN A 541 -21.12 16.31 26.88
C ASN A 541 -20.12 15.89 27.97
N ALA A 542 -19.91 14.58 28.18
CA ALA A 542 -18.93 14.08 29.14
C ALA A 542 -17.49 14.52 28.81
N TRP A 543 -17.04 14.40 27.55
CA TRP A 543 -15.71 14.88 27.14
C TRP A 543 -15.58 16.41 27.13
N LYS A 544 -16.65 17.14 26.81
CA LYS A 544 -16.70 18.61 26.90
C LYS A 544 -16.53 19.09 28.34
N GLU A 545 -17.22 18.45 29.28
CA GLU A 545 -17.16 18.75 30.72
C GLU A 545 -15.77 18.50 31.30
N VAL A 546 -15.16 17.34 30.98
CA VAL A 546 -13.83 16.95 31.49
C VAL A 546 -12.68 17.75 30.87
N SER A 547 -12.78 18.15 29.60
CA SER A 547 -11.66 18.81 28.88
C SER A 547 -11.79 20.32 28.71
N GLY A 548 -12.99 20.90 28.90
CA GLY A 548 -13.29 22.30 28.60
C GLY A 548 -13.22 22.68 27.11
N LYS A 549 -12.98 21.72 26.21
CA LYS A 549 -12.88 21.94 24.75
C LYS A 549 -14.26 21.88 24.08
N PRO A 550 -14.45 22.52 22.90
CA PRO A 550 -15.73 22.51 22.16
C PRO A 550 -15.96 21.18 21.41
N ILE A 551 -15.97 20.07 22.16
CA ILE A 551 -16.05 18.70 21.62
C ILE A 551 -17.37 18.46 20.89
N ASP A 552 -18.48 18.95 21.45
CA ASP A 552 -19.79 18.91 20.82
C ASP A 552 -19.78 19.55 19.42
N LYS A 553 -19.24 20.76 19.29
CA LYS A 553 -19.17 21.49 18.01
C LYS A 553 -18.27 20.78 17.00
N MET A 554 -17.11 20.28 17.45
CA MET A 554 -16.16 19.60 16.59
C MET A 554 -16.72 18.27 16.10
N MET A 555 -17.17 17.40 17.01
CA MET A 555 -17.51 16.02 16.70
C MET A 555 -18.85 15.88 15.97
N SER A 556 -19.82 16.75 16.23
CA SER A 556 -21.05 16.84 15.41
C SER A 556 -20.73 17.14 13.95
N SER A 557 -19.65 17.87 13.67
CA SER A 557 -19.17 18.12 12.30
C SER A 557 -18.57 16.88 11.61
N TRP A 558 -18.34 15.77 12.34
CA TRP A 558 -17.82 14.52 11.78
C TRP A 558 -18.85 13.40 11.78
N THR A 559 -19.79 13.38 12.75
CA THR A 559 -20.88 12.39 12.77
C THR A 559 -22.04 12.74 11.85
N GLN A 560 -22.46 14.02 11.81
CA GLN A 560 -23.66 14.47 11.07
C GLN A 560 -23.37 14.85 9.62
N LYS A 561 -22.10 14.78 9.17
CA LYS A 561 -21.69 15.08 7.80
C LYS A 561 -21.18 13.82 7.10
N MET A 562 -21.87 13.44 6.03
CA MET A 562 -21.35 12.52 5.02
C MET A 562 -20.09 13.12 4.38
N GLY A 563 -19.08 12.30 4.15
CA GLY A 563 -17.79 12.72 3.62
C GLY A 563 -16.77 13.22 4.64
N PHE A 564 -15.58 13.48 4.11
CA PHE A 564 -14.41 14.03 4.79
C PHE A 564 -13.68 15.04 3.88
N PRO A 565 -12.83 15.93 4.42
CA PRO A 565 -12.09 16.89 3.62
C PRO A 565 -10.79 16.31 3.03
N LEU A 566 -10.48 16.75 1.81
CA LEU A 566 -9.10 16.88 1.32
C LEU A 566 -8.52 18.18 1.89
N LEU A 567 -7.38 18.08 2.57
CA LEU A 567 -6.58 19.22 3.00
C LEU A 567 -5.53 19.52 1.93
N GLU A 568 -5.56 20.73 1.40
CA GLU A 568 -4.66 21.23 0.36
C GLU A 568 -3.67 22.20 1.00
N VAL A 569 -2.40 21.80 1.09
CA VAL A 569 -1.30 22.63 1.62
C VAL A 569 -0.88 23.62 0.54
N LEU A 570 -0.83 24.92 0.88
CA LEU A 570 -0.67 26.01 -0.08
C LEU A 570 0.74 26.63 -0.11
N ASN A 571 1.58 26.35 0.88
CA ASN A 571 2.92 26.91 1.03
C ASN A 571 3.97 25.84 1.40
N ASP A 572 5.24 26.24 1.49
CA ASP A 572 6.35 25.36 1.83
C ASP A 572 7.14 25.93 3.03
N PRO A 573 6.75 25.63 4.29
CA PRO A 573 7.32 26.30 5.47
C PRO A 573 8.81 26.05 5.71
N LEU A 574 9.42 25.09 5.00
CA LEU A 574 10.86 24.82 5.05
C LEU A 574 11.64 25.70 4.07
N ALA A 575 11.03 26.08 2.94
CA ALA A 575 11.61 27.06 2.01
C ALA A 575 11.24 28.49 2.44
N ASP A 576 9.96 28.74 2.69
CA ASP A 576 9.38 30.07 2.94
C ASP A 576 9.71 30.62 4.35
N SER A 577 10.25 29.78 5.25
CA SER A 577 10.56 30.12 6.66
C SER A 577 9.38 30.71 7.47
N THR A 578 8.14 30.43 7.06
CA THR A 578 6.91 31.07 7.57
C THR A 578 6.52 30.69 9.01
N GLY A 579 7.01 29.56 9.53
CA GLY A 579 6.58 29.01 10.83
C GLY A 579 5.16 28.42 10.86
N HIS A 580 4.45 28.36 9.73
CA HIS A 580 3.09 27.83 9.64
C HIS A 580 2.79 27.24 8.26
N VAL A 581 2.03 26.13 8.22
CA VAL A 581 1.40 25.67 6.97
C VAL A 581 0.13 26.47 6.71
N GLU A 582 -0.08 26.85 5.46
CA GLU A 582 -1.35 27.35 4.95
C GLU A 582 -2.14 26.19 4.36
N ILE A 583 -3.41 26.05 4.75
CA ILE A 583 -4.27 24.94 4.33
C ILE A 583 -5.61 25.46 3.82
N ARG A 584 -6.10 24.87 2.73
CA ARG A 584 -7.49 24.95 2.23
C ARG A 584 -8.15 23.59 2.36
N GLN A 585 -9.41 23.54 2.80
CA GLN A 585 -10.21 22.31 2.84
C GLN A 585 -11.33 22.28 1.78
N LYS A 586 -11.62 21.10 1.23
CA LYS A 586 -12.77 20.84 0.35
C LYS A 586 -13.22 19.38 0.46
N TRP A 587 -14.49 19.07 0.20
CA TRP A 587 -14.97 17.68 0.20
C TRP A 587 -14.18 16.85 -0.81
N PHE A 588 -13.71 15.67 -0.41
CA PHE A 588 -13.07 14.72 -1.32
C PHE A 588 -14.08 13.72 -1.89
N LEU A 589 -14.02 13.48 -3.20
CA LEU A 589 -14.82 12.47 -3.90
C LEU A 589 -13.94 11.62 -4.83
N ALA A 590 -14.08 10.30 -4.74
CA ALA A 590 -13.22 9.32 -5.41
C ALA A 590 -13.39 9.27 -6.94
N ASP A 591 -14.43 9.91 -7.48
CA ASP A 591 -14.64 10.06 -8.91
C ASP A 591 -14.16 11.42 -9.46
N GLY A 592 -13.81 12.37 -8.57
CA GLY A 592 -13.41 13.74 -8.92
C GLY A 592 -14.56 14.68 -9.32
N SER A 593 -15.82 14.33 -9.05
CA SER A 593 -16.95 15.23 -9.26
C SER A 593 -16.99 16.36 -8.23
N SER A 594 -17.57 17.50 -8.62
CA SER A 594 -17.93 18.60 -7.72
C SER A 594 -19.18 19.31 -8.24
N GLU A 595 -20.06 19.68 -7.31
CA GLU A 595 -21.23 20.52 -7.55
C GLU A 595 -21.07 21.82 -6.74
N PRO A 596 -21.67 22.97 -7.13
CA PRO A 596 -21.46 24.24 -6.41
C PRO A 596 -21.82 24.21 -4.91
N SER A 597 -22.75 23.34 -4.50
CA SER A 597 -23.12 23.11 -3.10
C SER A 597 -22.09 22.31 -2.30
N ASP A 598 -21.12 21.67 -2.96
CA ASP A 598 -20.06 20.90 -2.29
C ASP A 598 -18.98 21.82 -1.73
N ASP A 599 -18.82 23.03 -2.28
CA ASP A 599 -17.84 24.00 -1.79
C ASP A 599 -18.23 24.65 -0.46
N ASP A 600 -19.53 24.69 -0.13
CA ASP A 600 -20.04 25.11 1.18
C ASP A 600 -19.77 24.08 2.30
N LYS A 601 -19.23 22.90 1.98
CA LYS A 601 -18.88 21.87 2.97
C LYS A 601 -17.49 22.14 3.59
N THR A 602 -17.49 22.51 4.87
CA THR A 602 -16.31 22.51 5.76
C THR A 602 -16.50 21.52 6.91
N TRP A 603 -15.40 21.07 7.48
CA TRP A 603 -15.32 20.29 8.72
C TRP A 603 -14.52 21.09 9.76
N PHE A 604 -14.87 20.95 11.03
CA PHE A 604 -14.02 21.40 12.14
C PHE A 604 -12.89 20.36 12.28
N CYS A 605 -11.80 20.59 11.56
CA CYS A 605 -10.70 19.65 11.41
C CYS A 605 -9.56 19.97 12.40
N PRO A 606 -9.17 19.05 13.30
CA PRO A 606 -7.86 19.13 13.93
C PRO A 606 -6.78 18.88 12.88
N VAL A 607 -5.62 19.53 13.01
CA VAL A 607 -4.49 19.39 12.08
C VAL A 607 -3.19 19.25 12.87
N ILE A 608 -2.51 18.11 12.68
CA ILE A 608 -1.21 17.83 13.28
C ILE A 608 -0.15 17.94 12.17
N VAL A 609 0.89 18.75 12.40
CA VAL A 609 2.03 18.92 11.49
C VAL A 609 3.27 18.31 12.12
N GLY A 610 4.02 17.52 11.37
CA GLY A 610 5.25 16.88 11.87
C GLY A 610 6.38 16.87 10.86
N THR A 611 7.56 16.56 11.37
CA THR A 611 8.84 16.59 10.67
C THR A 611 9.72 15.43 11.16
N ASP A 612 10.89 15.26 10.55
CA ASP A 612 11.99 14.40 11.04
C ASP A 612 12.65 14.93 12.35
N LYS A 613 12.00 15.87 13.04
CA LYS A 613 12.38 16.42 14.36
C LYS A 613 11.24 16.38 15.38
N GLY A 614 10.07 15.82 15.03
CA GLY A 614 8.89 15.68 15.89
C GLY A 614 7.67 16.44 15.35
N SER A 615 6.63 16.58 16.18
CA SER A 615 5.35 17.20 15.78
C SER A 615 5.04 18.50 16.52
N SER A 616 4.21 19.34 15.91
CA SER A 616 3.53 20.45 16.57
C SER A 616 2.32 19.92 17.36
N PRO A 617 1.84 20.67 18.37
CA PRO A 617 0.49 20.48 18.88
C PRO A 617 -0.56 20.56 17.76
N ALA A 618 -1.72 19.92 17.96
CA ALA A 618 -2.82 20.00 17.01
C ALA A 618 -3.36 21.44 16.93
N GLY A 619 -3.29 22.03 15.73
CA GLY A 619 -4.06 23.22 15.39
C GLY A 619 -5.48 22.86 14.94
N PHE A 620 -6.30 23.88 14.66
CA PHE A 620 -7.69 23.69 14.27
C PHE A 620 -8.05 24.53 13.04
N LEU A 621 -8.71 23.89 12.07
CA LEU A 621 -9.24 24.49 10.85
C LEU A 621 -10.76 24.29 10.84
N GLU A 622 -11.52 25.34 11.13
CA GLU A 622 -12.99 25.33 11.01
C GLU A 622 -13.48 25.93 9.69
N GLU A 623 -12.80 26.99 9.23
CA GLU A 623 -13.08 27.71 8.00
C GLU A 623 -12.56 26.99 6.75
N LYS A 624 -12.96 27.47 5.57
CA LYS A 624 -12.55 26.94 4.26
C LYS A 624 -11.02 26.96 4.06
N SER A 625 -10.31 27.91 4.68
CA SER A 625 -8.85 27.96 4.72
C SER A 625 -8.34 28.60 6.02
N GLY A 626 -7.07 28.37 6.34
CA GLY A 626 -6.44 28.88 7.56
C GLY A 626 -4.94 28.59 7.66
N LYS A 627 -4.31 29.16 8.69
CA LYS A 627 -2.87 29.03 9.01
C LYS A 627 -2.70 28.15 10.24
N ILE A 628 -1.96 27.04 10.14
CA ILE A 628 -1.67 26.13 11.25
C ILE A 628 -0.19 26.27 11.63
N ALA A 629 0.08 26.69 12.88
CA ALA A 629 1.44 26.92 13.35
C ALA A 629 2.24 25.62 13.48
N CYS A 630 3.45 25.60 12.94
CA CYS A 630 4.38 24.47 12.99
C CYS A 630 5.81 24.86 13.42
N ALA A 631 6.07 26.14 13.71
CA ALA A 631 7.38 26.68 14.07
C ALA A 631 8.14 25.92 15.19
N SER A 632 7.44 25.18 16.05
CA SER A 632 8.05 24.34 17.10
C SER A 632 8.79 23.11 16.58
N CYS A 633 8.47 22.60 15.38
CA CYS A 633 9.06 21.38 14.80
C CYS A 633 9.87 21.62 13.51
N LEU A 634 9.95 22.87 13.02
CA LEU A 634 10.79 23.24 11.86
C LEU A 634 12.31 23.33 12.12
N PRO A 635 12.83 23.70 13.31
CA PRO A 635 14.27 23.91 13.49
C PRO A 635 15.13 22.68 13.16
N GLY A 636 15.92 22.77 12.09
CA GLY A 636 16.76 21.67 11.59
C GLY A 636 16.00 20.53 10.90
N ALA A 637 14.70 20.70 10.61
CA ALA A 637 13.92 19.72 9.87
C ALA A 637 14.31 19.66 8.38
N SER A 638 14.23 18.47 7.79
CA SER A 638 14.49 18.19 6.38
C SER A 638 13.25 17.74 5.60
N MET A 639 12.16 17.38 6.29
CA MET A 639 10.86 17.10 5.69
C MET A 639 9.70 17.65 6.54
N ILE A 640 8.52 17.81 5.94
CA ILE A 640 7.30 18.25 6.62
C ILE A 640 6.09 17.46 6.11
N LYS A 641 5.25 17.00 7.03
CA LYS A 641 4.11 16.11 6.81
C LYS A 641 2.90 16.62 7.62
N VAL A 642 1.79 16.84 6.94
CA VAL A 642 0.50 17.24 7.55
C VAL A 642 -0.36 15.99 7.74
N ASN A 643 -1.19 15.96 8.78
CA ASN A 643 -1.80 14.73 9.33
C ASN A 643 -0.72 13.70 9.71
N PHE A 644 0.31 14.15 10.44
CA PHE A 644 1.40 13.30 10.96
C PHE A 644 0.83 12.22 11.90
N GLY A 645 1.30 10.98 11.78
CA GLY A 645 0.72 9.79 12.46
C GLY A 645 -0.66 9.36 11.93
N GLN A 646 -1.21 10.06 10.93
CA GLN A 646 -2.52 9.83 10.31
C GLN A 646 -3.71 9.82 11.29
N HIS A 647 -3.64 10.56 12.40
CA HIS A 647 -4.68 10.51 13.45
C HIS A 647 -6.08 10.97 13.00
N VAL A 648 -6.19 11.73 11.91
CA VAL A 648 -7.45 12.30 11.41
C VAL A 648 -7.86 11.59 10.11
N PRO A 649 -9.13 11.20 9.90
CA PRO A 649 -9.61 10.67 8.62
C PRO A 649 -9.75 11.80 7.57
N VAL A 650 -8.62 12.20 7.00
CA VAL A 650 -8.50 13.16 5.89
C VAL A 650 -7.50 12.64 4.86
N ARG A 651 -7.52 13.25 3.68
CA ARG A 651 -6.44 13.13 2.69
C ARG A 651 -5.67 14.44 2.59
N VAL A 652 -4.40 14.41 2.17
CA VAL A 652 -3.58 15.63 2.02
C VAL A 652 -2.94 15.76 0.64
N LEU A 653 -3.18 16.90 -0.01
CA LEU A 653 -2.51 17.37 -1.22
C LEU A 653 -1.37 18.33 -0.84
N TYR A 654 -0.19 18.14 -1.44
CA TYR A 654 1.02 18.92 -1.20
C TYR A 654 1.48 19.68 -2.44
N PRO A 655 2.17 20.83 -2.28
CA PRO A 655 2.98 21.42 -3.34
C PRO A 655 4.05 20.45 -3.83
N GLU A 656 4.44 20.56 -5.11
CA GLU A 656 5.40 19.64 -5.73
C GLU A 656 6.78 19.65 -5.05
N SER A 657 7.21 20.79 -4.47
CA SER A 657 8.44 20.90 -3.68
C SER A 657 8.41 20.03 -2.42
N VAL A 658 7.32 20.13 -1.64
CA VAL A 658 7.11 19.36 -0.41
C VAL A 658 6.98 17.87 -0.74
N PHE A 659 6.23 17.52 -1.79
CA PHE A 659 6.07 16.14 -2.23
C PHE A 659 7.39 15.51 -2.69
N LYS A 660 8.21 16.24 -3.46
CA LYS A 660 9.56 15.79 -3.87
C LYS A 660 10.45 15.53 -2.66
N ARG A 661 10.47 16.42 -1.66
CA ARG A 661 11.27 16.21 -0.44
C ARG A 661 10.75 15.03 0.40
N LEU A 662 9.43 14.82 0.47
CA LEU A 662 8.85 13.64 1.12
C LEU A 662 9.30 12.33 0.44
N ILE A 663 9.36 12.28 -0.91
CA ILE A 663 9.94 11.13 -1.64
C ILE A 663 11.44 10.97 -1.33
N GLN A 664 12.23 12.06 -1.40
CA GLN A 664 13.67 12.04 -1.12
C GLN A 664 14.00 11.66 0.34
N LYS A 665 13.06 11.83 1.27
CA LYS A 665 13.22 11.55 2.71
C LYS A 665 12.32 10.41 3.19
N LEU A 666 11.85 9.50 2.32
CA LEU A 666 10.99 8.36 2.70
C LEU A 666 11.56 7.52 3.86
N SER A 667 12.88 7.37 3.96
CA SER A 667 13.53 6.67 5.08
C SER A 667 13.37 7.35 6.45
N SER A 668 13.00 8.64 6.47
CA SER A 668 12.71 9.44 7.66
C SER A 668 11.21 9.66 7.90
N VAL A 669 10.33 9.14 7.04
CA VAL A 669 8.86 9.22 7.20
C VAL A 669 8.36 7.99 7.98
N PRO A 670 7.53 8.14 9.04
CA PRO A 670 6.94 7.02 9.78
C PRO A 670 6.12 6.06 8.90
N PRO A 671 5.97 4.77 9.26
CA PRO A 671 5.18 3.80 8.49
C PRO A 671 3.74 4.23 8.23
N GLU A 672 3.05 4.79 9.21
CA GLU A 672 1.69 5.33 9.08
C GLU A 672 1.64 6.46 8.04
N ASP A 673 2.63 7.35 8.07
CA ASP A 673 2.71 8.49 7.16
C ASP A 673 3.11 8.08 5.73
N LYS A 674 3.88 6.99 5.57
CA LYS A 674 4.14 6.33 4.28
C LYS A 674 2.88 5.72 3.67
N ILE A 675 2.12 4.96 4.47
CA ILE A 675 0.85 4.32 4.07
C ILE A 675 -0.16 5.40 3.65
N GLY A 676 -0.30 6.46 4.45
CA GLY A 676 -1.16 7.58 4.09
C GLY A 676 -0.68 8.33 2.84
N LEU A 677 0.63 8.55 2.67
CA LEU A 677 1.16 9.19 1.46
C LEU A 677 0.90 8.35 0.19
N LEU A 678 1.05 7.02 0.26
CA LEU A 678 0.72 6.09 -0.82
C LEU A 678 -0.77 6.15 -1.19
N SER A 679 -1.63 5.93 -0.19
CA SER A 679 -3.08 5.86 -0.37
C SER A 679 -3.69 7.20 -0.82
N ASP A 680 -3.22 8.33 -0.28
CA ASP A 680 -3.63 9.67 -0.71
C ASP A 680 -3.21 9.95 -2.16
N THR A 681 -1.96 9.63 -2.51
CA THR A 681 -1.47 9.83 -3.89
C THR A 681 -2.27 8.97 -4.87
N PHE A 682 -2.57 7.71 -4.53
CA PHE A 682 -3.42 6.83 -5.34
C PHE A 682 -4.84 7.37 -5.47
N ALA A 683 -5.48 7.78 -4.37
CA ALA A 683 -6.83 8.31 -4.37
C ALA A 683 -6.94 9.63 -5.16
N MET A 684 -5.96 10.53 -5.02
CA MET A 684 -5.90 11.80 -5.77
C MET A 684 -5.63 11.58 -7.26
N SER A 685 -4.76 10.64 -7.63
CA SER A 685 -4.60 10.22 -9.04
C SER A 685 -5.87 9.60 -9.61
N LYS A 686 -6.59 8.77 -8.83
CA LYS A 686 -7.88 8.19 -9.23
C LYS A 686 -8.94 9.28 -9.49
N ALA A 687 -9.04 10.25 -8.58
CA ALA A 687 -9.94 11.40 -8.68
C ALA A 687 -9.51 12.42 -9.75
N GLY A 688 -8.29 12.34 -10.30
CA GLY A 688 -7.76 13.34 -11.24
C GLY A 688 -7.40 14.68 -10.59
N VAL A 689 -7.17 14.67 -9.27
CA VAL A 689 -6.68 15.82 -8.49
C VAL A 689 -5.15 15.96 -8.64
N LEU A 690 -4.46 14.86 -8.95
CA LEU A 690 -3.01 14.78 -9.12
C LEU A 690 -2.67 13.94 -10.36
N ASP A 691 -1.62 14.28 -11.12
CA ASP A 691 -1.20 13.47 -12.26
C ASP A 691 -0.64 12.11 -11.82
N ALA A 692 -0.91 11.06 -12.60
CA ALA A 692 -0.52 9.69 -12.27
C ALA A 692 1.01 9.49 -12.16
N SER A 693 1.83 10.35 -12.78
CA SER A 693 3.30 10.24 -12.66
C SER A 693 3.81 10.50 -11.23
N PHE A 694 3.08 11.27 -10.40
CA PHE A 694 3.41 11.45 -8.98
C PHE A 694 3.35 10.10 -8.23
N LEU A 695 2.33 9.29 -8.53
CA LEU A 695 2.18 7.95 -7.95
C LEU A 695 3.27 6.98 -8.46
N VAL A 696 3.59 7.01 -9.75
CA VAL A 696 4.65 6.16 -10.33
C VAL A 696 6.02 6.49 -9.69
N ASN A 697 6.33 7.77 -9.52
CA ASN A 697 7.56 8.22 -8.86
C ASN A 697 7.60 7.83 -7.37
N LEU A 698 6.46 7.97 -6.66
CA LEU A 698 6.33 7.56 -5.26
C LEU A 698 6.56 6.05 -5.09
N LEU A 699 5.90 5.21 -5.89
CA LEU A 699 6.06 3.76 -5.88
C LEU A 699 7.51 3.33 -6.16
N ALA A 700 8.19 3.99 -7.11
CA ALA A 700 9.59 3.71 -7.41
C ALA A 700 10.53 4.06 -6.23
N GLY A 701 10.15 5.01 -5.37
CA GLY A 701 10.86 5.36 -4.13
C GLY A 701 10.85 4.26 -3.06
N PHE A 702 9.86 3.36 -3.07
CA PHE A 702 9.74 2.26 -2.10
C PHE A 702 10.56 1.00 -2.45
N LYS A 703 11.45 1.06 -3.45
CA LYS A 703 12.32 -0.06 -3.90
C LYS A 703 13.15 -0.73 -2.80
N SER A 704 13.42 -0.02 -1.70
CA SER A 704 14.20 -0.51 -0.55
C SER A 704 13.36 -0.66 0.74
N GLU A 705 12.03 -0.65 0.64
CA GLU A 705 11.12 -0.79 1.78
C GLU A 705 11.10 -2.22 2.32
N LEU A 706 10.98 -2.38 3.64
CA LEU A 706 10.97 -3.67 4.35
C LEU A 706 9.98 -3.72 5.54
N ASN A 707 9.13 -2.71 5.73
CA ASN A 707 8.00 -2.77 6.66
C ASN A 707 6.79 -3.50 6.02
N ASP A 708 6.18 -4.48 6.71
CA ASP A 708 5.08 -5.31 6.19
C ASP A 708 3.78 -4.54 5.93
N LYS A 709 3.54 -3.47 6.70
CA LYS A 709 2.32 -2.65 6.66
C LYS A 709 2.38 -1.67 5.49
N VAL A 710 3.53 -1.03 5.29
CA VAL A 710 3.82 -0.22 4.08
C VAL A 710 3.76 -1.11 2.83
N TRP A 711 4.33 -2.31 2.87
CA TRP A 711 4.22 -3.27 1.76
C TRP A 711 2.79 -3.74 1.49
N SER A 712 1.93 -3.80 2.52
CA SER A 712 0.51 -4.13 2.35
C SER A 712 -0.23 -3.01 1.58
N GLU A 713 0.08 -1.74 1.86
CA GLU A 713 -0.45 -0.61 1.09
C GLU A 713 0.12 -0.55 -0.33
N ILE A 714 1.43 -0.79 -0.52
CA ILE A 714 2.04 -0.92 -1.86
C ILE A 714 1.29 -1.99 -2.67
N SER A 715 1.07 -3.17 -2.10
CA SER A 715 0.30 -4.25 -2.75
C SER A 715 -1.14 -3.86 -3.07
N ALA A 716 -1.82 -3.08 -2.20
CA ALA A 716 -3.16 -2.58 -2.46
C ALA A 716 -3.20 -1.57 -3.63
N VAL A 717 -2.27 -0.61 -3.63
CA VAL A 717 -2.11 0.39 -4.71
C VAL A 717 -1.75 -0.28 -6.04
N LEU A 718 -0.82 -1.25 -6.04
CA LEU A 718 -0.47 -2.01 -7.25
C LEU A 718 -1.64 -2.86 -7.76
N GLY A 719 -2.45 -3.44 -6.88
CA GLY A 719 -3.68 -4.14 -7.24
C GLY A 719 -4.73 -3.21 -7.87
N GLY A 720 -4.93 -2.03 -7.29
CA GLY A 720 -5.81 -1.00 -7.82
C GLY A 720 -5.36 -0.46 -9.19
N LEU A 721 -4.05 -0.25 -9.36
CA LEU A 721 -3.45 0.16 -10.64
C LEU A 721 -3.56 -0.93 -11.71
N GLU A 722 -3.17 -2.17 -11.41
CA GLU A 722 -3.22 -3.27 -12.37
C GLU A 722 -4.62 -3.40 -12.98
N LYS A 723 -5.67 -3.34 -12.15
CA LYS A 723 -7.06 -3.49 -12.59
C LYS A 723 -7.42 -2.52 -13.72
N VAL A 724 -6.96 -1.27 -13.66
CA VAL A 724 -7.24 -0.23 -14.67
C VAL A 724 -6.20 -0.21 -15.79
N VAL A 725 -4.93 -0.45 -15.49
CA VAL A 725 -3.83 -0.47 -16.47
C VAL A 725 -3.99 -1.65 -17.42
N CYS A 726 -4.14 -2.87 -16.90
CA CYS A 726 -4.20 -4.11 -17.69
C CYS A 726 -5.56 -4.38 -18.35
N GLN A 727 -6.58 -3.53 -18.14
CA GLN A 727 -7.87 -3.60 -18.83
C GLN A 727 -8.19 -2.35 -19.67
N GLY A 728 -7.53 -1.21 -19.42
CA GLY A 728 -7.89 0.09 -19.97
C GLY A 728 -6.80 0.80 -20.79
N LEU A 729 -5.55 0.33 -20.73
CA LEU A 729 -4.42 0.84 -21.51
C LEU A 729 -3.94 -0.21 -22.54
N ALA A 730 -2.93 0.14 -23.35
CA ALA A 730 -2.38 -0.75 -24.36
C ALA A 730 -1.53 -1.89 -23.75
N ASP A 731 -1.47 -3.03 -24.43
CA ASP A 731 -0.80 -4.25 -23.94
C ASP A 731 0.70 -4.04 -23.64
N ASP A 732 1.39 -3.19 -24.40
CA ASP A 732 2.80 -2.86 -24.20
C ASP A 732 3.04 -2.11 -22.88
N THR A 733 2.07 -1.30 -22.48
CA THR A 733 2.05 -0.47 -21.28
C THR A 733 1.59 -1.29 -20.08
N ALA A 734 0.63 -2.19 -20.27
CA ALA A 734 0.26 -3.21 -19.29
C ALA A 734 1.43 -4.16 -18.97
N GLN A 735 2.19 -4.56 -19.99
CA GLN A 735 3.40 -5.36 -19.84
C GLN A 735 4.53 -4.57 -19.15
N ALA A 736 4.76 -3.31 -19.54
CA ALA A 736 5.73 -2.44 -18.88
C ALA A 736 5.40 -2.17 -17.40
N PHE A 737 4.11 -2.07 -17.04
CA PHE A 737 3.65 -2.00 -15.66
C PHE A 737 3.93 -3.30 -14.88
N LYS A 738 3.73 -4.47 -15.46
CA LYS A 738 4.08 -5.75 -14.82
C LYS A 738 5.59 -5.90 -14.62
N GLU A 739 6.40 -5.48 -15.60
CA GLU A 739 7.86 -5.39 -15.48
C GLU A 739 8.31 -4.43 -14.36
N PHE A 740 7.63 -3.30 -14.20
CA PHE A 740 7.85 -2.36 -13.09
C PHE A 740 7.52 -3.02 -11.74
N CYS A 741 6.37 -3.68 -11.61
CA CYS A 741 5.96 -4.37 -10.38
C CYS A 741 6.94 -5.47 -10.00
N SER A 742 7.35 -6.31 -10.95
CA SER A 742 8.35 -7.37 -10.74
C SER A 742 9.68 -6.80 -10.21
N LYS A 743 10.20 -5.73 -10.83
CA LYS A 743 11.42 -5.03 -10.39
C LYS A 743 11.30 -4.39 -9.00
N LEU A 744 10.09 -4.04 -8.56
CA LEU A 744 9.83 -3.50 -7.22
C LEU A 744 9.74 -4.62 -6.16
N VAL A 745 9.14 -5.76 -6.51
CA VAL A 745 8.88 -6.90 -5.61
C VAL A 745 10.13 -7.76 -5.37
N VAL A 746 10.96 -8.00 -6.39
CA VAL A 746 12.13 -8.90 -6.31
C VAL A 746 13.12 -8.54 -5.20
N PRO A 747 13.49 -7.25 -4.94
CA PRO A 747 14.37 -6.89 -3.83
C PRO A 747 13.85 -7.33 -2.46
N ALA A 748 12.56 -7.11 -2.17
CA ALA A 748 11.94 -7.52 -0.91
C ALA A 748 11.79 -9.06 -0.83
N PHE A 749 11.49 -9.73 -1.96
CA PHE A 749 11.42 -11.19 -2.02
C PHE A 749 12.78 -11.83 -1.69
N ASN A 750 13.86 -11.31 -2.28
CA ASN A 750 15.22 -11.77 -2.01
C ASN A 750 15.64 -11.56 -0.54
N HIS A 751 15.06 -10.59 0.16
CA HIS A 751 15.29 -10.39 1.60
C HIS A 751 14.57 -11.44 2.48
N VAL A 752 13.33 -11.80 2.15
CA VAL A 752 12.49 -12.70 2.99
C VAL A 752 12.63 -14.19 2.66
N GLY A 753 12.79 -14.53 1.38
CA GLY A 753 12.82 -15.90 0.87
C GLY A 753 11.53 -16.70 1.10
N TRP A 754 11.50 -17.96 0.66
CA TRP A 754 10.40 -18.89 0.92
C TRP A 754 10.38 -19.40 2.37
N GLU A 755 11.55 -19.60 2.99
CA GLU A 755 11.64 -20.35 4.25
C GLU A 755 11.31 -19.50 5.47
N THR A 756 10.47 -20.05 6.35
CA THR A 756 10.09 -19.46 7.64
C THR A 756 10.99 -19.95 8.76
N ALA A 757 11.64 -19.04 9.49
CA ALA A 757 12.39 -19.36 10.70
C ALA A 757 11.57 -19.08 11.97
N SER A 758 11.77 -19.87 13.02
CA SER A 758 11.16 -19.59 14.34
C SER A 758 11.56 -18.21 14.87
N ALA A 759 12.82 -17.81 14.62
CA ALA A 759 13.40 -16.52 14.96
C ALA A 759 13.03 -15.35 14.01
N ASP A 760 12.22 -15.56 12.96
CA ASP A 760 11.70 -14.43 12.18
C ASP A 760 10.78 -13.56 13.05
N SER A 761 10.94 -12.23 12.99
CA SER A 761 10.02 -11.28 13.62
C SER A 761 8.63 -11.28 12.96
N ASP A 762 7.64 -10.69 13.63
CA ASP A 762 6.28 -10.53 13.09
C ASP A 762 6.28 -9.83 11.73
N ASN A 763 6.94 -8.66 11.65
CA ASN A 763 7.19 -7.94 10.40
C ASN A 763 7.81 -8.84 9.33
N ARG A 764 8.81 -9.67 9.65
CA ARG A 764 9.47 -10.52 8.64
C ARG A 764 8.56 -11.66 8.15
N LYS A 765 7.76 -12.27 9.03
CA LYS A 765 6.75 -13.29 8.67
C LYS A 765 5.65 -12.70 7.77
N LYS A 766 5.11 -11.53 8.15
CA LYS A 766 4.02 -10.88 7.41
C LYS A 766 4.49 -10.20 6.12
N LEU A 767 5.69 -9.64 6.10
CA LEU A 767 6.36 -9.17 4.88
C LEU A 767 6.52 -10.33 3.89
N ARG A 768 6.97 -11.51 4.36
CA ARG A 768 7.05 -12.71 3.52
C ARG A 768 5.70 -13.07 2.90
N SER A 769 4.62 -13.08 3.69
CA SER A 769 3.27 -13.36 3.20
C SER A 769 2.82 -12.36 2.12
N THR A 770 2.97 -11.06 2.40
CA THR A 770 2.54 -9.96 1.51
C THR A 770 3.36 -9.92 0.22
N VAL A 771 4.69 -10.04 0.33
CA VAL A 771 5.60 -10.04 -0.81
C VAL A 771 5.42 -11.30 -1.66
N LEU A 772 5.18 -12.48 -1.06
CA LEU A 772 4.88 -13.68 -1.84
C LEU A 772 3.54 -13.60 -2.57
N ALA A 773 2.53 -12.93 -2.02
CA ALA A 773 1.28 -12.64 -2.73
C ALA A 773 1.48 -11.64 -3.90
N ALA A 774 2.52 -10.81 -3.86
CA ALA A 774 2.94 -9.99 -5.00
C ALA A 774 3.78 -10.79 -6.02
N VAL A 775 4.66 -11.70 -5.55
CA VAL A 775 5.40 -12.67 -6.39
C VAL A 775 4.43 -13.57 -7.16
N SER A 776 3.38 -14.08 -6.53
CA SER A 776 2.37 -14.93 -7.17
C SER A 776 1.57 -14.22 -8.26
N LYS A 777 1.71 -12.91 -8.37
CA LYS A 777 0.96 -12.04 -9.28
C LYS A 777 1.81 -11.40 -10.38
N TYR A 778 3.03 -10.98 -10.04
CA TYR A 778 3.93 -10.27 -10.95
C TYR A 778 5.16 -11.08 -11.38
N CYS A 779 5.40 -12.24 -10.75
CA CYS A 779 6.57 -13.10 -11.01
C CYS A 779 6.20 -14.58 -11.21
N SER A 780 4.92 -14.95 -11.32
CA SER A 780 4.46 -16.36 -11.45
C SER A 780 4.95 -17.08 -12.71
N GLN A 781 5.40 -16.33 -13.72
CA GLN A 781 5.95 -16.84 -14.98
C GLN A 781 7.47 -17.06 -14.94
N ASP A 782 8.15 -16.75 -13.82
CA ASP A 782 9.56 -17.12 -13.64
C ASP A 782 9.68 -18.65 -13.45
N PRO A 783 10.52 -19.36 -14.24
CA PRO A 783 10.60 -20.82 -14.18
C PRO A 783 11.06 -21.37 -12.82
N THR A 784 11.89 -20.65 -12.07
CA THR A 784 12.40 -21.08 -10.76
C THR A 784 11.34 -20.93 -9.68
N ILE A 785 10.64 -19.79 -9.66
CA ILE A 785 9.50 -19.54 -8.76
C ILE A 785 8.35 -20.52 -9.05
N SER A 786 8.05 -20.75 -10.33
CA SER A 786 7.01 -21.67 -10.78
C SER A 786 7.31 -23.12 -10.37
N ALA A 787 8.51 -23.64 -10.66
CA ALA A 787 8.89 -25.01 -10.31
C ALA A 787 8.88 -25.26 -8.79
N GLU A 788 9.37 -24.31 -7.99
CA GLU A 788 9.42 -24.44 -6.53
C GLU A 788 8.02 -24.36 -5.89
N ALA A 789 7.13 -23.52 -6.41
CA ALA A 789 5.74 -23.46 -5.95
C ALA A 789 4.96 -24.74 -6.33
N VAL A 790 5.14 -25.27 -7.54
CA VAL A 790 4.54 -26.56 -7.95
C VAL A 790 5.03 -27.70 -7.04
N ARG A 791 6.33 -27.73 -6.70
CA ARG A 791 6.88 -28.69 -5.73
C ARG A 791 6.19 -28.57 -4.37
N ARG A 792 6.16 -27.39 -3.76
CA ARG A 792 5.54 -27.18 -2.43
C ARG A 792 4.04 -27.43 -2.42
N CYS A 793 3.33 -27.14 -3.51
CA CYS A 793 1.90 -27.43 -3.66
C CYS A 793 1.63 -28.93 -3.65
N LYS A 794 2.45 -29.70 -4.38
CA LYS A 794 2.37 -31.16 -4.42
C LYS A 794 2.75 -31.81 -3.09
N ASP A 795 3.82 -31.31 -2.45
CA ASP A 795 4.25 -31.79 -1.14
C ASP A 795 3.14 -31.58 -0.09
N PHE A 796 2.51 -30.39 -0.09
CA PHE A 796 1.32 -30.13 0.72
C PHE A 796 0.16 -31.10 0.41
N ALA A 797 -0.16 -31.31 -0.87
CA ALA A 797 -1.27 -32.18 -1.25
C ALA A 797 -1.06 -33.67 -0.88
N ALA A 798 0.18 -34.10 -0.66
CA ALA A 798 0.50 -35.42 -0.12
C ALA A 798 0.24 -35.53 1.40
N SER A 799 0.34 -34.43 2.15
CA SER A 799 0.18 -34.37 3.61
C SER A 799 -0.57 -33.09 4.06
N PRO A 800 -1.84 -32.85 3.65
CA PRO A 800 -2.46 -31.52 3.75
C PRO A 800 -2.90 -31.11 5.15
N ASN A 801 -2.83 -32.01 6.14
CA ASN A 801 -2.98 -31.72 7.56
C ASN A 801 -1.63 -31.57 8.31
N ASP A 802 -0.49 -31.72 7.62
CA ASP A 802 0.84 -31.47 8.18
C ASP A 802 1.31 -30.04 7.84
N ALA A 803 1.17 -29.14 8.79
CA ALA A 803 1.57 -27.75 8.62
C ALA A 803 3.09 -27.54 8.53
N THR A 804 3.91 -28.52 8.91
CA THR A 804 5.38 -28.43 8.77
C THR A 804 5.82 -28.51 7.30
N VAL A 805 4.98 -29.11 6.44
CA VAL A 805 5.22 -29.22 5.00
C VAL A 805 4.98 -27.89 4.27
N LEU A 806 3.99 -27.11 4.70
CA LEU A 806 3.68 -25.81 4.08
C LEU A 806 3.05 -24.82 5.08
N SER A 807 3.87 -23.89 5.57
CA SER A 807 3.48 -22.80 6.48
C SER A 807 2.30 -21.98 5.95
N ALA A 808 1.38 -21.62 6.85
CA ALA A 808 0.20 -20.83 6.54
C ALA A 808 0.54 -19.43 5.98
N ASP A 809 1.68 -18.85 6.36
CA ASP A 809 2.11 -17.52 5.88
C ASP A 809 2.36 -17.49 4.36
N ILE A 810 2.78 -18.61 3.76
CA ILE A 810 3.18 -18.69 2.34
C ILE A 810 2.22 -19.52 1.47
N ARG A 811 1.34 -20.30 2.10
CA ARG A 811 0.48 -21.33 1.49
C ARG A 811 -0.33 -20.82 0.29
N SER A 812 -1.00 -19.69 0.43
CA SER A 812 -1.86 -19.14 -0.63
C SER A 812 -1.05 -18.73 -1.87
N ALA A 813 0.11 -18.10 -1.69
CA ALA A 813 0.99 -17.72 -2.80
C ALA A 813 1.58 -18.93 -3.54
N VAL A 814 1.89 -20.01 -2.81
CA VAL A 814 2.32 -21.30 -3.40
C VAL A 814 1.21 -21.90 -4.26
N PHE A 815 -0.04 -21.94 -3.78
CA PHE A 815 -1.17 -22.44 -4.55
C PHE A 815 -1.48 -21.55 -5.76
N ASP A 816 -1.45 -20.22 -5.58
CA ASP A 816 -1.66 -19.22 -6.63
C ASP A 816 -0.70 -19.42 -7.82
N VAL A 817 0.60 -19.62 -7.56
CA VAL A 817 1.61 -19.85 -8.61
C VAL A 817 1.40 -21.21 -9.25
N ALA A 818 1.17 -22.27 -8.47
CA ALA A 818 0.97 -23.61 -9.01
C ALA A 818 -0.24 -23.66 -9.97
N LEU A 819 -1.33 -22.94 -9.65
CA LEU A 819 -2.53 -22.82 -10.49
C LEU A 819 -2.42 -21.82 -11.66
N GLN A 820 -1.30 -21.11 -11.79
CA GLN A 820 -0.91 -20.29 -12.95
C GLN A 820 0.19 -20.94 -13.81
N SER A 821 0.76 -22.06 -13.37
CA SER A 821 1.82 -22.80 -14.08
C SER A 821 1.26 -23.75 -15.16
N ASP A 822 2.14 -24.30 -15.99
CA ASP A 822 1.80 -25.40 -16.92
C ASP A 822 1.27 -26.66 -16.19
N HIS A 823 1.45 -26.77 -14.87
CA HIS A 823 0.92 -27.84 -14.04
C HIS A 823 -0.44 -27.54 -13.40
N ALA A 824 -1.08 -26.40 -13.72
CA ALA A 824 -2.30 -25.91 -13.06
C ALA A 824 -3.43 -26.96 -12.96
N ALA A 825 -3.66 -27.77 -14.00
CA ALA A 825 -4.71 -28.79 -13.97
C ALA A 825 -4.44 -29.92 -12.94
N LEU A 826 -3.17 -30.31 -12.76
CA LEU A 826 -2.77 -31.29 -11.74
C LEU A 826 -2.85 -30.67 -10.34
N ALA A 827 -2.35 -29.44 -10.17
CA ALA A 827 -2.43 -28.72 -8.90
C ALA A 827 -3.89 -28.51 -8.45
N PHE A 828 -4.82 -28.27 -9.39
CA PHE A 828 -6.25 -28.18 -9.12
C PHE A 828 -6.80 -29.51 -8.56
N ASP A 829 -6.50 -30.64 -9.20
CA ASP A 829 -6.95 -31.97 -8.77
C ASP A 829 -6.24 -32.46 -7.50
N GLU A 830 -5.06 -31.93 -7.18
CA GLU A 830 -4.37 -32.12 -5.91
C GLU A 830 -5.01 -31.31 -4.77
N LEU A 831 -5.34 -30.03 -5.00
CA LEU A 831 -5.95 -29.15 -4.00
C LEU A 831 -7.42 -29.50 -3.69
N VAL A 832 -8.20 -29.96 -4.68
CA VAL A 832 -9.57 -30.46 -4.44
C VAL A 832 -9.57 -31.72 -3.59
N ARG A 833 -8.66 -32.68 -3.84
CA ARG A 833 -8.51 -33.87 -2.98
C ARG A 833 -7.99 -33.53 -1.58
N ALA A 834 -7.15 -32.50 -1.46
CA ALA A 834 -6.73 -32.01 -0.14
C ALA A 834 -7.93 -31.46 0.66
N HIS A 835 -8.84 -30.70 0.03
CA HIS A 835 -10.04 -30.16 0.70
C HIS A 835 -10.91 -31.25 1.34
N GLU A 836 -11.07 -32.41 0.70
CA GLU A 836 -11.89 -33.52 1.21
C GLU A 836 -11.40 -34.04 2.58
N VAL A 837 -10.07 -34.02 2.82
CA VAL A 837 -9.44 -34.60 4.03
C VAL A 837 -8.90 -33.56 5.01
N VAL A 838 -8.86 -32.28 4.65
CA VAL A 838 -8.44 -31.18 5.54
C VAL A 838 -9.46 -30.99 6.66
N THR A 839 -8.98 -30.92 7.91
CA THR A 839 -9.82 -30.66 9.09
C THR A 839 -9.94 -29.18 9.43
N ASP A 840 -8.95 -28.35 9.09
CA ASP A 840 -8.94 -26.92 9.42
C ASP A 840 -9.66 -26.03 8.38
N GLY A 841 -10.53 -25.15 8.86
CA GLY A 841 -11.27 -24.20 8.02
C GLY A 841 -10.40 -23.13 7.36
N ALA A 842 -9.32 -22.67 8.01
CA ALA A 842 -8.45 -21.66 7.40
C ALA A 842 -7.68 -22.22 6.19
N VAL A 843 -7.19 -23.47 6.28
CA VAL A 843 -6.63 -24.20 5.12
C VAL A 843 -7.64 -24.28 3.96
N LYS A 844 -8.93 -24.52 4.22
CA LYS A 844 -9.97 -24.58 3.17
C LYS A 844 -10.19 -23.23 2.49
N ILE A 845 -10.19 -22.13 3.25
CA ILE A 845 -10.27 -20.76 2.69
C ILE A 845 -9.07 -20.47 1.76
N HIS A 846 -7.86 -20.91 2.13
CA HIS A 846 -6.67 -20.77 1.26
C HIS A 846 -6.82 -21.56 -0.05
N ILE A 847 -7.41 -22.76 -0.01
CA ILE A 847 -7.73 -23.54 -1.21
C ILE A 847 -8.77 -22.81 -2.08
N TYR A 848 -9.89 -22.35 -1.50
CA TYR A 848 -10.95 -21.65 -2.23
C TYR A 848 -10.43 -20.40 -2.98
N GLY A 849 -9.65 -19.57 -2.29
CA GLY A 849 -9.08 -18.35 -2.88
C GLY A 849 -8.08 -18.63 -4.01
N ALA A 850 -7.39 -19.77 -3.97
CA ALA A 850 -6.47 -20.18 -5.03
C ALA A 850 -7.21 -20.80 -6.23
N LEU A 851 -8.20 -21.67 -6.01
CA LEU A 851 -9.02 -22.28 -7.08
C LEU A 851 -9.69 -21.23 -7.97
N GLY A 852 -10.12 -20.10 -7.40
CA GLY A 852 -10.67 -18.98 -8.17
C GLY A 852 -9.68 -18.29 -9.12
N LYS A 853 -8.36 -18.42 -8.90
CA LYS A 853 -7.31 -17.85 -9.77
C LYS A 853 -6.79 -18.83 -10.83
N ALA A 854 -7.34 -20.04 -10.91
CA ALA A 854 -6.86 -21.07 -11.83
C ALA A 854 -6.95 -20.63 -13.31
N GLY A 855 -5.87 -20.88 -14.05
CA GLY A 855 -5.73 -20.47 -15.44
C GLY A 855 -6.68 -21.20 -16.41
N GLY A 856 -7.37 -20.45 -17.26
CA GLY A 856 -8.12 -20.95 -18.41
C GLY A 856 -9.56 -21.40 -18.11
N ALA A 857 -10.43 -21.24 -19.11
CA ALA A 857 -11.88 -21.38 -18.98
C ALA A 857 -12.34 -22.75 -18.41
N ALA A 858 -11.64 -23.84 -18.70
CA ALA A 858 -11.99 -25.17 -18.21
C ALA A 858 -11.78 -25.32 -16.69
N LEU A 859 -10.71 -24.74 -16.12
CA LEU A 859 -10.48 -24.74 -14.68
C LEU A 859 -11.37 -23.71 -13.97
N GLN A 860 -11.64 -22.57 -14.61
CA GLN A 860 -12.59 -21.58 -14.12
C GLN A 860 -14.02 -22.15 -13.98
N GLN A 861 -14.54 -22.81 -15.01
CA GLN A 861 -15.85 -23.47 -14.91
C GLN A 861 -15.86 -24.52 -13.79
N LYS A 862 -14.83 -25.39 -13.75
CA LYS A 862 -14.70 -26.43 -12.72
C LYS A 862 -14.64 -25.86 -11.29
N ALA A 863 -14.06 -24.67 -11.08
CA ALA A 863 -14.05 -23.99 -9.79
C ALA A 863 -15.45 -23.48 -9.39
N LEU A 864 -16.22 -22.95 -10.35
CA LEU A 864 -17.60 -22.48 -10.10
C LEU A 864 -18.57 -23.65 -9.90
N ASP A 865 -18.38 -24.76 -10.63
CA ASP A 865 -19.12 -26.01 -10.42
C ASP A 865 -18.83 -26.59 -9.02
N PHE A 866 -17.56 -26.57 -8.59
CA PHE A 866 -17.15 -26.98 -7.25
C PHE A 866 -17.72 -26.05 -6.17
N CYS A 867 -17.80 -24.74 -6.41
CA CYS A 867 -18.42 -23.78 -5.50
C CYS A 867 -19.87 -24.18 -5.18
N LEU A 868 -20.68 -24.48 -6.21
CA LEU A 868 -22.09 -24.86 -6.04
C LEU A 868 -22.33 -26.36 -5.77
N SER A 869 -21.27 -27.14 -5.52
CA SER A 869 -21.36 -28.60 -5.30
C SER A 869 -21.96 -29.01 -3.96
N GLY A 870 -22.01 -28.09 -2.99
CA GLY A 870 -22.33 -28.39 -1.59
C GLY A 870 -21.12 -28.85 -0.75
N ALA A 871 -19.92 -28.98 -1.33
CA ALA A 871 -18.68 -29.21 -0.58
C ALA A 871 -18.15 -27.93 0.11
N VAL A 872 -18.53 -26.75 -0.40
CA VAL A 872 -18.25 -25.44 0.20
C VAL A 872 -19.42 -25.03 1.09
N ARG A 873 -19.17 -24.59 2.34
CA ARG A 873 -20.23 -24.07 3.23
C ARG A 873 -20.80 -22.78 2.64
N SER A 874 -22.09 -22.50 2.81
CA SER A 874 -22.74 -21.28 2.31
C SER A 874 -22.02 -19.98 2.73
N GLN A 875 -21.45 -19.95 3.95
CA GLN A 875 -20.69 -18.83 4.48
C GLN A 875 -19.30 -18.59 3.83
N ASP A 876 -18.85 -19.49 2.94
CA ASP A 876 -17.56 -19.48 2.26
C ASP A 876 -17.66 -19.35 0.72
N LEU A 877 -18.88 -19.41 0.15
CA LEU A 877 -19.12 -19.37 -1.31
C LEU A 877 -18.55 -18.13 -2.02
N ILE A 878 -18.21 -17.09 -1.27
CA ILE A 878 -17.59 -15.85 -1.77
C ILE A 878 -16.18 -16.04 -2.33
N TYR A 879 -15.37 -16.94 -1.77
CA TYR A 879 -13.91 -16.91 -1.98
C TYR A 879 -13.51 -17.26 -3.42
N ILE A 880 -14.13 -18.27 -4.04
CA ILE A 880 -13.87 -18.68 -5.42
C ILE A 880 -14.28 -17.59 -6.44
N PRO A 881 -15.54 -17.11 -6.49
CA PRO A 881 -15.97 -16.12 -7.48
C PRO A 881 -15.36 -14.74 -7.22
N MET A 882 -15.04 -14.34 -5.98
CA MET A 882 -14.32 -13.09 -5.72
C MET A 882 -12.90 -13.13 -6.32
N ALA A 883 -12.14 -14.19 -6.02
CA ALA A 883 -10.79 -14.35 -6.56
C ALA A 883 -10.79 -14.39 -8.09
N MET A 884 -11.77 -15.09 -8.70
CA MET A 884 -11.93 -15.14 -10.15
C MET A 884 -12.34 -13.80 -10.76
N ALA A 885 -13.30 -13.09 -10.19
CA ALA A 885 -13.73 -11.78 -10.68
C ALA A 885 -12.60 -10.74 -10.65
N THR A 886 -11.68 -10.86 -9.68
CA THR A 886 -10.49 -10.00 -9.58
C THR A 886 -9.27 -10.47 -10.39
N SER A 887 -9.30 -11.66 -11.00
CA SER A 887 -8.17 -12.20 -11.78
C SER A 887 -7.88 -11.46 -13.11
N GLY A 888 -8.83 -10.65 -13.58
CA GLY A 888 -8.75 -9.90 -14.85
C GLY A 888 -10.06 -9.93 -15.62
N LYS A 889 -10.09 -9.29 -16.80
CA LYS A 889 -11.31 -9.11 -17.60
C LYS A 889 -12.08 -10.41 -17.83
N THR A 890 -11.41 -11.47 -18.31
CA THR A 890 -12.05 -12.76 -18.59
C THR A 890 -12.67 -13.38 -17.35
N GLY A 891 -12.00 -13.31 -16.19
CA GLY A 891 -12.56 -13.82 -14.93
C GLY A 891 -13.77 -13.01 -14.45
N ALA A 892 -13.76 -11.69 -14.64
CA ALA A 892 -14.90 -10.81 -14.37
C ALA A 892 -16.11 -11.13 -15.25
N ASP A 893 -15.90 -11.25 -16.57
CA ASP A 893 -16.95 -11.62 -17.53
C ASP A 893 -17.50 -13.03 -17.25
N THR A 894 -16.63 -14.01 -16.92
CA THR A 894 -17.03 -15.38 -16.53
C THR A 894 -17.89 -15.38 -15.26
N VAL A 895 -17.45 -14.74 -14.17
CA VAL A 895 -18.20 -14.72 -12.90
C VAL A 895 -19.53 -13.99 -13.03
N PHE A 896 -19.58 -12.88 -13.77
CA PHE A 896 -20.84 -12.19 -14.01
C PHE A 896 -21.80 -13.06 -14.83
N SER A 897 -21.32 -13.72 -15.90
CA SER A 897 -22.14 -14.63 -16.72
C SER A 897 -22.68 -15.83 -15.91
N TRP A 898 -21.83 -16.43 -15.06
CA TRP A 898 -22.23 -17.50 -14.15
C TRP A 898 -23.29 -17.04 -13.13
N MET A 899 -23.12 -15.83 -12.59
CA MET A 899 -24.09 -15.25 -11.65
C MET A 899 -25.41 -14.89 -12.33
N GLN A 900 -25.40 -14.60 -13.64
CA GLN A 900 -26.61 -14.44 -14.43
C GLN A 900 -27.35 -15.77 -14.65
N SER A 901 -26.64 -16.87 -14.92
CA SER A 901 -27.24 -18.18 -15.20
C SER A 901 -27.67 -18.94 -13.94
N GLU A 902 -26.81 -18.99 -12.92
CA GLU A 902 -27.05 -19.71 -11.66
C GLU A 902 -27.78 -18.86 -10.60
N TYR A 903 -28.25 -17.66 -10.95
CA TYR A 903 -28.91 -16.68 -10.06
C TYR A 903 -29.84 -17.33 -9.01
N SER A 904 -30.77 -18.19 -9.45
CA SER A 904 -31.76 -18.80 -8.55
C SER A 904 -31.09 -19.73 -7.54
N ARG A 905 -30.13 -20.55 -7.99
CA ARG A 905 -29.40 -21.50 -7.13
C ARG A 905 -28.48 -20.78 -6.15
N ILE A 906 -27.86 -19.66 -6.56
CA ILE A 906 -27.10 -18.79 -5.67
C ILE A 906 -28.05 -18.19 -4.61
N TYR A 907 -29.20 -17.68 -5.03
CA TYR A 907 -30.21 -17.15 -4.10
C TYR A 907 -30.75 -18.23 -3.14
N ASP A 908 -31.03 -19.43 -3.61
CA ASP A 908 -31.53 -20.54 -2.78
C ASP A 908 -30.47 -21.05 -1.77
N MET A 909 -29.17 -20.92 -2.09
CA MET A 909 -28.06 -21.36 -1.21
C MET A 909 -27.56 -20.33 -0.19
N ILE A 910 -27.77 -19.02 -0.44
CA ILE A 910 -27.38 -17.93 0.48
C ILE A 910 -28.36 -16.75 0.57
N GLY A 911 -29.11 -16.41 -0.48
CA GLY A 911 -30.05 -15.28 -0.48
C GLY A 911 -31.28 -15.50 0.40
N ALA A 912 -31.81 -16.72 0.40
CA ALA A 912 -32.85 -17.17 1.34
C ALA A 912 -32.30 -17.44 2.76
N THR A 913 -30.97 -17.45 2.93
CA THR A 913 -30.27 -17.80 4.17
C THR A 913 -29.81 -16.56 4.94
N SER A 914 -29.14 -15.61 4.27
CA SER A 914 -28.59 -14.39 4.88
C SER A 914 -28.40 -13.30 3.82
N MET A 915 -29.16 -12.21 3.94
CA MET A 915 -29.11 -11.09 2.99
C MET A 915 -27.72 -10.43 2.97
N MET A 916 -27.04 -10.32 4.12
CA MET A 916 -25.65 -9.88 4.21
C MET A 916 -24.70 -10.69 3.32
N LEU A 917 -24.80 -12.02 3.32
CA LEU A 917 -23.97 -12.88 2.45
C LEU A 917 -24.31 -12.68 0.97
N PHE A 918 -25.58 -12.46 0.65
CA PHE A 918 -26.05 -12.23 -0.72
C PHE A 918 -25.68 -10.86 -1.28
N GLN A 919 -25.73 -9.78 -0.49
CA GLN A 919 -25.21 -8.47 -0.87
C GLN A 919 -23.72 -8.54 -1.26
N ASN A 920 -22.95 -9.44 -0.65
CA ASN A 920 -21.56 -9.65 -1.04
C ASN A 920 -21.42 -10.33 -2.41
N MET A 921 -22.40 -11.13 -2.87
CA MET A 921 -22.44 -11.57 -4.29
C MET A 921 -22.75 -10.40 -5.23
N VAL A 922 -23.65 -9.49 -4.85
CA VAL A 922 -23.91 -8.25 -5.63
C VAL A 922 -22.61 -7.46 -5.81
N ARG A 923 -21.80 -7.32 -4.75
CA ARG A 923 -20.47 -6.68 -4.81
C ARG A 923 -19.48 -7.46 -5.70
N VAL A 924 -19.42 -8.80 -5.58
CA VAL A 924 -18.62 -9.66 -6.48
C VAL A 924 -18.98 -9.48 -7.96
N SER A 925 -20.27 -9.32 -8.28
CA SER A 925 -20.77 -9.17 -9.65
C SER A 925 -20.15 -8.00 -10.43
N GLY A 926 -19.70 -6.95 -9.72
CA GLY A 926 -19.01 -5.79 -10.30
C GLY A 926 -17.52 -5.70 -10.02
N ALA A 927 -16.97 -6.58 -9.17
CA ALA A 927 -15.64 -6.43 -8.57
C ALA A 927 -14.51 -6.28 -9.60
N GLY A 928 -14.60 -6.97 -10.75
CA GLY A 928 -13.59 -6.96 -11.80
C GLY A 928 -13.66 -5.80 -12.81
N PHE A 929 -14.80 -5.12 -12.95
CA PHE A 929 -15.03 -4.23 -14.10
C PHE A 929 -14.47 -2.81 -13.93
N VAL A 930 -14.14 -2.18 -15.06
CA VAL A 930 -13.57 -0.81 -15.18
C VAL A 930 -14.18 0.04 -16.29
N THR A 931 -15.35 -0.31 -16.84
CA THR A 931 -15.98 0.42 -17.95
C THR A 931 -17.42 0.80 -17.64
N GLU A 932 -17.85 1.98 -18.09
CA GLU A 932 -19.22 2.47 -17.83
C GLU A 932 -20.31 1.55 -18.40
N SER A 933 -20.13 1.00 -19.60
CA SER A 933 -21.06 0.02 -20.19
C SER A 933 -21.23 -1.24 -19.32
N LYS A 934 -20.19 -1.71 -18.62
CA LYS A 934 -20.31 -2.81 -17.66
C LYS A 934 -21.00 -2.38 -16.36
N ALA A 935 -20.83 -1.13 -15.93
CA ALA A 935 -21.59 -0.59 -14.81
C ALA A 935 -23.10 -0.56 -15.11
N GLU A 936 -23.47 -0.23 -16.35
CA GLU A 936 -24.86 -0.26 -16.83
C GLU A 936 -25.42 -1.69 -16.95
N GLU A 937 -24.63 -2.64 -17.46
CA GLU A 937 -25.02 -4.05 -17.57
C GLU A 937 -25.28 -4.68 -16.18
N VAL A 938 -24.38 -4.46 -15.22
CA VAL A 938 -24.54 -4.87 -13.81
C VAL A 938 -25.76 -4.20 -13.18
N ALA A 939 -25.96 -2.89 -13.40
CA ALA A 939 -27.11 -2.17 -12.87
C ALA A 939 -28.45 -2.71 -13.41
N ALA A 940 -28.53 -2.99 -14.72
CA ALA A 940 -29.75 -3.50 -15.35
C ALA A 940 -30.11 -4.93 -14.91
N PHE A 941 -29.09 -5.79 -14.72
CA PHE A 941 -29.28 -7.15 -14.23
C PHE A 941 -29.90 -7.19 -12.82
N TRP A 942 -29.42 -6.35 -11.91
CA TRP A 942 -29.90 -6.32 -10.52
C TRP A 942 -31.21 -5.53 -10.35
N LYS A 943 -31.41 -4.44 -11.11
CA LYS A 943 -32.67 -3.66 -11.10
C LYS A 943 -33.88 -4.39 -11.70
N SER A 944 -33.67 -5.52 -12.36
CA SER A 944 -34.72 -6.40 -12.86
C SER A 944 -35.07 -7.57 -11.92
N ARG A 945 -34.59 -7.54 -10.67
CA ARG A 945 -34.91 -8.55 -9.63
C ARG A 945 -35.86 -7.99 -8.58
N ASP A 946 -36.81 -8.82 -8.13
CA ASP A 946 -37.80 -8.43 -7.13
C ASP A 946 -37.16 -7.98 -5.80
N LEU A 947 -36.01 -8.58 -5.46
CA LEU A 947 -35.19 -8.26 -4.29
C LEU A 947 -34.38 -6.95 -4.39
N TYR A 948 -34.48 -6.19 -5.49
CA TYR A 948 -33.66 -4.98 -5.74
C TYR A 948 -33.59 -4.04 -4.54
N LYS A 949 -34.70 -3.87 -3.82
CA LYS A 949 -34.80 -3.01 -2.63
C LYS A 949 -33.92 -3.45 -1.46
N ASN A 950 -33.60 -4.74 -1.34
CA ASN A 950 -32.75 -5.29 -0.27
C ASN A 950 -31.25 -5.22 -0.60
N ILE A 951 -30.91 -4.72 -1.80
CA ILE A 951 -29.53 -4.62 -2.31
C ILE A 951 -29.23 -3.25 -2.94
N GLU A 952 -30.13 -2.25 -2.78
CA GLU A 952 -30.06 -0.99 -3.53
C GLU A 952 -28.78 -0.22 -3.21
N LYS A 953 -28.42 -0.09 -1.92
CA LYS A 953 -27.16 0.54 -1.49
C LYS A 953 -25.93 -0.25 -1.96
N ALA A 954 -25.94 -1.57 -1.81
CA ALA A 954 -24.85 -2.44 -2.25
C ALA A 954 -24.61 -2.38 -3.77
N LEU A 955 -25.68 -2.28 -4.57
CA LEU A 955 -25.58 -2.08 -6.01
C LEU A 955 -25.09 -0.67 -6.36
N ALA A 956 -25.61 0.37 -5.70
CA ALA A 956 -25.20 1.75 -5.95
C ALA A 956 -23.70 1.95 -5.74
N GLN A 957 -23.16 1.49 -4.60
CA GLN A 957 -21.74 1.48 -4.28
C GLN A 957 -20.92 0.72 -5.35
N THR A 958 -21.40 -0.45 -5.78
CA THR A 958 -20.74 -1.29 -6.80
C THR A 958 -20.68 -0.58 -8.16
N VAL A 959 -21.79 0.01 -8.61
CA VAL A 959 -21.90 0.73 -9.89
C VAL A 959 -21.07 2.02 -9.88
N GLU A 960 -21.11 2.79 -8.78
CA GLU A 960 -20.27 3.99 -8.61
C GLU A 960 -18.78 3.62 -8.61
N GLY A 961 -18.41 2.52 -7.96
CA GLY A 961 -17.06 1.96 -8.00
C GLY A 961 -16.56 1.63 -9.41
N ILE A 962 -17.38 0.99 -10.25
CA ILE A 962 -17.04 0.72 -11.66
C ILE A 962 -16.89 2.02 -12.45
N LYS A 963 -17.81 2.99 -12.30
CA LYS A 963 -17.75 4.28 -13.00
C LYS A 963 -16.54 5.12 -12.57
N SER A 964 -16.18 5.12 -11.28
CA SER A 964 -14.94 5.73 -10.75
C SER A 964 -13.69 5.09 -11.38
N ASN A 965 -13.68 3.77 -11.57
CA ASN A 965 -12.58 3.10 -12.27
C ASN A 965 -12.52 3.46 -13.77
N SER A 966 -13.68 3.61 -14.45
CA SER A 966 -13.75 4.05 -15.85
C SER A 966 -13.18 5.46 -16.03
N LYS A 967 -13.56 6.40 -15.17
CA LYS A 967 -12.98 7.75 -15.16
C LYS A 967 -11.46 7.73 -14.93
N PHE A 968 -10.97 6.82 -14.08
CA PHE A 968 -9.53 6.68 -13.85
C PHE A 968 -8.79 6.08 -15.06
N VAL A 969 -9.38 5.10 -15.76
CA VAL A 969 -8.86 4.60 -17.05
C VAL A 969 -8.70 5.74 -18.06
N ASP A 970 -9.68 6.62 -18.19
CA ASP A 970 -9.62 7.73 -19.15
C ASP A 970 -8.64 8.84 -18.72
N ARG A 971 -8.51 9.09 -17.41
CA ARG A 971 -7.43 9.94 -16.84
C ARG A 971 -6.04 9.36 -17.14
N LEU A 972 -5.86 8.05 -16.97
CA LEU A 972 -4.59 7.38 -17.26
C LEU A 972 -4.21 7.51 -18.73
N LYS A 973 -5.16 7.29 -19.67
CA LYS A 973 -4.96 7.50 -21.13
C LYS A 973 -4.48 8.92 -21.49
N GLY A 974 -4.93 9.93 -20.75
CA GLY A 974 -4.52 11.33 -20.93
C GLY A 974 -3.20 11.71 -20.24
N SER A 975 -2.60 10.81 -19.46
CA SER A 975 -1.41 11.05 -18.64
C SER A 975 -0.14 10.40 -19.22
N LYS A 976 1.03 10.75 -18.66
CA LYS A 976 2.30 10.06 -18.98
C LYS A 976 2.26 8.57 -18.65
N ALA A 977 1.41 8.12 -17.71
CA ALA A 977 1.29 6.70 -17.36
C ALA A 977 0.67 5.82 -18.48
N ALA A 978 0.10 6.42 -19.53
CA ALA A 978 -0.28 5.73 -20.76
C ALA A 978 0.92 5.28 -21.63
N LEU A 979 2.15 5.69 -21.30
CA LEU A 979 3.34 5.37 -22.07
C LEU A 979 4.15 4.25 -21.37
N ALA A 980 4.38 3.14 -22.08
CA ALA A 980 5.27 2.06 -21.63
C ALA A 980 6.68 2.56 -21.24
N SER A 981 7.15 3.67 -21.83
CA SER A 981 8.43 4.30 -21.47
C SER A 981 8.46 4.85 -20.04
N THR A 982 7.34 5.38 -19.52
CA THR A 982 7.27 5.93 -18.16
C THR A 982 7.48 4.85 -17.09
N TRP A 983 6.82 3.70 -17.23
CA TRP A 983 7.02 2.55 -16.34
C TRP A 983 8.44 1.97 -16.44
N LYS A 984 9.00 1.93 -17.67
CA LYS A 984 10.36 1.44 -17.91
C LYS A 984 11.44 2.38 -17.36
N SER A 985 11.25 3.70 -17.43
CA SER A 985 12.19 4.69 -16.88
C SER A 985 12.07 4.89 -15.37
N ALA A 986 10.89 4.69 -14.77
CA ALA A 986 10.67 4.98 -13.34
C ALA A 986 11.68 4.29 -12.40
N MET A 987 11.99 3.00 -12.63
CA MET A 987 12.97 2.25 -11.81
C MET A 987 14.45 2.53 -12.16
N ALA A 988 14.71 3.21 -13.28
CA ALA A 988 16.02 3.81 -13.57
C ALA A 988 16.12 5.16 -12.85
N ASN A 989 15.10 6.01 -13.02
CA ASN A 989 14.95 7.32 -12.39
C ASN A 989 14.99 7.28 -10.85
N SER A 990 14.60 6.16 -10.21
CA SER A 990 14.75 5.96 -8.76
C SER A 990 16.21 5.73 -8.31
N ASN A 991 17.06 5.15 -9.16
CA ASN A 991 18.51 5.17 -8.95
C ASN A 991 19.11 6.55 -9.29
N LEU A 992 18.44 7.30 -10.17
CA LEU A 992 18.83 8.60 -10.72
C LEU A 992 18.36 9.79 -9.85
N CYS A 993 18.39 9.65 -8.52
CA CYS A 993 17.87 10.66 -7.59
C CYS A 993 18.57 12.02 -7.74
N ALA A 994 17.89 12.98 -8.37
CA ALA A 994 18.23 14.41 -8.55
C ALA A 994 19.59 14.74 -9.21
N LYS A 995 20.70 14.26 -8.66
CA LYS A 995 22.08 14.55 -9.09
C LYS A 995 22.26 14.43 -10.60
N GLN A 996 21.82 13.34 -11.24
CA GLN A 996 22.13 13.11 -12.66
C GLN A 996 21.39 14.04 -13.63
N GLN A 997 20.14 14.39 -13.34
CA GLN A 997 19.39 15.39 -14.15
C GLN A 997 19.95 16.82 -13.93
N MET A 998 20.47 17.10 -12.74
CA MET A 998 21.24 18.32 -12.46
C MET A 998 22.61 18.32 -13.17
N LEU A 999 23.29 17.18 -13.25
CA LEU A 999 24.59 17.02 -13.93
C LEU A 999 24.49 17.21 -15.44
N GLU A 1000 23.46 16.67 -16.11
CA GLU A 1000 23.21 16.93 -17.54
C GLU A 1000 22.94 18.43 -17.82
N THR A 1001 22.21 19.08 -16.92
CA THR A 1001 21.89 20.51 -16.98
C THR A 1001 23.15 21.36 -16.78
N ASN A 1002 23.95 21.06 -15.76
CA ASN A 1002 25.19 21.76 -15.44
C ASN A 1002 26.26 21.54 -16.51
N ALA A 1003 26.39 20.33 -17.08
CA ALA A 1003 27.33 20.05 -18.17
C ALA A 1003 27.10 20.99 -19.37
N LYS A 1004 25.84 21.19 -19.79
CA LYS A 1004 25.48 22.12 -20.86
C LYS A 1004 25.79 23.58 -20.51
N GLY A 1005 25.58 23.99 -19.25
CA GLY A 1005 25.94 25.32 -18.75
C GLY A 1005 27.46 25.56 -18.80
N VAL A 1006 28.25 24.63 -18.24
CA VAL A 1006 29.72 24.69 -18.20
C VAL A 1006 30.31 24.64 -19.61
N GLU A 1007 29.85 23.75 -20.48
CA GLU A 1007 30.32 23.67 -21.87
C GLU A 1007 29.99 24.95 -22.66
N THR A 1008 28.83 25.56 -22.41
CA THR A 1008 28.47 26.86 -23.01
C THR A 1008 29.33 28.00 -22.46
N MET A 1009 29.65 28.01 -21.17
CA MET A 1009 30.51 29.01 -20.53
C MET A 1009 31.96 28.90 -21.02
N LEU A 1010 32.51 27.68 -21.10
CA LEU A 1010 33.83 27.41 -21.69
C LEU A 1010 33.86 27.77 -23.19
N SER A 1011 32.79 27.47 -23.94
CA SER A 1011 32.64 27.91 -25.32
C SER A 1011 32.67 29.43 -25.45
N PHE A 1012 31.95 30.17 -24.59
CA PHE A 1012 31.97 31.62 -24.55
C PHE A 1012 33.36 32.21 -24.23
N LEU A 1013 34.05 31.67 -23.23
CA LEU A 1013 35.41 32.07 -22.86
C LEU A 1013 36.41 31.80 -24.00
N ARG A 1014 36.33 30.64 -24.66
CA ARG A 1014 37.18 30.27 -25.81
C ARG A 1014 36.92 31.11 -27.08
N HIS A 1015 35.74 31.71 -27.23
CA HIS A 1015 35.34 32.46 -28.43
C HIS A 1015 35.30 33.99 -28.24
N LEU A 1016 35.71 34.52 -27.10
CA LEU A 1016 35.88 35.97 -26.89
C LEU A 1016 36.94 36.53 -27.86
N PRO A 1017 36.58 37.43 -28.79
CA PRO A 1017 37.55 37.98 -29.74
C PRO A 1017 38.55 38.87 -28.99
N GLN A 1018 39.83 38.52 -28.98
CA GLN A 1018 40.89 39.37 -28.41
C GLN A 1018 41.05 40.73 -29.16
N ALA A 1019 40.34 40.92 -30.28
CA ALA A 1019 40.17 42.21 -30.92
C ALA A 1019 38.83 42.85 -30.51
N HIS A 1020 38.92 44.04 -29.90
CA HIS A 1020 37.82 44.99 -29.58
C HIS A 1020 37.05 44.81 -28.26
N VAL A 1021 37.52 44.00 -27.32
CA VAL A 1021 37.17 44.17 -25.90
C VAL A 1021 37.97 45.36 -25.34
N ALA A 1022 37.33 46.23 -24.53
CA ALA A 1022 38.04 47.34 -23.87
C ALA A 1022 39.04 46.82 -22.80
N PRO A 1023 40.18 47.50 -22.55
CA PRO A 1023 41.27 46.93 -21.74
C PRO A 1023 40.82 46.40 -20.37
N ASN A 1024 40.10 47.23 -19.62
CA ASN A 1024 39.64 46.92 -18.26
C ASN A 1024 38.67 45.72 -18.20
N THR A 1025 37.97 45.39 -19.28
CA THR A 1025 37.08 44.22 -19.34
C THR A 1025 37.83 42.93 -19.65
N SER A 1026 38.97 43.00 -20.35
CA SER A 1026 39.86 41.85 -20.57
C SER A 1026 40.49 41.40 -19.26
N GLU A 1027 41.01 42.33 -18.46
CA GLU A 1027 41.55 42.04 -17.13
C GLU A 1027 40.49 41.44 -16.20
N ALA A 1028 39.26 41.97 -16.20
CA ALA A 1028 38.18 41.45 -15.35
C ALA A 1028 37.79 39.99 -15.69
N VAL A 1029 37.69 39.64 -16.97
CA VAL A 1029 37.36 38.26 -17.39
C VAL A 1029 38.52 37.30 -17.09
N ASN A 1030 39.76 37.69 -17.37
CA ASN A 1030 40.93 36.85 -17.09
C ASN A 1030 41.14 36.65 -15.57
N ALA A 1031 40.91 37.69 -14.76
CA ALA A 1031 40.96 37.59 -13.30
C ALA A 1031 39.83 36.70 -12.74
N ALA A 1032 38.62 36.76 -13.32
CA ALA A 1032 37.52 35.89 -12.94
C ALA A 1032 37.80 34.41 -13.27
N ALA A 1033 38.36 34.12 -14.45
CA ALA A 1033 38.78 32.78 -14.83
C ALA A 1033 39.90 32.25 -13.91
N ALA A 1034 40.94 33.04 -13.65
CA ALA A 1034 42.02 32.67 -12.74
C ALA A 1034 41.51 32.42 -11.31
N ALA A 1035 40.61 33.28 -10.78
CA ALA A 1035 40.00 33.09 -9.47
C ALA A 1035 39.06 31.86 -9.40
N MET A 1036 38.43 31.48 -10.52
CA MET A 1036 37.64 30.26 -10.63
C MET A 1036 38.52 29.01 -10.57
N PHE A 1037 39.58 28.94 -11.38
CA PHE A 1037 40.52 27.81 -11.35
C PHE A 1037 41.23 27.70 -9.99
N GLN A 1038 41.75 28.82 -9.45
CA GLN A 1038 42.38 28.83 -8.14
C GLN A 1038 41.45 28.33 -7.02
N ARG A 1039 40.17 28.71 -7.03
CA ARG A 1039 39.18 28.22 -6.05
C ARG A 1039 38.79 26.76 -6.27
N ALA A 1040 38.71 26.29 -7.52
CA ALA A 1040 38.48 24.88 -7.81
C ALA A 1040 39.66 24.02 -7.31
N ALA A 1041 40.90 24.47 -7.53
CA ALA A 1041 42.10 23.84 -7.00
C ALA A 1041 42.10 23.84 -5.46
N CYS A 1042 41.82 24.97 -4.79
CA CYS A 1042 41.69 25.00 -3.33
C CYS A 1042 40.62 24.01 -2.83
N TRP A 1043 39.42 24.01 -3.40
CA TRP A 1043 38.35 23.09 -2.99
C TRP A 1043 38.78 21.62 -3.14
N LEU A 1044 39.37 21.24 -4.28
CA LEU A 1044 39.87 19.88 -4.52
C LEU A 1044 40.95 19.44 -3.49
N ASN A 1045 41.78 20.37 -3.03
CA ASN A 1045 42.75 20.10 -1.97
C ASN A 1045 42.12 20.00 -0.57
N ASP A 1046 40.99 20.68 -0.33
CA ASP A 1046 40.24 20.66 0.93
C ASP A 1046 39.17 19.53 1.02
N VAL A 1047 38.96 18.72 -0.04
CA VAL A 1047 37.98 17.60 -0.05
C VAL A 1047 38.34 16.53 0.99
N ASP A 1048 37.34 16.15 1.78
CA ASP A 1048 37.39 15.07 2.76
C ASP A 1048 37.45 13.70 2.04
N GLU A 1049 38.60 13.04 2.21
CA GLU A 1049 38.95 11.73 1.62
C GLU A 1049 38.12 10.54 2.16
N VAL A 1050 37.29 10.76 3.17
CA VAL A 1050 36.37 9.76 3.75
C VAL A 1050 34.93 9.97 3.25
N ASP A 1051 34.58 11.14 2.67
CA ASP A 1051 33.25 11.46 2.17
C ASP A 1051 33.06 11.09 0.69
N PHE A 1052 32.61 9.86 0.45
CA PHE A 1052 32.38 9.34 -0.90
C PHE A 1052 31.25 10.06 -1.68
N ASP A 1053 30.39 10.87 -1.04
CA ASP A 1053 29.41 11.70 -1.73
C ASP A 1053 30.06 12.89 -2.47
N GLN A 1054 31.29 13.26 -2.10
CA GLN A 1054 32.09 14.30 -2.77
C GLN A 1054 32.82 13.78 -4.02
N LEU A 1055 33.06 12.46 -4.14
CA LEU A 1055 33.83 11.87 -5.24
C LEU A 1055 33.23 12.21 -6.63
N GLN A 1056 31.91 12.22 -6.78
CA GLN A 1056 31.27 12.61 -8.06
C GLN A 1056 31.53 14.09 -8.41
N HIS A 1057 31.62 14.97 -7.42
CA HIS A 1057 31.95 16.38 -7.64
C HIS A 1057 33.43 16.56 -8.01
N VAL A 1058 34.33 15.82 -7.37
CA VAL A 1058 35.76 15.76 -7.73
C VAL A 1058 35.93 15.30 -9.18
N LEU A 1059 35.32 14.17 -9.55
CA LEU A 1059 35.43 13.61 -10.91
C LEU A 1059 34.81 14.54 -11.97
N TYR A 1060 33.73 15.24 -11.65
CA TYR A 1060 33.13 16.24 -12.54
C TYR A 1060 34.04 17.47 -12.77
N LEU A 1061 34.61 18.04 -11.69
CA LEU A 1061 35.56 19.16 -11.80
C LEU A 1061 36.84 18.74 -12.54
N ALA A 1062 37.34 17.53 -12.26
CA ALA A 1062 38.46 16.93 -12.95
C ALA A 1062 38.22 16.78 -14.46
N PHE A 1063 37.02 16.32 -14.86
CA PHE A 1063 36.62 16.13 -16.25
C PHE A 1063 36.47 17.46 -17.01
N TRP A 1064 35.89 18.49 -16.38
CA TRP A 1064 35.55 19.75 -17.06
C TRP A 1064 36.59 20.86 -16.94
N LEU A 1065 37.29 20.96 -15.82
CA LEU A 1065 38.28 22.02 -15.55
C LEU A 1065 39.72 21.49 -15.57
N GLY A 1066 39.96 20.23 -15.16
CA GLY A 1066 41.27 19.58 -15.22
C GLY A 1066 41.81 19.29 -16.64
N ALA A 1067 41.06 19.67 -17.68
CA ALA A 1067 41.51 19.70 -19.08
C ALA A 1067 41.87 21.12 -19.58
N GLU A 1068 41.51 22.17 -18.82
CA GLU A 1068 41.68 23.58 -19.18
C GLU A 1068 42.74 24.30 -18.31
N ASP A 1069 43.00 23.81 -17.09
CA ASP A 1069 43.94 24.37 -16.11
C ASP A 1069 44.77 23.27 -15.42
N GLU A 1070 46.06 23.55 -15.20
CA GLU A 1070 47.05 22.57 -14.71
C GLU A 1070 47.03 22.41 -13.18
N ASP A 1071 46.84 23.49 -12.42
CA ASP A 1071 46.74 23.44 -10.95
C ASP A 1071 45.46 22.69 -10.52
N VAL A 1072 44.35 22.92 -11.23
CA VAL A 1072 43.10 22.17 -11.05
C VAL A 1072 43.27 20.70 -11.42
N ALA A 1073 44.00 20.39 -12.50
CA ALA A 1073 44.26 19.01 -12.92
C ALA A 1073 45.11 18.25 -11.89
N LEU A 1074 46.17 18.87 -11.35
CA LEU A 1074 47.00 18.29 -10.30
C LEU A 1074 46.21 18.09 -8.99
N SER A 1075 45.47 19.10 -8.56
CA SER A 1075 44.62 19.02 -7.34
C SER A 1075 43.53 17.96 -7.48
N ALA A 1076 43.00 17.76 -8.69
CA ALA A 1076 42.04 16.70 -8.98
C ALA A 1076 42.65 15.30 -8.93
N LEU A 1077 43.85 15.11 -9.50
CA LEU A 1077 44.55 13.83 -9.46
C LEU A 1077 44.91 13.43 -8.03
N ASP A 1078 45.38 14.39 -7.21
CA ASP A 1078 45.64 14.16 -5.79
C ASP A 1078 44.34 13.80 -5.04
N ALA A 1079 43.26 14.57 -5.21
CA ALA A 1079 41.97 14.29 -4.57
C ALA A 1079 41.44 12.88 -4.90
N ILE A 1080 41.51 12.44 -6.17
CA ILE A 1080 41.12 11.08 -6.57
C ILE A 1080 42.09 10.05 -5.96
N GLU A 1081 43.39 10.35 -5.87
CA GLU A 1081 44.35 9.48 -5.20
C GLU A 1081 44.04 9.31 -3.70
N ARG A 1082 43.68 10.37 -2.97
CA ARG A 1082 43.31 10.29 -1.54
C ARG A 1082 42.16 9.31 -1.30
N PHE A 1083 41.12 9.32 -2.16
CA PHE A 1083 40.05 8.31 -2.12
C PHE A 1083 40.50 6.86 -2.39
N THR A 1084 41.64 6.63 -3.07
CA THR A 1084 42.22 5.27 -3.24
C THR A 1084 42.99 4.77 -2.03
N LEU A 1085 43.52 5.68 -1.20
CA LEU A 1085 44.48 5.33 -0.16
C LEU A 1085 43.86 4.67 1.08
N TYR A 1086 42.57 4.94 1.37
CA TYR A 1086 41.95 4.49 2.63
C TYR A 1086 41.39 3.05 2.62
N ARG A 1087 40.98 2.50 1.47
CA ARG A 1087 40.56 1.08 1.34
C ARG A 1087 40.83 0.54 -0.06
N SER A 1088 41.42 -0.65 -0.15
CA SER A 1088 41.62 -1.38 -1.41
C SER A 1088 40.30 -1.82 -2.07
N GLU A 1089 39.24 -1.99 -1.29
CA GLU A 1089 37.88 -2.30 -1.75
C GLU A 1089 37.32 -1.21 -2.68
N ASN A 1090 37.69 0.06 -2.45
CA ASN A 1090 37.15 1.22 -3.18
C ASN A 1090 37.56 1.27 -4.66
N GLY A 1091 38.64 0.59 -5.06
CA GLY A 1091 39.16 0.62 -6.42
C GLY A 1091 38.13 0.16 -7.47
N ALA A 1092 37.29 -0.82 -7.12
CA ALA A 1092 36.21 -1.29 -7.99
C ALA A 1092 35.09 -0.23 -8.16
N THR A 1093 34.74 0.47 -7.08
CA THR A 1093 33.72 1.54 -7.09
C THR A 1093 34.18 2.74 -7.90
N LEU A 1094 35.45 3.12 -7.78
CA LEU A 1094 36.07 4.18 -8.58
C LEU A 1094 36.07 3.85 -10.07
N LEU A 1095 36.43 2.62 -10.45
CA LEU A 1095 36.37 2.16 -11.84
C LEU A 1095 34.95 2.20 -12.42
N GLN A 1096 33.92 1.97 -11.59
CA GLN A 1096 32.50 2.09 -11.95
C GLN A 1096 31.97 3.55 -11.96
N SER A 1097 32.83 4.54 -11.73
CA SER A 1097 32.47 5.97 -11.60
C SER A 1097 33.12 6.85 -12.69
N ASP A 1098 33.30 6.34 -13.91
CA ASP A 1098 33.88 7.05 -15.07
C ASP A 1098 35.30 7.62 -14.89
N VAL A 1099 36.03 7.26 -13.81
CA VAL A 1099 37.39 7.78 -13.51
C VAL A 1099 38.38 7.55 -14.67
N LEU A 1100 38.18 6.51 -15.47
CA LEU A 1100 38.99 6.21 -16.65
C LEU A 1100 38.80 7.26 -17.76
N GLN A 1101 37.59 7.79 -17.95
CA GLN A 1101 37.31 8.89 -18.89
C GLN A 1101 37.92 10.21 -18.39
N VAL A 1102 37.86 10.46 -17.09
CA VAL A 1102 38.54 11.61 -16.45
C VAL A 1102 40.04 11.56 -16.75
N LEU A 1103 40.69 10.43 -16.47
CA LEU A 1103 42.12 10.24 -16.69
C LEU A 1103 42.48 10.31 -18.18
N HIS A 1104 41.68 9.70 -19.07
CA HIS A 1104 41.84 9.78 -20.51
C HIS A 1104 41.75 11.23 -21.02
N ARG A 1105 40.78 12.02 -20.55
CA ARG A 1105 40.61 13.42 -20.94
C ARG A 1105 41.76 14.31 -20.41
N ILE A 1106 42.16 14.14 -19.15
CA ILE A 1106 43.28 14.88 -18.54
C ILE A 1106 44.59 14.61 -19.27
N ILE A 1107 45.01 13.35 -19.42
CA ILE A 1107 46.28 12.98 -20.11
C ILE A 1107 46.21 13.32 -21.62
N GLY A 1108 45.02 13.32 -22.21
CA GLY A 1108 44.81 13.69 -23.60
C GLY A 1108 45.17 15.16 -23.89
N HIS A 1109 44.79 16.07 -22.99
CA HIS A 1109 44.97 17.52 -23.14
C HIS A 1109 46.28 18.02 -22.50
N ASN A 1110 46.59 17.55 -21.29
CA ASN A 1110 47.76 18.00 -20.53
C ASN A 1110 48.96 17.05 -20.70
N ARG A 1111 50.10 17.60 -21.15
CA ARG A 1111 51.31 16.86 -21.52
C ARG A 1111 52.50 17.07 -20.57
N ALA A 1112 52.27 17.71 -19.43
CA ALA A 1112 53.32 18.01 -18.45
C ALA A 1112 53.88 16.72 -17.80
N PRO A 1113 55.21 16.56 -17.67
CA PRO A 1113 55.81 15.30 -17.18
C PRO A 1113 55.38 14.88 -15.77
N GLU A 1114 55.06 15.84 -14.90
CA GLU A 1114 54.60 15.60 -13.52
C GLU A 1114 53.14 15.11 -13.50
N LEU A 1115 52.21 15.86 -14.10
CA LEU A 1115 50.79 15.48 -14.25
C LEU A 1115 50.63 14.11 -14.94
N VAL A 1116 51.40 13.86 -16.00
CA VAL A 1116 51.41 12.57 -16.71
C VAL A 1116 52.04 11.46 -15.85
N SER A 1117 52.93 11.78 -14.91
CA SER A 1117 53.45 10.81 -13.94
C SER A 1117 52.39 10.43 -12.90
N GLU A 1118 51.66 11.39 -12.31
CA GLU A 1118 50.69 11.07 -11.26
C GLU A 1118 49.40 10.45 -11.79
N ALA A 1119 48.93 10.85 -12.98
CA ALA A 1119 47.83 10.14 -13.63
C ALA A 1119 48.18 8.66 -13.92
N PHE A 1120 49.46 8.34 -14.21
CA PHE A 1120 49.94 6.96 -14.33
C PHE A 1120 50.14 6.27 -12.96
N THR A 1121 50.53 6.98 -11.91
CA THR A 1121 50.55 6.46 -10.52
C THR A 1121 49.15 6.00 -10.10
N LEU A 1122 48.13 6.82 -10.36
CA LEU A 1122 46.73 6.54 -10.04
C LEU A 1122 46.17 5.37 -10.88
N LEU A 1123 46.42 5.35 -12.20
CA LEU A 1123 46.07 4.22 -13.06
C LEU A 1123 46.71 2.90 -12.57
N TYR A 1124 47.96 2.94 -12.12
CA TYR A 1124 48.65 1.75 -11.59
C TYR A 1124 47.96 1.18 -10.34
N ARG A 1125 47.43 2.04 -9.45
CA ARG A 1125 46.69 1.61 -8.23
C ARG A 1125 45.29 1.11 -8.55
N LEU A 1126 44.56 1.75 -9.46
CA LEU A 1126 43.26 1.26 -9.94
C LEU A 1126 43.41 -0.14 -10.58
N CYS A 1127 44.58 -0.45 -11.15
CA CYS A 1127 44.94 -1.76 -11.69
C CYS A 1127 45.51 -2.79 -10.66
N ASP A 1128 45.45 -2.53 -9.35
CA ASP A 1128 45.66 -3.57 -8.32
C ASP A 1128 44.37 -4.37 -8.00
N ALA A 1129 43.21 -3.94 -8.54
CA ALA A 1129 41.94 -4.66 -8.38
C ALA A 1129 41.89 -5.97 -9.21
N PRO A 1130 41.04 -6.97 -8.83
CA PRO A 1130 40.97 -8.25 -9.52
C PRO A 1130 40.57 -8.12 -11.00
N ALA A 1131 41.27 -8.83 -11.90
CA ALA A 1131 41.08 -8.72 -13.35
C ALA A 1131 39.61 -8.82 -13.84
N PRO A 1132 38.73 -9.70 -13.30
CA PRO A 1132 37.32 -9.74 -13.73
C PRO A 1132 36.54 -8.44 -13.51
N ALA A 1133 36.93 -7.59 -12.56
CA ALA A 1133 36.28 -6.31 -12.29
C ALA A 1133 36.82 -5.16 -13.17
N VAL A 1134 38.09 -5.23 -13.57
CA VAL A 1134 38.78 -4.16 -14.31
C VAL A 1134 38.59 -4.29 -15.83
N VAL A 1135 38.54 -5.53 -16.34
CA VAL A 1135 38.62 -5.81 -17.79
C VAL A 1135 37.40 -5.34 -18.61
N PRO A 1136 36.13 -5.46 -18.16
CA PRO A 1136 34.99 -4.97 -18.92
C PRO A 1136 35.06 -3.46 -19.17
N LEU A 1137 35.23 -2.68 -18.11
CA LEU A 1137 35.30 -1.21 -18.13
C LEU A 1137 36.48 -0.70 -18.99
N MET A 1138 37.61 -1.41 -18.95
CA MET A 1138 38.78 -1.12 -19.77
C MET A 1138 38.67 -1.57 -21.24
N THR A 1139 37.56 -2.23 -21.62
CA THR A 1139 37.23 -2.56 -23.02
C THR A 1139 36.49 -1.41 -23.70
N GLU A 1140 35.72 -0.63 -22.94
CA GLU A 1140 34.97 0.52 -23.41
C GLU A 1140 35.91 1.71 -23.71
N GLU A 1141 36.88 2.00 -22.84
CA GLU A 1141 37.84 3.11 -22.98
C GLU A 1141 39.10 2.79 -23.82
N SER A 1142 38.91 2.23 -25.02
CA SER A 1142 40.02 1.88 -25.94
C SER A 1142 40.97 3.04 -26.29
N GLY A 1143 40.51 4.30 -26.24
CA GLY A 1143 41.35 5.48 -26.48
C GLY A 1143 42.43 5.71 -25.41
N LEU A 1144 42.16 5.31 -24.15
CA LEU A 1144 43.13 5.41 -23.05
C LEU A 1144 44.36 4.52 -23.32
N VAL A 1145 44.17 3.31 -23.86
CA VAL A 1145 45.24 2.39 -24.29
C VAL A 1145 46.25 3.11 -25.19
N ARG A 1146 45.72 3.83 -26.19
CA ARG A 1146 46.53 4.52 -27.20
C ARG A 1146 47.26 5.71 -26.58
N THR A 1147 46.57 6.51 -25.76
CA THR A 1147 47.15 7.66 -25.05
C THR A 1147 48.29 7.22 -24.11
N VAL A 1148 48.13 6.10 -23.41
CA VAL A 1148 49.19 5.49 -22.58
C VAL A 1148 50.40 5.09 -23.42
N VAL A 1149 50.19 4.40 -24.54
CA VAL A 1149 51.27 3.94 -25.45
C VAL A 1149 52.02 5.11 -26.11
N GLU A 1150 51.31 6.16 -26.53
CA GLU A 1150 51.93 7.38 -27.08
C GLU A 1150 52.77 8.13 -26.03
N SER A 1151 52.28 8.25 -24.78
CA SER A 1151 53.04 8.88 -23.68
C SER A 1151 54.28 8.08 -23.26
N MET A 1152 54.20 6.74 -23.26
CA MET A 1152 55.38 5.87 -23.02
C MET A 1152 56.49 6.07 -24.07
N LEU A 1153 56.14 6.39 -25.33
CA LEU A 1153 57.11 6.71 -26.38
C LEU A 1153 57.69 8.12 -26.24
N GLN A 1154 56.93 9.09 -25.72
CA GLN A 1154 57.36 10.48 -25.55
C GLN A 1154 58.29 10.67 -24.34
N ALA A 1155 58.13 9.88 -23.27
CA ALA A 1155 58.95 9.97 -22.05
C ALA A 1155 59.75 8.67 -21.76
N PRO A 1156 60.75 8.31 -22.59
CA PRO A 1156 61.47 7.03 -22.52
C PRO A 1156 62.35 6.82 -21.28
N LEU A 1157 62.50 7.83 -20.41
CA LEU A 1157 63.37 7.80 -19.21
C LEU A 1157 62.61 7.85 -17.87
N ASN A 1158 61.30 8.12 -17.83
CA ASN A 1158 60.53 8.05 -16.58
C ASN A 1158 60.22 6.60 -16.23
N MET A 1159 61.02 5.99 -15.34
CA MET A 1159 60.89 4.58 -14.97
C MET A 1159 59.54 4.23 -14.32
N ARG A 1160 58.89 5.15 -13.58
CA ARG A 1160 57.55 4.93 -13.01
C ARG A 1160 56.51 4.82 -14.13
N LEU A 1161 56.52 5.77 -15.06
CA LEU A 1161 55.65 5.81 -16.24
C LEU A 1161 55.75 4.52 -17.06
N GLN A 1162 56.98 4.06 -17.32
CA GLN A 1162 57.23 2.84 -18.06
C GLN A 1162 56.69 1.61 -17.32
N LEU A 1163 56.93 1.48 -16.00
CA LEU A 1163 56.39 0.37 -15.21
C LEU A 1163 54.84 0.37 -15.15
N ALA A 1164 54.22 1.54 -15.05
CA ALA A 1164 52.77 1.69 -14.98
C ALA A 1164 52.08 1.29 -16.29
N GLY A 1165 52.46 1.90 -17.41
CA GLY A 1165 51.91 1.57 -18.73
C GLY A 1165 52.17 0.12 -19.14
N VAL A 1166 53.29 -0.47 -18.68
CA VAL A 1166 53.58 -1.90 -18.83
C VAL A 1166 52.62 -2.78 -18.04
N ARG A 1167 52.28 -2.44 -16.79
CA ARG A 1167 51.37 -3.25 -15.97
C ARG A 1167 49.95 -3.28 -16.56
N LEU A 1168 49.49 -2.13 -17.08
CA LEU A 1168 48.27 -2.01 -17.88
C LEU A 1168 48.28 -2.95 -19.10
N LEU A 1169 49.32 -2.83 -19.95
CA LEU A 1169 49.51 -3.70 -21.13
C LEU A 1169 49.64 -5.18 -20.78
N ALA A 1170 50.18 -5.52 -19.60
CA ALA A 1170 50.31 -6.89 -19.12
C ALA A 1170 48.97 -7.47 -18.62
N LEU A 1171 48.14 -6.67 -17.94
CA LEU A 1171 46.78 -7.07 -17.52
C LEU A 1171 45.87 -7.29 -18.74
N TRP A 1172 45.87 -6.37 -19.70
CA TRP A 1172 45.19 -6.57 -20.99
C TRP A 1172 45.69 -7.82 -21.75
N ALA A 1173 46.94 -8.23 -21.55
CA ALA A 1173 47.53 -9.42 -22.17
C ALA A 1173 47.30 -10.75 -21.40
N GLN A 1174 46.63 -10.75 -20.23
CA GLN A 1174 46.26 -12.00 -19.53
C GLN A 1174 45.03 -12.70 -20.12
N PHE A 1175 44.37 -12.08 -21.10
CA PHE A 1175 43.12 -12.49 -21.75
C PHE A 1175 43.24 -13.70 -22.71
N ASP A 1176 44.09 -14.68 -22.37
CA ASP A 1176 44.42 -15.84 -23.22
C ASP A 1176 44.70 -17.14 -22.42
N VAL A 1177 44.43 -17.17 -21.10
CA VAL A 1177 44.57 -18.38 -20.25
C VAL A 1177 43.40 -18.56 -19.26
N ALA A 1178 42.25 -18.99 -19.79
CA ALA A 1178 41.22 -19.69 -19.04
C ALA A 1178 40.52 -20.66 -20.00
N GLU A 1179 40.84 -21.96 -19.90
CA GLU A 1179 40.12 -23.02 -20.65
C GLU A 1179 38.80 -23.35 -19.93
N ASP A 1180 37.83 -22.44 -20.00
CA ASP A 1180 36.46 -22.65 -19.50
C ASP A 1180 35.48 -22.81 -20.67
N PRO A 1181 34.91 -24.01 -20.91
CA PRO A 1181 33.96 -24.25 -22.00
C PRO A 1181 32.63 -23.49 -21.89
N GLU A 1182 32.26 -22.94 -20.72
CA GLU A 1182 30.97 -22.24 -20.56
C GLU A 1182 31.01 -20.77 -21.04
N ALA A 1183 32.19 -20.25 -21.40
CA ALA A 1183 32.41 -18.85 -21.78
C ALA A 1183 32.12 -18.50 -23.27
N GLU A 1184 31.62 -19.43 -24.10
CA GLU A 1184 31.48 -19.21 -25.56
C GLU A 1184 30.38 -18.21 -26.00
N VAL A 1185 29.51 -17.75 -25.08
CA VAL A 1185 28.30 -16.99 -25.41
C VAL A 1185 28.55 -15.50 -25.73
N ALA A 1186 29.74 -14.96 -25.44
CA ALA A 1186 30.08 -13.53 -25.61
C ALA A 1186 31.25 -13.29 -26.60
N MET A 1187 31.02 -13.52 -27.90
CA MET A 1187 32.09 -13.54 -28.92
C MET A 1187 31.90 -12.63 -30.17
N SER A 1188 31.37 -11.41 -29.99
CA SER A 1188 31.58 -10.32 -30.95
C SER A 1188 32.87 -9.55 -30.64
N ASP A 1189 32.92 -8.91 -29.47
CA ASP A 1189 33.76 -7.73 -29.21
C ASP A 1189 35.25 -8.09 -29.02
N GLN A 1190 35.51 -9.36 -28.72
CA GLN A 1190 36.85 -9.96 -28.61
C GLN A 1190 37.73 -9.75 -29.87
N LYS A 1191 37.12 -9.65 -31.05
CA LYS A 1191 37.87 -9.50 -32.32
C LYS A 1191 38.43 -8.10 -32.49
N ASP A 1192 37.62 -7.09 -32.20
CA ASP A 1192 38.01 -5.70 -32.41
C ASP A 1192 39.08 -5.27 -31.41
N LEU A 1193 39.02 -5.74 -30.16
CA LEU A 1193 40.07 -5.50 -29.17
C LEU A 1193 41.41 -6.17 -29.57
N LYS A 1194 41.38 -7.42 -30.04
CA LYS A 1194 42.58 -8.12 -30.56
C LYS A 1194 43.09 -7.51 -31.89
N GLN A 1195 42.29 -6.70 -32.60
CA GLN A 1195 42.74 -5.89 -33.73
C GLN A 1195 43.34 -4.55 -33.28
N PHE A 1196 42.70 -3.81 -32.38
CA PHE A 1196 43.17 -2.51 -31.87
C PHE A 1196 44.59 -2.60 -31.28
N VAL A 1197 44.89 -3.64 -30.49
CA VAL A 1197 46.24 -3.87 -29.93
C VAL A 1197 47.30 -4.11 -31.03
N ARG A 1198 46.93 -4.71 -32.17
CA ARG A 1198 47.82 -4.88 -33.33
C ARG A 1198 48.04 -3.57 -34.08
N GLU A 1199 47.01 -2.72 -34.15
CA GLU A 1199 47.08 -1.42 -34.81
C GLU A 1199 47.94 -0.43 -34.02
N ALA A 1200 47.77 -0.36 -32.69
CA ALA A 1200 48.53 0.44 -31.74
C ALA A 1200 50.03 0.06 -31.60
N ASN A 1201 50.47 -1.04 -32.25
CA ASN A 1201 51.88 -1.45 -32.34
C ASN A 1201 52.56 -1.78 -30.99
N ALA A 1202 51.78 -2.07 -29.95
CA ALA A 1202 52.26 -2.19 -28.56
C ALA A 1202 53.40 -3.21 -28.36
N ALA A 1203 53.45 -4.29 -29.16
CA ALA A 1203 54.51 -5.29 -29.09
C ALA A 1203 55.92 -4.72 -29.39
N GLU A 1204 56.02 -3.75 -30.30
CA GLU A 1204 57.29 -3.06 -30.62
C GLU A 1204 57.59 -1.93 -29.64
N VAL A 1205 56.57 -1.27 -29.09
CA VAL A 1205 56.77 -0.29 -27.99
C VAL A 1205 57.33 -0.98 -26.75
N ALA A 1206 56.76 -2.12 -26.35
CA ALA A 1206 57.28 -2.97 -25.28
C ALA A 1206 58.74 -3.43 -25.52
N LYS A 1207 59.14 -3.58 -26.78
CA LYS A 1207 60.50 -3.98 -27.19
C LYS A 1207 61.49 -2.81 -27.15
N GLU A 1208 61.10 -1.61 -27.56
CA GLU A 1208 61.91 -0.40 -27.39
C GLU A 1208 62.06 -0.04 -25.90
N VAL A 1209 61.01 -0.22 -25.10
CA VAL A 1209 61.06 -0.08 -23.64
C VAL A 1209 61.98 -1.11 -22.99
N ALA A 1210 61.98 -2.38 -23.44
CA ALA A 1210 62.97 -3.38 -23.02
C ALA A 1210 64.41 -2.93 -23.37
N ALA A 1211 64.62 -2.32 -24.53
CA ALA A 1211 65.92 -1.78 -24.93
C ALA A 1211 66.32 -0.51 -24.14
N ASN A 1212 65.37 0.32 -23.71
CA ASN A 1212 65.61 1.46 -22.81
C ASN A 1212 65.98 1.00 -21.41
N LEU A 1213 65.24 0.04 -20.84
CA LEU A 1213 65.56 -0.58 -19.55
C LEU A 1213 66.93 -1.29 -19.58
N THR A 1214 67.28 -1.94 -20.70
CA THR A 1214 68.63 -2.51 -20.91
C THR A 1214 69.71 -1.43 -20.93
N ARG A 1215 69.50 -0.32 -21.64
CA ARG A 1215 70.41 0.84 -21.65
C ARG A 1215 70.56 1.49 -20.28
N ALA A 1216 69.51 1.45 -19.44
CA ALA A 1216 69.52 1.91 -18.05
C ALA A 1216 70.09 0.89 -17.04
N GLY A 1217 70.61 -0.26 -17.50
CA GLY A 1217 71.19 -1.30 -16.63
C GLY A 1217 70.16 -2.20 -15.91
N LEU A 1218 68.87 -2.01 -16.15
CA LEU A 1218 67.75 -2.68 -15.46
C LEU A 1218 67.42 -4.03 -16.11
N THR A 1219 68.42 -4.90 -16.22
CA THR A 1219 68.39 -6.16 -17.00
C THR A 1219 67.26 -7.10 -16.62
N HIS A 1220 66.87 -7.17 -15.34
CA HIS A 1220 65.75 -8.01 -14.88
C HIS A 1220 64.38 -7.47 -15.31
N ALA A 1221 64.19 -6.15 -15.32
CA ALA A 1221 62.97 -5.53 -15.86
C ALA A 1221 62.93 -5.66 -17.39
N ALA A 1222 64.08 -5.52 -18.07
CA ALA A 1222 64.20 -5.71 -19.51
C ALA A 1222 63.90 -7.15 -19.98
N SER A 1223 64.29 -8.17 -19.21
CA SER A 1223 63.95 -9.57 -19.55
C SER A 1223 62.46 -9.87 -19.38
N TRP A 1224 61.84 -9.36 -18.31
CA TRP A 1224 60.39 -9.43 -18.09
C TRP A 1224 59.63 -8.71 -19.22
N MET A 1225 60.09 -7.53 -19.62
CA MET A 1225 59.55 -6.79 -20.77
C MET A 1225 59.70 -7.51 -22.10
N SER A 1226 60.82 -8.20 -22.31
CA SER A 1226 61.03 -9.04 -23.50
C SER A 1226 60.07 -10.22 -23.53
N ALA A 1227 59.68 -10.75 -22.36
CA ALA A 1227 58.68 -11.82 -22.23
C ALA A 1227 57.23 -11.33 -22.40
N ILE A 1228 56.92 -10.07 -22.05
CA ILE A 1228 55.61 -9.45 -22.35
C ILE A 1228 55.51 -9.12 -23.84
N SER A 1229 56.54 -8.49 -24.42
CA SER A 1229 56.62 -8.18 -25.87
C SER A 1229 56.50 -9.43 -26.75
N SER A 1230 56.99 -10.59 -26.30
CA SER A 1230 56.87 -11.84 -27.07
C SER A 1230 55.47 -12.47 -27.04
N ARG A 1231 54.62 -12.11 -26.05
CA ARG A 1231 53.22 -12.54 -25.93
C ARG A 1231 52.24 -11.58 -26.62
N LEU A 1232 52.59 -10.30 -26.77
CA LEU A 1232 51.70 -9.32 -27.40
C LEU A 1232 51.49 -9.59 -28.91
N PRO A 1233 50.27 -9.40 -29.45
CA PRO A 1233 49.98 -9.60 -30.87
C PRO A 1233 50.84 -8.72 -31.79
N LYS A 1234 51.63 -9.35 -32.66
CA LYS A 1234 52.51 -8.65 -33.60
C LYS A 1234 51.72 -8.08 -34.78
N LYS A 1235 52.08 -6.86 -35.21
CA LYS A 1235 51.50 -6.17 -36.36
C LYS A 1235 51.84 -6.94 -37.65
N VAL A 1236 50.83 -7.31 -38.44
CA VAL A 1236 51.00 -8.14 -39.63
C VAL A 1236 51.68 -7.34 -40.75
N GLN A 1237 52.94 -7.68 -41.05
CA GLN A 1237 53.61 -7.18 -42.25
C GLN A 1237 53.11 -7.97 -43.47
N GLY A 1238 52.40 -7.31 -44.38
CA GLY A 1238 51.87 -7.94 -45.59
C GLY A 1238 52.97 -8.47 -46.52
N SER A 1239 52.85 -9.73 -46.93
CA SER A 1239 53.75 -10.34 -47.91
C SER A 1239 53.52 -9.75 -49.31
N LYS A 1240 54.61 -9.40 -50.00
CA LYS A 1240 54.58 -8.80 -51.34
C LYS A 1240 54.03 -9.80 -52.37
N GLY A 1241 52.90 -9.48 -53.02
CA GLY A 1241 52.18 -10.43 -53.90
C GLY A 1241 51.71 -9.91 -55.28
N SER A 1242 51.80 -8.60 -55.57
CA SER A 1242 51.28 -7.94 -56.80
C SER A 1242 49.73 -7.92 -56.93
N LYS A 1243 49.08 -7.04 -57.71
CA LYS A 1243 49.55 -6.08 -58.75
C LYS A 1243 48.89 -4.69 -58.59
N GLU A 1244 49.51 -3.66 -59.16
CA GLU A 1244 48.79 -2.44 -59.57
C GLU A 1244 47.75 -2.78 -60.67
N PRO A 1245 46.52 -2.25 -60.60
CA PRO A 1245 45.70 -2.03 -61.77
C PRO A 1245 46.01 -0.63 -62.34
N ARG A 1246 46.91 -0.57 -63.34
CA ARG A 1246 46.99 0.60 -64.23
C ARG A 1246 45.85 0.56 -65.24
N GLU A 1247 45.45 1.74 -65.72
CA GLU A 1247 44.64 1.89 -66.92
C GLU A 1247 45.40 1.37 -68.18
N PRO A 1248 44.74 1.13 -69.33
CA PRO A 1248 43.65 0.16 -69.48
C PRO A 1248 43.78 -0.75 -70.74
N LYS A 1249 42.86 -1.73 -70.89
CA LYS A 1249 42.47 -2.52 -72.10
C LYS A 1249 43.12 -3.90 -72.37
N ALA A 1250 42.32 -4.76 -73.05
CA ALA A 1250 42.68 -5.87 -73.97
C ALA A 1250 42.76 -7.36 -73.50
N SER A 1251 41.59 -7.95 -73.20
CA SER A 1251 41.04 -9.22 -73.78
C SER A 1251 41.62 -10.66 -73.58
N LYS A 1252 40.68 -11.61 -73.30
CA LYS A 1252 40.64 -13.10 -73.56
C LYS A 1252 41.48 -14.07 -72.70
N GLY A 1253 40.91 -15.25 -72.33
CA GLY A 1253 41.70 -16.52 -72.25
C GLY A 1253 41.47 -17.63 -71.17
N SER A 1254 40.24 -18.06 -70.85
CA SER A 1254 39.83 -19.43 -70.37
C SER A 1254 40.77 -20.47 -69.66
N LYS A 1255 40.24 -21.07 -68.56
CA LYS A 1255 40.18 -22.52 -68.16
C LYS A 1255 41.32 -23.27 -67.40
N ASP A 1256 40.88 -24.02 -66.37
CA ASP A 1256 41.15 -25.44 -65.95
C ASP A 1256 42.59 -25.97 -65.68
N GLU A 1257 42.92 -26.95 -64.79
CA GLU A 1257 42.33 -27.55 -63.55
C GLU A 1257 43.35 -28.58 -62.91
N HIS A 1258 42.95 -29.40 -61.91
CA HIS A 1258 43.52 -30.71 -61.45
C HIS A 1258 44.78 -30.82 -60.51
N GLY A 1259 44.76 -31.82 -59.58
CA GLY A 1259 45.97 -32.49 -58.99
C GLY A 1259 45.97 -32.84 -57.47
N PRO A 1260 45.95 -34.13 -57.00
CA PRO A 1260 45.63 -34.45 -55.57
C PRO A 1260 46.45 -35.55 -54.81
N ARG A 1261 46.08 -35.83 -53.53
CA ARG A 1261 46.26 -37.08 -52.68
C ARG A 1261 47.63 -37.33 -51.97
N SER A 1262 47.77 -38.07 -50.83
CA SER A 1262 46.83 -38.67 -49.83
C SER A 1262 47.48 -39.37 -48.58
N ALA A 1263 46.80 -39.34 -47.41
CA ALA A 1263 46.74 -40.35 -46.30
C ALA A 1263 48.03 -40.67 -45.44
N SER A 1264 48.06 -41.37 -44.28
CA SER A 1264 47.05 -42.08 -43.42
C SER A 1264 47.54 -42.40 -41.96
N LYS A 1265 46.63 -42.47 -40.95
CA LYS A 1265 46.60 -43.36 -39.72
C LYS A 1265 47.79 -43.36 -38.69
N ALA A 1266 47.69 -43.80 -37.41
CA ALA A 1266 46.62 -44.00 -36.39
C ALA A 1266 47.23 -44.40 -34.99
N SER A 1267 46.40 -44.41 -33.90
CA SER A 1267 46.62 -44.92 -32.50
C SER A 1267 47.71 -44.26 -31.60
N GLY A 1268 47.66 -44.32 -30.25
CA GLY A 1268 46.55 -44.65 -29.32
C GLY A 1268 46.91 -44.91 -27.82
N SER A 1269 46.05 -44.44 -26.90
CA SER A 1269 45.80 -44.88 -25.49
C SER A 1269 46.68 -44.49 -24.27
N SER A 1270 45.97 -44.13 -23.17
CA SER A 1270 46.29 -44.30 -21.73
C SER A 1270 47.37 -43.41 -21.03
N ARG A 1271 47.37 -43.20 -19.69
CA ARG A 1271 46.32 -43.10 -18.63
C ARG A 1271 46.94 -42.68 -17.26
N ALA A 1272 46.37 -41.68 -16.56
CA ALA A 1272 46.54 -41.38 -15.10
C ALA A 1272 47.96 -40.97 -14.62
N LYS A 1273 48.17 -40.34 -13.44
CA LYS A 1273 47.34 -39.47 -12.56
C LYS A 1273 48.28 -38.64 -11.65
N SER A 1274 47.81 -37.46 -11.22
CA SER A 1274 48.19 -36.72 -10.00
C SER A 1274 49.67 -36.58 -9.61
N LYS A 1275 50.17 -35.35 -9.63
CA LYS A 1275 50.21 -34.58 -8.38
C LYS A 1275 49.96 -33.09 -8.65
#